data_AF-A0A8T0S8X9-F1
#
_entry.id   AF-A0A8T0S8X9-F1
#
_cell.length_a   1.000
_cell.length_b   1.000
_cell.length_c   1.000
_cell.angle_alpha   90.00
_cell.angle_beta   90.00
_cell.angle_gamma   90.00
#
_symmetry.space_group_name_H-M   'P 1'
#
loop_
_entity.id
_entity.type
_entity.pdbx_description
1 polymer ?
#
loop_
_entity_poly.entity_id
_entity_poly.type
_entity_poly.pdbx_seq_one_letter_code
_entity_poly.pdbx_strand_id
1 'polypeptide(L)'
;MPDSPEQVVREVGKHLAQPRLGKDALVKLLKQAENALSELSQSSSLQDALHALSKSLAQTTLLNHKDKDVKLLVAVCFIEVMRILAPDPPFSDEILKEIFRLFISIFADLTETSSPYLTRRMKILESVAALRCSMIMVDIGCEDLILDMVKIFFTSVRQGLQQSVCQAMLSIIVQILNEKVTQPLVDLILRNLVKDGKGASHKLAFDIIHNCPEKLEPIVRSFLSSCIFNKDIPVNDLRKLHHKVILEIYQCARQILFAVIPNLTHELLSEQVDIRLEAVHLIGRLLALSNLHFGQENKLVFIEFLKRFSDKSAEVRIAAIDAAKACYMVKSSGDEAQDILTSLQGRLLDFDEKVRIRAVNTVCDLAKSNLSLFPHEVILLAAERLRDKKASVRKNVMHKLLELYRDYCEKCSKGTATVNTHYEQIPAKLIVCFHNDIESFRPQNMELIFAEELFPSSLSPKERATHWIEFFSYFKPEHIKALNIIFSQKRRLQLEMQAYLSLRAKKEEPSDEIQKKICASFRKMATSFADTSKAEECFKNLHQMKDNNIFKDLVGLIDEGTTFATSCLIRVVALVFPSLFRGSEEYLLKLLSEESVLINEKTLRILAHLAKPTHHLSISFSNVIYPLLEQKCIEGTRAESKYAITAIASLHSPDDQKFAKLCKKVVSGLNDNRNVPTLLQSLGSILEHSPSVYELYGRQIVNSIQDILMSTEFISTSGQSSLDGNSTCCCSCKLKVYCLKALVKGFLPRIARARINGILGKLLEYEKGLFPDIALCENDSLYLQLAAGKCVLKLATRWDSHISPELFRNTILMARDPSYIVRKSFICKLYGLLKRRAIPVRYACALALASTDCSGDVRAESANYLSEVLKEQRRFFVQQNRASKDSIVDNPAYAVVFLIHTLAYDGGFPSNYIEDQTSFPEFCSPLCVMLRALVEVDSFNRTEHGPTISSVSVLSGIFRAIQKAEDPSDSEITPKLHILSKIGLLIIKDLDKHCKMSDSPRHILLPSSYYKLSGSERKVDECQENFISDKLVKRILKAHEPYKHQDNVKCSFVSERVSSESAPEREACSALSKLVGRNASVCDKGKGNKSLASGKSVSKKKDQNTNSSLEKENVSSCGSAGTKLSSPGSLGLSKEADSGDCVSLLDKQKRPMNRCSTRNTRASEADPNSCRKTVDISNFRLRECSFKRDHDKGSSESQKHEALLSGSLVLCELEDIGDCDDNFVKPPLSNKRADLKKRGKRALQLLNSQNSSDVTGVDTRDNVRCTRARKVRV
;
A
#
# COMPACT_ATOMS: atom_id res chain seq x y z
N MET A 1 73.56 63.07 -31.35
CA MET A 1 72.85 61.78 -31.53
C MET A 1 72.31 61.35 -30.18
N PRO A 2 71.22 60.58 -30.08
CA PRO A 2 71.05 59.68 -28.94
C PRO A 2 72.18 58.65 -28.96
N ASP A 3 72.71 58.29 -27.80
CA ASP A 3 73.69 57.20 -27.67
C ASP A 3 73.01 55.87 -28.04
N SER A 4 73.76 54.90 -28.58
CA SER A 4 73.14 53.60 -28.93
C SER A 4 72.69 52.85 -27.67
N PRO A 5 71.64 52.01 -27.71
CA PRO A 5 71.18 51.28 -26.52
C PRO A 5 72.30 50.45 -25.86
N GLU A 6 73.23 49.91 -26.65
CA GLU A 6 74.44 49.23 -26.21
C GLU A 6 75.38 50.16 -25.39
N GLN A 7 75.61 51.39 -25.88
CA GLN A 7 76.41 52.40 -25.19
C GLN A 7 75.72 52.86 -23.89
N VAL A 8 74.41 53.10 -23.93
CA VAL A 8 73.62 53.48 -22.75
C VAL A 8 73.74 52.40 -21.66
N VAL A 9 73.56 51.13 -22.00
CA VAL A 9 73.70 50.03 -21.03
C VAL A 9 75.14 49.93 -20.50
N ARG A 10 76.15 50.08 -21.36
CA ARG A 10 77.56 49.99 -20.96
C ARG A 10 77.96 51.11 -19.98
N GLU A 11 77.54 52.35 -20.24
CA GLU A 11 77.81 53.48 -19.33
C GLU A 11 76.94 53.43 -18.06
N VAL A 12 75.68 53.01 -18.14
CA VAL A 12 74.85 52.80 -16.93
C VAL A 12 75.47 51.70 -16.05
N GLY A 13 76.02 50.64 -16.64
CA GLY A 13 76.76 49.61 -15.92
C GLY A 13 77.97 50.15 -15.16
N LYS A 14 78.80 51.00 -15.80
CA LYS A 14 79.93 51.68 -15.12
C LYS A 14 79.47 52.60 -13.98
N HIS A 15 78.38 53.35 -14.19
CA HIS A 15 77.86 54.24 -13.15
C HIS A 15 77.31 53.46 -11.95
N LEU A 16 76.56 52.36 -12.18
CA LEU A 16 76.04 51.50 -11.11
C LEU A 16 77.14 50.79 -10.30
N ALA A 17 78.35 50.66 -10.83
CA ALA A 17 79.50 50.14 -10.10
C ALA A 17 80.09 51.13 -9.06
N GLN A 18 79.64 52.39 -9.03
CA GLN A 18 80.16 53.40 -8.09
C GLN A 18 79.62 53.20 -6.67
N PRO A 19 80.47 53.22 -5.63
CA PRO A 19 80.01 53.08 -4.25
C PRO A 19 79.22 54.31 -3.76
N ARG A 20 78.17 54.06 -2.96
CA ARG A 20 77.33 55.07 -2.26
C ARG A 20 76.36 55.90 -3.13
N LEU A 21 75.80 55.31 -4.20
CA LEU A 21 74.66 55.91 -4.91
C LEU A 21 73.40 55.98 -4.02
N GLY A 22 72.68 57.11 -4.05
CA GLY A 22 71.39 57.29 -3.36
C GLY A 22 70.20 56.71 -4.14
N LYS A 23 69.05 56.49 -3.47
CA LYS A 23 67.85 55.84 -4.05
C LYS A 23 67.46 56.43 -5.41
N ASP A 24 67.31 57.74 -5.51
CA ASP A 24 66.78 58.38 -6.72
C ASP A 24 67.76 58.30 -7.91
N ALA A 25 69.07 58.28 -7.62
CA ALA A 25 70.10 58.03 -8.63
C ALA A 25 70.03 56.58 -9.14
N LEU A 26 69.88 55.59 -8.24
CA LEU A 26 69.69 54.19 -8.62
C LEU A 26 68.40 53.99 -9.43
N VAL A 27 67.28 54.56 -8.99
CA VAL A 27 65.99 54.48 -9.70
C VAL A 27 66.07 55.14 -11.08
N LYS A 28 66.81 56.25 -11.23
CA LYS A 28 67.04 56.89 -12.53
C LYS A 28 67.90 56.02 -13.45
N LEU A 29 69.05 55.56 -12.98
CA LEU A 29 69.98 54.72 -13.76
C LEU A 29 69.32 53.41 -14.21
N LEU A 30 68.63 52.71 -13.31
CA LEU A 30 67.98 51.44 -13.64
C LEU A 30 66.78 51.62 -14.60
N LYS A 31 66.09 52.77 -14.61
CA LYS A 31 65.09 53.10 -15.65
C LYS A 31 65.74 53.38 -17.00
N GLN A 32 66.95 53.95 -17.03
CA GLN A 32 67.70 54.12 -18.28
C GLN A 32 68.18 52.77 -18.83
N ALA A 33 68.63 51.86 -17.96
CA ALA A 33 68.92 50.47 -18.34
C ALA A 33 67.67 49.73 -18.84
N GLU A 34 66.55 49.77 -18.10
CA GLU A 34 65.27 49.14 -18.50
C GLU A 34 64.84 49.55 -19.90
N ASN A 35 64.83 50.85 -20.22
CA ASN A 35 64.44 51.34 -21.54
C ASN A 35 65.39 50.80 -22.63
N ALA A 36 66.70 50.99 -22.46
CA ALA A 36 67.70 50.57 -23.46
C ALA A 36 67.75 49.05 -23.66
N LEU A 37 67.59 48.26 -22.60
CA LEU A 37 67.50 46.79 -22.69
C LEU A 37 66.24 46.35 -23.45
N SER A 38 65.10 47.05 -23.26
CA SER A 38 63.84 46.70 -23.93
C SER A 38 63.86 46.92 -25.46
N GLU A 39 64.80 47.72 -25.96
CA GLU A 39 65.02 47.94 -27.40
C GLU A 39 65.94 46.90 -28.05
N LEU A 40 66.71 46.14 -27.25
CA LEU A 40 67.67 45.16 -27.75
C LEU A 40 67.02 43.80 -28.07
N SER A 41 67.29 43.29 -29.28
CA SER A 41 66.96 41.93 -29.69
C SER A 41 67.89 40.89 -29.06
N GLN A 42 67.48 39.62 -29.06
CA GLN A 42 68.30 38.50 -28.60
C GLN A 42 69.53 38.34 -29.50
N SER A 43 70.74 38.43 -28.93
CA SER A 43 72.01 38.25 -29.63
C SER A 43 73.16 38.02 -28.64
N SER A 44 73.93 36.95 -28.83
CA SER A 44 75.13 36.66 -28.03
C SER A 44 76.25 37.68 -28.21
N SER A 45 76.32 38.37 -29.36
CA SER A 45 77.33 39.42 -29.61
C SER A 45 77.24 40.61 -28.65
N LEU A 46 76.13 40.76 -27.92
CA LEU A 46 75.91 41.83 -26.95
C LEU A 46 76.56 41.54 -25.58
N GLN A 47 77.13 40.35 -25.36
CA GLN A 47 77.69 39.92 -24.08
C GLN A 47 78.74 40.91 -23.52
N ASP A 48 79.65 41.41 -24.35
CA ASP A 48 80.69 42.39 -23.95
C ASP A 48 80.14 43.79 -23.62
N ALA A 49 79.03 44.19 -24.24
CA ALA A 49 78.35 45.44 -23.93
C ALA A 49 77.59 45.32 -22.59
N LEU A 50 76.92 44.19 -22.38
CA LEU A 50 76.13 43.91 -21.18
C LEU A 50 76.98 43.57 -19.95
N HIS A 51 78.19 43.01 -20.11
CA HIS A 51 79.05 42.54 -19.01
C HIS A 51 79.25 43.58 -17.89
N ALA A 52 79.41 44.86 -18.23
CA ALA A 52 79.56 45.94 -17.24
C ALA A 52 78.29 46.21 -16.41
N LEU A 53 77.10 45.99 -17.00
CA LEU A 53 75.83 46.06 -16.29
C LEU A 53 75.59 44.78 -15.48
N SER A 54 75.76 43.60 -16.09
CA SER A 54 75.57 42.28 -15.44
C SER A 54 76.39 42.14 -14.16
N LYS A 55 77.67 42.51 -14.21
CA LYS A 55 78.57 42.50 -13.04
C LYS A 55 78.15 43.48 -11.93
N SER A 56 77.50 44.58 -12.31
CA SER A 56 77.04 45.61 -11.36
C SER A 56 75.70 45.25 -10.72
N LEU A 57 74.74 44.72 -11.50
CA LEU A 57 73.46 44.19 -10.99
C LEU A 57 73.69 43.03 -10.01
N ALA A 58 74.68 42.17 -10.29
CA ALA A 58 75.05 41.04 -9.42
C ALA A 58 75.69 41.45 -8.07
N GLN A 59 75.97 42.73 -7.83
CA GLN A 59 76.46 43.17 -6.52
C GLN A 59 75.36 43.00 -5.46
N THR A 60 75.74 42.47 -4.30
CA THR A 60 74.83 42.24 -3.16
C THR A 60 74.14 43.51 -2.67
N THR A 61 74.74 44.69 -2.89
CA THR A 61 74.19 46.02 -2.63
C THR A 61 72.92 46.33 -3.44
N LEU A 62 72.83 45.86 -4.69
CA LEU A 62 71.68 46.06 -5.58
C LEU A 62 70.74 44.84 -5.54
N LEU A 63 71.29 43.64 -5.65
CA LEU A 63 70.55 42.37 -5.66
C LEU A 63 69.70 42.18 -4.39
N ASN A 64 70.26 42.49 -3.21
CA ASN A 64 69.58 42.41 -1.92
C ASN A 64 69.13 43.77 -1.36
N HIS A 65 68.98 44.79 -2.22
CA HIS A 65 68.60 46.14 -1.81
C HIS A 65 67.27 46.19 -1.03
N LYS A 66 67.14 47.06 -0.02
CA LYS A 66 65.96 47.06 0.88
C LYS A 66 64.69 47.65 0.25
N ASP A 67 64.83 48.60 -0.66
CA ASP A 67 63.72 49.33 -1.27
C ASP A 67 62.97 48.53 -2.37
N LYS A 68 61.63 48.58 -2.36
CA LYS A 68 60.78 47.85 -3.34
C LYS A 68 60.98 48.33 -4.79
N ASP A 69 61.15 49.63 -5.02
CA ASP A 69 61.22 50.20 -6.38
C ASP A 69 62.54 49.80 -7.05
N VAL A 70 63.64 49.91 -6.30
CA VAL A 70 64.98 49.47 -6.74
C VAL A 70 64.99 47.96 -7.00
N LYS A 71 64.44 47.14 -6.09
CA LYS A 71 64.33 45.68 -6.28
C LYS A 71 63.61 45.31 -7.59
N LEU A 72 62.46 45.93 -7.85
CA LEU A 72 61.69 45.69 -9.06
C LEU A 72 62.49 46.07 -10.32
N LEU A 73 63.13 47.25 -10.31
CA LEU A 73 63.93 47.74 -11.43
C LEU A 73 65.16 46.86 -11.70
N VAL A 74 65.86 46.41 -10.66
CA VAL A 74 66.97 45.44 -10.75
C VAL A 74 66.47 44.13 -11.38
N ALA A 75 65.29 43.63 -10.98
CA ALA A 75 64.70 42.43 -11.57
C ALA A 75 64.27 42.59 -13.04
N VAL A 76 63.73 43.75 -13.44
CA VAL A 76 63.47 44.05 -14.86
C VAL A 76 64.78 44.02 -15.64
N CYS A 77 65.86 44.63 -15.13
CA CYS A 77 67.16 44.58 -15.80
C CYS A 77 67.71 43.15 -15.91
N PHE A 78 67.58 42.32 -14.86
CA PHE A 78 67.98 40.92 -14.92
C PHE A 78 67.19 40.10 -15.95
N ILE A 79 65.85 40.16 -15.95
CA ILE A 79 65.05 39.35 -16.88
C ILE A 79 65.25 39.77 -18.34
N GLU A 80 65.49 41.06 -18.60
CA GLU A 80 65.83 41.55 -19.94
C GLU A 80 67.25 41.16 -20.37
N VAL A 81 68.26 41.19 -19.48
CA VAL A 81 69.60 40.65 -19.77
C VAL A 81 69.54 39.14 -20.06
N MET A 82 68.75 38.39 -19.30
CA MET A 82 68.48 36.97 -19.56
C MET A 82 67.73 36.75 -20.89
N ARG A 83 66.82 37.65 -21.28
CA ARG A 83 66.15 37.63 -22.60
C ARG A 83 67.12 37.84 -23.75
N ILE A 84 68.02 38.81 -23.62
CA ILE A 84 68.96 39.19 -24.69
C ILE A 84 70.03 38.12 -24.91
N LEU A 85 70.51 37.49 -23.84
CA LEU A 85 71.61 36.51 -23.88
C LEU A 85 71.14 35.04 -23.82
N ALA A 86 69.84 34.76 -23.88
CA ALA A 86 69.32 33.41 -24.00
C ALA A 86 69.94 32.68 -25.23
N PRO A 87 70.24 31.37 -25.14
CA PRO A 87 69.90 30.45 -24.05
C PRO A 87 70.83 30.52 -22.83
N ASP A 88 72.01 31.10 -22.93
CA ASP A 88 73.10 30.98 -21.95
C ASP A 88 73.31 32.29 -21.14
N PRO A 89 72.59 32.51 -20.03
CA PRO A 89 72.70 33.74 -19.24
C PRO A 89 74.09 33.89 -18.59
N PRO A 90 74.64 35.12 -18.49
CA PRO A 90 76.03 35.36 -18.08
C PRO A 90 76.24 35.36 -16.55
N PHE A 91 75.58 34.45 -15.84
CA PHE A 91 75.52 34.40 -14.37
C PHE A 91 75.84 33.00 -13.86
N SER A 92 76.59 32.88 -12.76
CA SER A 92 76.82 31.58 -12.11
C SER A 92 75.60 31.12 -11.32
N ASP A 93 75.55 29.84 -10.99
CA ASP A 93 74.44 29.18 -10.30
C ASP A 93 74.08 29.84 -8.96
N GLU A 94 75.07 30.32 -8.21
CA GLU A 94 74.84 31.03 -6.95
C GLU A 94 74.14 32.38 -7.18
N ILE A 95 74.54 33.10 -8.24
CA ILE A 95 73.95 34.39 -8.62
C ILE A 95 72.54 34.16 -9.18
N LEU A 96 72.34 33.16 -10.03
CA LEU A 96 71.02 32.75 -10.53
C LEU A 96 70.07 32.39 -9.39
N LYS A 97 70.55 31.68 -8.35
CA LYS A 97 69.75 31.35 -7.17
C LYS A 97 69.30 32.58 -6.38
N GLU A 98 70.12 33.62 -6.28
CA GLU A 98 69.70 34.92 -5.70
C GLU A 98 68.77 35.72 -6.64
N ILE A 99 68.99 35.70 -7.96
CA ILE A 99 68.08 36.31 -8.96
C ILE A 99 66.68 35.67 -8.88
N PHE A 100 66.59 34.34 -8.75
CA PHE A 100 65.32 33.64 -8.59
C PHE A 100 64.64 33.99 -7.26
N ARG A 101 65.36 34.14 -6.15
CA ARG A 101 64.78 34.68 -4.89
C ARG A 101 64.21 36.09 -5.10
N LEU A 102 64.90 36.95 -5.84
CA LEU A 102 64.41 38.29 -6.17
C LEU A 102 63.11 38.23 -7.01
N PHE A 103 63.06 37.41 -8.07
CA PHE A 103 61.84 37.22 -8.88
C PHE A 103 60.67 36.69 -8.05
N ILE A 104 60.90 35.68 -7.21
CA ILE A 104 59.88 35.10 -6.32
C ILE A 104 59.35 36.14 -5.33
N SER A 105 60.22 36.99 -4.77
CA SER A 105 59.80 38.09 -3.88
C SER A 105 58.88 39.11 -4.57
N ILE A 106 59.06 39.31 -5.88
CA ILE A 106 58.21 40.20 -6.70
C ILE A 106 56.87 39.54 -7.04
N PHE A 107 56.84 38.21 -7.16
CA PHE A 107 55.60 37.47 -7.40
C PHE A 107 54.66 37.45 -6.18
N ALA A 108 55.18 37.56 -4.95
CA ALA A 108 54.35 37.71 -3.75
C ALA A 108 53.50 39.00 -3.77
N ASP A 109 54.07 40.09 -4.30
CA ASP A 109 53.38 41.38 -4.43
C ASP A 109 52.39 41.45 -5.62
N LEU A 110 52.15 40.37 -6.38
CA LEU A 110 51.16 40.34 -7.46
C LEU A 110 49.72 40.57 -6.98
N THR A 111 49.48 40.54 -5.66
CA THR A 111 48.18 40.83 -5.05
C THR A 111 47.91 42.32 -4.77
N GLU A 112 48.91 43.19 -4.90
CA GLU A 112 48.79 44.64 -4.68
C GLU A 112 48.11 45.35 -5.88
N THR A 113 46.79 45.24 -5.99
CA THR A 113 46.00 45.82 -7.10
C THR A 113 46.04 47.35 -7.20
N SER A 114 46.47 48.05 -6.15
CA SER A 114 46.66 49.50 -6.11
C SER A 114 48.04 49.98 -6.56
N SER A 115 48.98 49.07 -6.86
CA SER A 115 50.36 49.44 -7.19
C SER A 115 50.51 49.88 -8.65
N PRO A 116 51.09 51.07 -8.95
CA PRO A 116 51.37 51.49 -10.32
C PRO A 116 52.41 50.60 -11.01
N TYR A 117 53.10 49.76 -10.24
CA TYR A 117 54.10 48.82 -10.71
C TYR A 117 53.55 47.45 -11.13
N LEU A 118 52.24 47.19 -10.92
CA LEU A 118 51.64 45.87 -11.16
C LEU A 118 51.89 45.33 -12.58
N THR A 119 51.78 46.17 -13.61
CA THR A 119 52.06 45.81 -15.01
C THR A 119 53.50 45.33 -15.24
N ARG A 120 54.48 45.87 -14.48
CA ARG A 120 55.87 45.40 -14.54
C ARG A 120 56.05 44.05 -13.86
N ARG A 121 55.41 43.83 -12.71
CA ARG A 121 55.39 42.52 -12.02
C ARG A 121 54.78 41.44 -12.90
N MET A 122 53.70 41.77 -13.62
CA MET A 122 53.06 40.88 -14.60
C MET A 122 54.01 40.54 -15.76
N LYS A 123 54.64 41.54 -16.39
CA LYS A 123 55.64 41.33 -17.46
C LYS A 123 56.81 40.45 -17.02
N ILE A 124 57.36 40.63 -15.81
CA ILE A 124 58.45 39.76 -15.30
C ILE A 124 57.99 38.30 -15.24
N LEU A 125 56.78 38.03 -14.76
CA LEU A 125 56.24 36.67 -14.69
C LEU A 125 56.00 36.07 -16.09
N GLU A 126 55.50 36.87 -17.03
CA GLU A 126 55.30 36.47 -18.43
C GLU A 126 56.64 36.17 -19.12
N SER A 127 57.67 37.00 -18.93
CA SER A 127 59.03 36.75 -19.44
C SER A 127 59.70 35.54 -18.78
N VAL A 128 59.54 35.33 -17.46
CA VAL A 128 60.04 34.14 -16.74
C VAL A 128 59.41 32.85 -17.28
N ALA A 129 58.12 32.88 -17.63
CA ALA A 129 57.44 31.75 -18.28
C ALA A 129 57.93 31.52 -19.72
N ALA A 130 58.11 32.60 -20.50
CA ALA A 130 58.51 32.54 -21.91
C ALA A 130 59.97 32.09 -22.11
N LEU A 131 60.89 32.60 -21.27
CA LEU A 131 62.30 32.20 -21.24
C LEU A 131 62.52 30.85 -20.54
N ARG A 132 61.46 30.22 -20.05
CA ARG A 132 61.50 28.91 -19.36
C ARG A 132 62.47 28.88 -18.18
N CYS A 133 62.62 29.99 -17.45
CA CYS A 133 63.60 30.10 -16.36
C CYS A 133 63.39 29.06 -15.25
N SER A 134 62.19 28.49 -15.15
CA SER A 134 61.89 27.37 -14.27
C SER A 134 62.60 26.05 -14.62
N MET A 135 63.09 25.88 -15.86
CA MET A 135 64.00 24.78 -16.22
C MET A 135 65.34 24.97 -15.50
N ILE A 136 65.94 26.15 -15.66
CA ILE A 136 67.20 26.56 -14.99
C ILE A 136 67.10 26.41 -13.46
N MET A 137 65.93 26.70 -12.87
CA MET A 137 65.68 26.44 -11.44
C MET A 137 65.69 24.95 -11.06
N VAL A 138 65.24 24.05 -11.94
CA VAL A 138 65.30 22.58 -11.74
C VAL A 138 66.73 22.09 -11.92
N ASP A 139 67.43 22.56 -12.96
CA ASP A 139 68.81 22.16 -13.29
C ASP A 139 69.80 22.49 -12.16
N ILE A 140 69.68 23.70 -11.57
CA ILE A 140 70.48 24.16 -10.42
C ILE A 140 69.98 23.55 -9.08
N GLY A 141 68.95 22.71 -9.10
CA GLY A 141 68.42 22.03 -7.91
C GLY A 141 67.75 22.96 -6.89
N CYS A 142 67.10 24.04 -7.35
CA CYS A 142 66.46 25.04 -6.49
C CYS A 142 65.05 24.63 -6.00
N GLU A 143 64.90 23.39 -5.52
CA GLU A 143 63.58 22.80 -5.18
C GLU A 143 62.78 23.57 -4.14
N ASP A 144 63.42 24.12 -3.10
CA ASP A 144 62.76 24.96 -2.09
C ASP A 144 62.16 26.24 -2.70
N LEU A 145 62.91 26.87 -3.61
CA LEU A 145 62.49 28.10 -4.31
C LEU A 145 61.36 27.81 -5.29
N ILE A 146 61.41 26.66 -5.98
CA ILE A 146 60.31 26.16 -6.80
C ILE A 146 59.05 25.99 -5.96
N LEU A 147 59.16 25.32 -4.80
CA LEU A 147 58.03 25.08 -3.92
C LEU A 147 57.43 26.38 -3.37
N ASP A 148 58.25 27.35 -2.97
CA ASP A 148 57.80 28.67 -2.50
C ASP A 148 57.17 29.52 -3.61
N MET A 149 57.72 29.47 -4.83
CA MET A 149 57.11 30.11 -6.01
C MET A 149 55.68 29.58 -6.25
N VAL A 150 55.47 28.26 -6.16
CA VAL A 150 54.15 27.67 -6.38
C VAL A 150 53.18 27.94 -5.21
N LYS A 151 53.66 28.02 -3.95
CA LYS A 151 52.85 28.52 -2.82
C LYS A 151 52.38 29.95 -3.10
N ILE A 152 53.27 30.81 -3.59
CA ILE A 152 52.97 32.20 -3.95
C ILE A 152 51.95 32.27 -5.08
N PHE A 153 52.06 31.46 -6.14
CA PHE A 153 51.05 31.43 -7.22
C PHE A 153 49.66 31.03 -6.70
N PHE A 154 49.55 29.98 -5.87
CA PHE A 154 48.27 29.56 -5.27
C PHE A 154 47.66 30.57 -4.29
N THR A 155 48.46 31.46 -3.69
CA THR A 155 47.97 32.56 -2.81
C THR A 155 47.69 33.87 -3.56
N SER A 156 48.37 34.07 -4.70
CA SER A 156 48.25 35.29 -5.52
C SER A 156 47.14 35.21 -6.57
N VAL A 157 46.79 34.01 -7.04
CA VAL A 157 45.74 33.81 -8.03
C VAL A 157 44.35 34.14 -7.44
N ARG A 158 43.67 35.14 -8.00
CA ARG A 158 42.38 35.66 -7.54
C ARG A 158 41.45 35.93 -8.73
N GLN A 159 40.14 35.99 -8.46
CA GLN A 159 39.17 36.46 -9.45
C GLN A 159 39.50 37.92 -9.83
N GLY A 160 39.58 38.21 -11.13
CA GLY A 160 39.97 39.53 -11.66
C GLY A 160 41.45 39.71 -12.02
N LEU A 161 42.32 38.71 -11.76
CA LEU A 161 43.68 38.71 -12.32
C LEU A 161 43.64 38.47 -13.84
N GLN A 162 44.59 39.05 -14.58
CA GLN A 162 44.65 38.91 -16.04
C GLN A 162 44.90 37.45 -16.48
N GLN A 163 44.22 37.01 -17.54
CA GLN A 163 44.28 35.62 -18.00
C GLN A 163 45.67 35.22 -18.53
N SER A 164 46.46 36.14 -19.09
CA SER A 164 47.86 35.89 -19.50
C SER A 164 48.74 35.55 -18.29
N VAL A 165 48.60 36.30 -17.20
CA VAL A 165 49.30 36.09 -15.92
C VAL A 165 48.93 34.73 -15.31
N CYS A 166 47.65 34.36 -15.33
CA CYS A 166 47.18 33.03 -14.92
C CYS A 166 47.78 31.92 -15.82
N GLN A 167 47.87 32.16 -17.14
CA GLN A 167 48.46 31.23 -18.08
C GLN A 167 49.99 31.10 -17.91
N ALA A 168 50.68 32.17 -17.51
CA ALA A 168 52.10 32.16 -17.18
C ALA A 168 52.37 31.33 -15.91
N MET A 169 51.58 31.53 -14.84
CA MET A 169 51.65 30.68 -13.64
C MET A 169 51.41 29.20 -13.96
N LEU A 170 50.38 28.89 -14.76
CA LEU A 170 50.09 27.54 -15.21
C LEU A 170 51.24 26.97 -16.06
N SER A 171 51.77 27.74 -17.01
CA SER A 171 52.88 27.32 -17.88
C SER A 171 54.13 26.99 -17.07
N ILE A 172 54.52 27.84 -16.10
CA ILE A 172 55.67 27.59 -15.22
C ILE A 172 55.49 26.29 -14.43
N ILE A 173 54.31 26.05 -13.84
CA ILE A 173 54.06 24.82 -13.08
C ILE A 173 54.05 23.58 -13.98
N VAL A 174 53.43 23.66 -15.16
CA VAL A 174 53.42 22.57 -16.16
C VAL A 174 54.84 22.29 -16.67
N GLN A 175 55.65 23.32 -16.89
CA GLN A 175 57.07 23.19 -17.23
C GLN A 175 57.84 22.42 -16.15
N ILE A 176 57.73 22.81 -14.88
CA ILE A 176 58.38 22.13 -13.75
C ILE A 176 57.95 20.65 -13.66
N LEU A 177 56.64 20.38 -13.71
CA LEU A 177 56.08 19.03 -13.58
C LEU A 177 56.42 18.11 -14.76
N ASN A 178 56.68 18.66 -15.93
CA ASN A 178 57.12 17.87 -17.08
C ASN A 178 58.57 17.37 -16.92
N GLU A 179 59.41 18.08 -16.16
CA GLU A 179 60.79 17.69 -15.88
C GLU A 179 60.89 16.87 -14.58
N LYS A 180 60.55 17.47 -13.43
CA LYS A 180 60.76 16.87 -12.11
C LYS A 180 59.55 17.06 -11.19
N VAL A 181 58.82 15.97 -10.94
CA VAL A 181 57.68 15.97 -9.99
C VAL A 181 58.16 15.56 -8.60
N THR A 182 57.85 16.37 -7.58
CA THR A 182 58.21 16.11 -6.18
C THR A 182 56.95 16.00 -5.30
N GLN A 183 57.01 15.17 -4.24
CA GLN A 183 55.85 14.95 -3.35
C GLN A 183 55.32 16.26 -2.72
N PRO A 184 56.16 17.21 -2.23
CA PRO A 184 55.65 18.46 -1.64
C PRO A 184 54.85 19.33 -2.63
N LEU A 185 55.24 19.30 -3.91
CA LEU A 185 54.54 20.02 -4.98
C LEU A 185 53.19 19.36 -5.28
N VAL A 186 53.13 18.02 -5.35
CA VAL A 186 51.87 17.28 -5.51
C VAL A 186 50.93 17.51 -4.31
N ASP A 187 51.43 17.41 -3.07
CA ASP A 187 50.67 17.71 -1.85
C ASP A 187 50.05 19.12 -1.88
N LEU A 188 50.80 20.12 -2.36
CA LEU A 188 50.35 21.50 -2.48
C LEU A 188 49.26 21.67 -3.56
N ILE A 189 49.40 21.00 -4.70
CA ILE A 189 48.39 20.99 -5.77
C ILE A 189 47.10 20.31 -5.26
N LEU A 190 47.21 19.13 -4.65
CA LEU A 190 46.06 18.38 -4.14
C LEU A 190 45.33 19.14 -3.02
N ARG A 191 46.05 19.81 -2.10
CA ARG A 191 45.45 20.69 -1.07
C ARG A 191 44.64 21.83 -1.68
N ASN A 192 45.09 22.42 -2.80
CA ASN A 192 44.34 23.48 -3.48
C ASN A 192 43.18 22.94 -4.33
N LEU A 193 43.28 21.72 -4.86
CA LEU A 193 42.17 21.04 -5.54
C LEU A 193 41.00 20.78 -4.58
N VAL A 194 41.25 20.26 -3.37
CA VAL A 194 40.19 19.90 -2.40
C VAL A 194 39.81 21.03 -1.43
N LYS A 195 40.32 22.24 -1.64
CA LYS A 195 40.00 23.43 -0.84
C LYS A 195 38.51 23.78 -0.96
N ASP A 196 37.92 24.30 0.12
CA ASP A 196 36.50 24.65 0.12
C ASP A 196 36.23 25.96 -0.64
N GLY A 197 35.23 25.90 -1.53
CA GLY A 197 34.93 26.92 -2.54
C GLY A 197 35.74 26.73 -3.83
N LYS A 198 35.06 26.60 -4.98
CA LYS A 198 35.69 26.48 -6.32
C LYS A 198 36.23 27.83 -6.83
N GLY A 199 37.16 28.41 -6.06
CA GLY A 199 37.83 29.68 -6.36
C GLY A 199 38.98 29.55 -7.38
N ALA A 200 39.68 30.65 -7.62
CA ALA A 200 40.74 30.70 -8.64
C ALA A 200 41.91 29.75 -8.36
N SER A 201 42.26 29.50 -7.09
CA SER A 201 43.29 28.52 -6.71
C SER A 201 42.87 27.07 -6.98
N HIS A 202 41.59 26.74 -6.83
CA HIS A 202 41.02 25.44 -7.20
C HIS A 202 41.05 25.26 -8.72
N LYS A 203 40.67 26.30 -9.49
CA LYS A 203 40.78 26.25 -10.96
C LYS A 203 42.23 26.04 -11.41
N LEU A 204 43.20 26.77 -10.85
CA LEU A 204 44.61 26.58 -11.17
C LEU A 204 45.06 25.13 -10.90
N ALA A 205 44.66 24.54 -9.76
CA ALA A 205 44.96 23.13 -9.46
C ALA A 205 44.30 22.14 -10.45
N PHE A 206 43.06 22.39 -10.85
CA PHE A 206 42.35 21.61 -11.87
C PHE A 206 43.07 21.68 -13.22
N ASP A 207 43.41 22.89 -13.67
CA ASP A 207 44.09 23.14 -14.95
C ASP A 207 45.49 22.49 -14.97
N ILE A 208 46.24 22.52 -13.86
CA ILE A 208 47.54 21.83 -13.72
C ILE A 208 47.40 20.31 -13.91
N ILE A 209 46.45 19.67 -13.20
CA ILE A 209 46.27 18.22 -13.24
C ILE A 209 45.79 17.78 -14.63
N HIS A 210 44.96 18.60 -15.29
CA HIS A 210 44.50 18.35 -16.65
C HIS A 210 45.64 18.40 -17.69
N ASN A 211 46.66 19.26 -17.49
CA ASN A 211 47.79 19.41 -18.42
C ASN A 211 48.96 18.43 -18.16
N CYS A 212 49.16 17.96 -16.92
CA CYS A 212 50.27 17.06 -16.55
C CYS A 212 49.84 15.64 -16.09
N PRO A 213 48.82 14.98 -16.68
CA PRO A 213 48.25 13.77 -16.09
C PRO A 213 49.24 12.61 -16.00
N GLU A 214 49.97 12.31 -17.07
CA GLU A 214 50.92 11.18 -17.15
C GLU A 214 52.10 11.34 -16.15
N LYS A 215 52.55 12.58 -15.93
CA LYS A 215 53.65 12.91 -15.01
C LYS A 215 53.22 12.83 -13.54
N LEU A 216 51.98 13.22 -13.25
CA LEU A 216 51.40 13.17 -11.90
C LEU A 216 50.93 11.76 -11.51
N GLU A 217 50.53 10.92 -12.47
CA GLU A 217 49.87 9.63 -12.22
C GLU A 217 50.67 8.66 -11.32
N PRO A 218 52.00 8.47 -11.46
CA PRO A 218 52.76 7.59 -10.58
C PRO A 218 52.67 7.97 -9.10
N ILE A 219 52.82 9.26 -8.81
CA ILE A 219 52.86 9.81 -7.46
C ILE A 219 51.44 9.91 -6.87
N VAL A 220 50.45 10.30 -7.66
CA VAL A 220 49.04 10.33 -7.22
C VAL A 220 48.51 8.92 -6.98
N ARG A 221 48.82 7.94 -7.84
CA ARG A 221 48.50 6.51 -7.61
C ARG A 221 49.11 6.03 -6.30
N SER A 222 50.39 6.32 -6.06
CA SER A 222 51.11 5.93 -4.84
C SER A 222 50.47 6.55 -3.59
N PHE A 223 50.24 7.87 -3.61
CA PHE A 223 49.58 8.60 -2.52
C PHE A 223 48.21 8.02 -2.18
N LEU A 224 47.32 7.89 -3.17
CA LEU A 224 45.95 7.40 -2.97
C LEU A 224 45.92 5.93 -2.52
N SER A 225 46.77 5.06 -3.11
CA SER A 225 46.89 3.67 -2.67
C SER A 225 47.38 3.58 -1.23
N SER A 226 48.32 4.44 -0.83
CA SER A 226 48.78 4.52 0.57
C SER A 226 47.74 5.07 1.55
N CYS A 227 46.66 5.71 1.07
CA CYS A 227 45.51 6.11 1.89
C CYS A 227 44.54 4.93 2.08
N ILE A 228 44.29 4.16 1.01
CA ILE A 228 43.38 3.01 1.01
C ILE A 228 43.94 1.85 1.84
N PHE A 229 45.24 1.54 1.70
CA PHE A 229 45.85 0.34 2.30
C PHE A 229 46.55 0.59 3.65
N ASN A 230 47.32 1.68 3.80
CA ASN A 230 48.25 1.84 4.94
C ASN A 230 47.66 2.70 6.06
N LYS A 231 46.90 2.05 6.96
CA LYS A 231 46.14 2.71 8.04
C LYS A 231 46.97 3.20 9.22
N ASP A 232 48.19 2.68 9.40
CA ASP A 232 49.05 2.97 10.55
C ASP A 232 49.88 4.27 10.42
N ILE A 233 49.77 4.96 9.27
CA ILE A 233 50.48 6.22 9.00
C ILE A 233 49.70 7.40 9.62
N PRO A 234 50.34 8.30 10.39
CA PRO A 234 49.68 9.46 10.99
C PRO A 234 48.83 10.28 10.00
N VAL A 235 47.56 10.49 10.36
CA VAL A 235 46.53 10.97 9.45
C VAL A 235 46.58 12.49 9.26
N ASN A 236 47.50 12.94 8.40
CA ASN A 236 47.53 14.30 7.84
C ASN A 236 46.18 14.66 7.20
N ASP A 237 45.71 15.90 7.29
CA ASP A 237 44.36 16.29 6.83
C ASP A 237 44.13 16.04 5.33
N LEU A 238 45.17 16.11 4.50
CA LEU A 238 45.08 15.74 3.10
C LEU A 238 44.72 14.25 2.90
N ARG A 239 45.17 13.35 3.79
CA ARG A 239 44.78 11.93 3.78
C ARG A 239 43.30 11.76 4.13
N LYS A 240 42.74 12.56 5.04
CA LYS A 240 41.29 12.52 5.36
C LYS A 240 40.43 12.88 4.15
N LEU A 241 40.93 13.73 3.26
CA LEU A 241 40.24 14.23 2.08
C LEU A 241 40.44 13.37 0.82
N HIS A 242 41.03 12.17 0.90
CA HIS A 242 41.36 11.35 -0.28
C HIS A 242 40.14 11.01 -1.16
N HIS A 243 38.95 10.76 -0.61
CA HIS A 243 37.73 10.59 -1.42
C HIS A 243 37.34 11.87 -2.19
N LYS A 244 37.54 13.05 -1.59
CA LYS A 244 37.35 14.36 -2.26
C LYS A 244 38.41 14.59 -3.34
N VAL A 245 39.66 14.14 -3.11
CA VAL A 245 40.72 14.13 -4.14
C VAL A 245 40.30 13.26 -5.33
N ILE A 246 39.88 12.00 -5.09
CA ILE A 246 39.44 11.09 -6.15
C ILE A 246 38.29 11.69 -6.96
N LEU A 247 37.31 12.30 -6.30
CA LEU A 247 36.15 12.89 -6.98
C LEU A 247 36.51 14.09 -7.87
N GLU A 248 37.41 14.97 -7.43
CA GLU A 248 37.85 16.13 -8.23
C GLU A 248 38.85 15.72 -9.33
N ILE A 249 39.69 14.70 -9.10
CA ILE A 249 40.54 14.13 -10.15
C ILE A 249 39.71 13.44 -11.23
N TYR A 250 38.60 12.77 -10.88
CA TYR A 250 37.70 12.16 -11.86
C TYR A 250 37.05 13.21 -12.79
N GLN A 251 36.89 14.46 -12.32
CA GLN A 251 36.36 15.57 -13.13
C GLN A 251 37.41 16.19 -14.07
N CYS A 252 38.71 16.16 -13.75
CA CYS A 252 39.76 16.79 -14.59
C CYS A 252 40.60 15.82 -15.42
N ALA A 253 40.92 14.64 -14.90
CA ALA A 253 41.89 13.69 -15.47
C ALA A 253 41.61 12.25 -15.00
N ARG A 254 40.43 11.71 -15.34
CA ARG A 254 39.97 10.36 -14.93
C ARG A 254 40.98 9.23 -15.16
N GLN A 255 41.86 9.36 -16.15
CA GLN A 255 42.91 8.39 -16.47
C GLN A 255 43.91 8.17 -15.32
N ILE A 256 44.12 9.18 -14.46
CA ILE A 256 44.97 9.06 -13.26
C ILE A 256 44.42 8.02 -12.26
N LEU A 257 43.12 7.74 -12.33
CA LEU A 257 42.42 6.91 -11.36
C LEU A 257 42.22 5.46 -11.82
N PHE A 258 42.62 5.10 -13.04
CA PHE A 258 42.42 3.73 -13.57
C PHE A 258 43.08 2.65 -12.70
N ALA A 259 44.24 2.93 -12.12
CA ALA A 259 44.93 2.04 -11.18
C ALA A 259 44.49 2.19 -9.71
N VAL A 260 43.60 3.13 -9.40
CA VAL A 260 43.12 3.43 -8.03
C VAL A 260 41.67 2.99 -7.83
N ILE A 261 40.81 3.13 -8.84
CA ILE A 261 39.38 2.74 -8.78
C ILE A 261 39.18 1.28 -8.36
N PRO A 262 39.94 0.28 -8.86
CA PRO A 262 39.82 -1.10 -8.39
C PRO A 262 40.05 -1.25 -6.88
N ASN A 263 40.91 -0.42 -6.30
CA ASN A 263 41.28 -0.49 -4.87
C ASN A 263 40.13 -0.05 -3.95
N LEU A 264 39.17 0.76 -4.45
CA LEU A 264 37.95 1.12 -3.70
C LEU A 264 37.12 -0.11 -3.28
N THR A 265 37.31 -1.25 -3.95
CA THR A 265 36.72 -2.54 -3.53
C THR A 265 37.17 -2.94 -2.11
N HIS A 266 38.40 -2.61 -1.70
CA HIS A 266 38.89 -2.87 -0.34
C HIS A 266 38.24 -1.96 0.72
N GLU A 267 37.79 -0.77 0.33
CA GLU A 267 37.07 0.15 1.21
C GLU A 267 35.62 -0.30 1.37
N LEU A 268 34.94 -0.67 0.29
CA LEU A 268 33.61 -1.31 0.32
C LEU A 268 33.59 -2.62 1.13
N LEU A 269 34.73 -3.31 1.22
CA LEU A 269 34.90 -4.55 1.99
C LEU A 269 35.54 -4.34 3.37
N SER A 270 35.85 -3.11 3.80
CA SER A 270 36.49 -2.86 5.11
C SER A 270 35.57 -3.21 6.28
N GLU A 271 36.10 -3.78 7.36
CA GLU A 271 35.33 -4.08 8.58
C GLU A 271 34.78 -2.82 9.27
N GLN A 272 35.51 -1.70 9.19
CA GLN A 272 35.10 -0.40 9.74
C GLN A 272 33.92 0.19 8.95
N VAL A 273 32.88 0.63 9.67
CA VAL A 273 31.61 1.10 9.09
C VAL A 273 31.80 2.40 8.32
N ASP A 274 32.56 3.35 8.88
CA ASP A 274 32.73 4.70 8.34
C ASP A 274 33.42 4.69 6.97
N ILE A 275 34.43 3.82 6.81
CA ILE A 275 35.13 3.60 5.54
C ILE A 275 34.18 3.05 4.47
N ARG A 276 33.30 2.09 4.82
CA ARG A 276 32.29 1.59 3.88
C ARG A 276 31.27 2.65 3.50
N LEU A 277 30.90 3.51 4.46
CA LEU A 277 29.93 4.59 4.27
C LEU A 277 30.46 5.67 3.32
N GLU A 278 31.69 6.16 3.54
CA GLU A 278 32.32 7.13 2.64
C GLU A 278 32.60 6.54 1.24
N ALA A 279 33.06 5.28 1.15
CA ALA A 279 33.25 4.61 -0.14
C ALA A 279 31.93 4.48 -0.94
N VAL A 280 30.81 4.19 -0.26
CA VAL A 280 29.47 4.17 -0.87
C VAL A 280 29.05 5.57 -1.34
N HIS A 281 29.31 6.62 -0.56
CA HIS A 281 29.03 8.00 -0.97
C HIS A 281 29.91 8.45 -2.16
N LEU A 282 31.20 8.11 -2.17
CA LEU A 282 32.09 8.38 -3.30
C LEU A 282 31.60 7.69 -4.58
N ILE A 283 31.36 6.38 -4.54
CA ILE A 283 30.95 5.61 -5.72
C ILE A 283 29.55 6.03 -6.21
N GLY A 284 28.62 6.35 -5.31
CA GLY A 284 27.34 6.94 -5.68
C GLY A 284 27.48 8.27 -6.43
N ARG A 285 28.43 9.13 -6.03
CA ARG A 285 28.73 10.39 -6.73
C ARG A 285 29.44 10.16 -8.06
N LEU A 286 30.35 9.19 -8.16
CA LEU A 286 31.02 8.84 -9.42
C LEU A 286 30.03 8.25 -10.45
N LEU A 287 29.10 7.39 -10.01
CA LEU A 287 28.01 6.89 -10.84
C LEU A 287 27.08 8.01 -11.34
N ALA A 288 26.67 8.92 -10.45
CA ALA A 288 25.83 10.07 -10.81
C ALA A 288 26.54 11.04 -11.78
N LEU A 289 27.80 11.41 -11.51
CA LEU A 289 28.58 12.31 -12.37
C LEU A 289 28.87 11.74 -13.77
N SER A 290 28.90 10.41 -13.91
CA SER A 290 29.24 9.72 -15.16
C SER A 290 28.03 9.25 -15.96
N ASN A 291 26.79 9.64 -15.60
CA ASN A 291 25.56 9.10 -16.20
C ASN A 291 25.55 7.55 -16.20
N LEU A 292 25.97 6.96 -15.08
CA LEU A 292 26.19 5.53 -14.82
C LEU A 292 27.33 4.86 -15.62
N HIS A 293 28.04 5.55 -16.53
CA HIS A 293 29.13 4.96 -17.30
C HIS A 293 30.29 4.45 -16.41
N PHE A 294 30.51 5.02 -15.22
CA PHE A 294 31.45 4.46 -14.24
C PHE A 294 31.14 2.99 -13.89
N GLY A 295 29.86 2.61 -13.82
CA GLY A 295 29.44 1.23 -13.54
C GLY A 295 29.70 0.29 -14.71
N GLN A 296 29.53 0.79 -15.94
CA GLN A 296 29.84 0.08 -17.19
C GLN A 296 31.34 -0.18 -17.33
N GLU A 297 32.17 0.83 -17.05
CA GLU A 297 33.63 0.77 -17.07
C GLU A 297 34.19 -0.11 -15.93
N ASN A 298 33.63 -0.01 -14.71
CA ASN A 298 34.22 -0.57 -13.48
C ASN A 298 33.32 -1.63 -12.81
N LYS A 299 32.85 -2.61 -13.60
CA LYS A 299 31.82 -3.59 -13.19
C LYS A 299 32.05 -4.29 -11.85
N LEU A 300 33.30 -4.60 -11.48
CA LEU A 300 33.61 -5.24 -10.19
C LEU A 300 33.30 -4.32 -8.99
N VAL A 301 33.68 -3.05 -9.08
CA VAL A 301 33.41 -2.02 -8.05
C VAL A 301 31.90 -1.76 -7.97
N PHE A 302 31.22 -1.71 -9.12
CA PHE A 302 29.77 -1.55 -9.19
C PHE A 302 29.01 -2.72 -8.54
N ILE A 303 29.39 -3.96 -8.84
CA ILE A 303 28.81 -5.17 -8.22
C ILE A 303 29.02 -5.18 -6.69
N GLU A 304 30.16 -4.71 -6.19
CA GLU A 304 30.40 -4.64 -4.74
C GLU A 304 29.64 -3.48 -4.07
N PHE A 305 29.45 -2.36 -4.77
CA PHE A 305 28.55 -1.27 -4.36
C PHE A 305 27.09 -1.75 -4.28
N LEU A 306 26.60 -2.52 -5.26
CA LEU A 306 25.26 -3.12 -5.20
C LEU A 306 25.12 -4.09 -4.00
N LYS A 307 26.19 -4.81 -3.63
CA LYS A 307 26.19 -5.62 -2.39
C LYS A 307 26.09 -4.79 -1.11
N ARG A 308 26.50 -3.51 -1.10
CA ARG A 308 26.35 -2.62 0.08
C ARG A 308 24.90 -2.26 0.39
N PHE A 309 23.97 -2.41 -0.56
CA PHE A 309 22.54 -2.42 -0.21
C PHE A 309 22.24 -3.52 0.80
N SER A 310 22.99 -4.62 0.85
CA SER A 310 22.85 -5.72 1.81
C SER A 310 23.91 -5.70 2.93
N ASP A 311 24.49 -4.53 3.24
CA ASP A 311 25.48 -4.39 4.31
C ASP A 311 24.93 -4.75 5.70
N LYS A 312 25.81 -5.21 6.60
CA LYS A 312 25.51 -5.49 8.00
C LYS A 312 25.02 -4.23 8.74
N SER A 313 25.63 -3.06 8.48
CA SER A 313 25.22 -1.78 9.07
C SER A 313 24.00 -1.20 8.34
N ALA A 314 22.97 -0.81 9.10
CA ALA A 314 21.79 -0.14 8.56
C ALA A 314 22.12 1.23 7.93
N GLU A 315 23.15 1.91 8.42
CA GLU A 315 23.57 3.23 7.93
C GLU A 315 24.24 3.12 6.56
N VAL A 316 25.03 2.08 6.33
CA VAL A 316 25.60 1.79 5.00
C VAL A 316 24.48 1.39 4.00
N ARG A 317 23.45 0.66 4.44
CA ARG A 317 22.27 0.37 3.60
C ARG A 317 21.48 1.64 3.26
N ILE A 318 21.39 2.60 4.18
CA ILE A 318 20.78 3.92 3.93
C ILE A 318 21.63 4.75 2.96
N ALA A 319 22.96 4.81 3.15
CA ALA A 319 23.87 5.49 2.22
C ALA A 319 23.79 4.93 0.79
N ALA A 320 23.61 3.61 0.66
CA ALA A 320 23.42 2.95 -0.64
C ALA A 320 22.08 3.32 -1.29
N ILE A 321 20.99 3.44 -0.52
CA ILE A 321 19.68 3.93 -1.01
C ILE A 321 19.76 5.41 -1.44
N ASP A 322 20.56 6.22 -0.77
CA ASP A 322 20.74 7.63 -1.10
C ASP A 322 21.59 7.82 -2.36
N ALA A 323 22.64 7.01 -2.51
CA ALA A 323 23.37 6.86 -3.76
C ALA A 323 22.46 6.38 -4.89
N ALA A 324 21.60 5.39 -4.65
CA ALA A 324 20.60 4.93 -5.63
C ALA A 324 19.72 6.07 -6.14
N LYS A 325 19.24 6.92 -5.23
CA LYS A 325 18.42 8.09 -5.56
C LYS A 325 19.18 9.05 -6.47
N ALA A 326 20.40 9.43 -6.11
CA ALA A 326 21.22 10.34 -6.93
C ALA A 326 21.50 9.77 -8.33
N CYS A 327 21.85 8.49 -8.42
CA CYS A 327 22.09 7.78 -9.68
C CYS A 327 20.86 7.77 -10.60
N TYR A 328 19.72 7.31 -10.09
CA TYR A 328 18.50 7.13 -10.90
C TYR A 328 17.85 8.47 -11.32
N MET A 329 18.09 9.55 -10.56
CA MET A 329 17.67 10.91 -10.94
C MET A 329 18.49 11.53 -12.07
N VAL A 330 19.72 11.08 -12.29
CA VAL A 330 20.51 11.48 -13.46
C VAL A 330 20.15 10.61 -14.68
N LYS A 331 19.92 9.32 -14.49
CA LYS A 331 19.61 8.38 -15.57
C LYS A 331 18.74 7.21 -15.08
N SER A 332 17.51 7.14 -15.59
CA SER A 332 16.50 6.14 -15.21
C SER A 332 16.46 4.91 -16.12
N SER A 333 17.41 4.75 -17.05
CA SER A 333 17.40 3.69 -18.07
C SER A 333 18.78 3.06 -18.35
N GLY A 334 18.75 1.82 -18.84
CA GLY A 334 19.93 0.96 -19.01
C GLY A 334 20.13 -0.02 -17.85
N ASP A 335 20.95 -1.05 -18.07
CA ASP A 335 21.14 -2.18 -17.16
C ASP A 335 21.55 -1.73 -15.75
N GLU A 336 22.49 -0.79 -15.64
CA GLU A 336 22.94 -0.26 -14.34
C GLU A 336 21.81 0.44 -13.55
N ALA A 337 20.89 1.12 -14.24
CA ALA A 337 19.74 1.76 -13.61
C ALA A 337 18.73 0.72 -13.10
N GLN A 338 18.56 -0.39 -13.84
CA GLN A 338 17.69 -1.50 -13.46
C GLN A 338 18.29 -2.31 -12.29
N ASP A 339 19.60 -2.54 -12.25
CA ASP A 339 20.30 -3.19 -11.14
C ASP A 339 20.19 -2.36 -9.84
N ILE A 340 20.35 -1.03 -9.95
CA ILE A 340 20.16 -0.09 -8.84
C ILE A 340 18.70 -0.12 -8.34
N LEU A 341 17.72 -0.07 -9.25
CA LEU A 341 16.30 -0.12 -8.89
C LEU A 341 15.91 -1.45 -8.24
N THR A 342 16.42 -2.57 -8.76
CA THR A 342 16.22 -3.92 -8.19
C THR A 342 16.82 -4.04 -6.79
N SER A 343 18.01 -3.45 -6.58
CA SER A 343 18.67 -3.41 -5.27
C SER A 343 17.90 -2.55 -4.26
N LEU A 344 17.34 -1.40 -4.70
CA LEU A 344 16.45 -0.54 -3.92
C LEU A 344 15.12 -1.24 -3.56
N GLN A 345 14.47 -1.89 -4.54
CA GLN A 345 13.25 -2.69 -4.33
C GLN A 345 13.48 -3.78 -3.27
N GLY A 346 14.66 -4.41 -3.27
CA GLY A 346 15.09 -5.36 -2.25
C GLY A 346 15.15 -4.80 -0.82
N ARG A 347 15.11 -3.47 -0.61
CA ARG A 347 15.11 -2.80 0.70
C ARG A 347 13.75 -2.38 1.23
N LEU A 348 12.69 -2.51 0.43
CA LEU A 348 11.31 -2.40 0.92
C LEU A 348 11.01 -3.49 1.98
N LEU A 349 11.69 -4.64 1.91
CA LEU A 349 11.55 -5.76 2.85
C LEU A 349 12.73 -5.90 3.84
N ASP A 350 13.52 -4.85 4.05
CA ASP A 350 14.65 -4.88 4.99
C ASP A 350 14.23 -5.21 6.44
N PHE A 351 15.12 -5.78 7.25
CA PHE A 351 14.83 -6.07 8.66
C PHE A 351 14.75 -4.80 9.53
N ASP A 352 15.56 -3.79 9.22
CA ASP A 352 15.60 -2.52 9.94
C ASP A 352 14.48 -1.56 9.48
N GLU A 353 13.82 -0.91 10.44
CA GLU A 353 12.68 -0.04 10.15
C GLU A 353 13.06 1.31 9.53
N LYS A 354 14.24 1.86 9.84
CA LYS A 354 14.78 3.07 9.20
C LYS A 354 15.12 2.79 7.74
N VAL A 355 15.71 1.63 7.45
CA VAL A 355 16.03 1.22 6.07
C VAL A 355 14.76 1.04 5.23
N ARG A 356 13.72 0.36 5.76
CA ARG A 356 12.42 0.24 5.07
C ARG A 356 11.77 1.61 4.82
N ILE A 357 11.78 2.49 5.83
CA ILE A 357 11.32 3.88 5.71
C ILE A 357 12.08 4.61 4.60
N ARG A 358 13.42 4.56 4.58
CA ARG A 358 14.20 5.26 3.55
C ARG A 358 13.96 4.71 2.14
N ALA A 359 13.89 3.39 1.99
CA ALA A 359 13.61 2.75 0.71
C ALA A 359 12.24 3.18 0.13
N VAL A 360 11.19 3.23 0.95
CA VAL A 360 9.87 3.73 0.53
C VAL A 360 9.91 5.20 0.13
N ASN A 361 10.56 6.05 0.94
CA ASN A 361 10.69 7.47 0.62
C ASN A 361 11.41 7.70 -0.72
N THR A 362 12.52 6.99 -0.95
CA THR A 362 13.24 7.05 -2.23
C THR A 362 12.37 6.55 -3.39
N VAL A 363 11.71 5.39 -3.28
CA VAL A 363 10.81 4.88 -4.35
C VAL A 363 9.73 5.90 -4.71
N CYS A 364 9.07 6.50 -3.72
CA CYS A 364 8.06 7.52 -3.97
C CYS A 364 8.64 8.82 -4.54
N ASP A 365 9.83 9.26 -4.11
CA ASP A 365 10.51 10.43 -4.69
C ASP A 365 10.89 10.21 -6.17
N LEU A 366 11.38 9.01 -6.50
CA LEU A 366 11.73 8.64 -7.87
C LEU A 366 10.47 8.64 -8.76
N ALA A 367 9.38 8.00 -8.31
CA ALA A 367 8.09 8.04 -9.01
C ALA A 367 7.59 9.47 -9.22
N LYS A 368 7.64 10.31 -8.17
CA LYS A 368 7.20 11.72 -8.20
C LYS A 368 7.92 12.54 -9.28
N SER A 369 9.21 12.31 -9.51
CA SER A 369 9.98 13.02 -10.55
C SER A 369 9.55 12.66 -11.98
N ASN A 370 9.09 11.43 -12.22
CA ASN A 370 8.87 10.90 -13.56
C ASN A 370 7.76 9.85 -13.55
N LEU A 371 6.52 10.34 -13.41
CA LEU A 371 5.33 9.52 -13.19
C LEU A 371 5.06 8.52 -14.32
N SER A 372 5.52 8.81 -15.54
CA SER A 372 5.25 8.01 -16.76
C SER A 372 6.32 6.95 -17.05
N LEU A 373 7.59 7.14 -16.66
CA LEU A 373 8.65 6.16 -16.90
C LEU A 373 9.01 5.31 -15.68
N PHE A 374 8.58 5.67 -14.46
CA PHE A 374 8.93 4.92 -13.25
C PHE A 374 8.12 3.61 -13.14
N PRO A 375 8.76 2.43 -12.92
CA PRO A 375 8.07 1.14 -12.81
C PRO A 375 7.04 1.08 -11.68
N HIS A 376 5.77 0.95 -12.05
CA HIS A 376 4.61 1.05 -11.17
C HIS A 376 4.53 -0.10 -10.14
N GLU A 377 5.06 -1.26 -10.48
CA GLU A 377 5.14 -2.45 -9.64
C GLU A 377 5.93 -2.16 -8.35
N VAL A 378 6.96 -1.32 -8.43
CA VAL A 378 7.80 -0.93 -7.28
C VAL A 378 7.01 -0.02 -6.34
N ILE A 379 6.12 0.84 -6.87
CA ILE A 379 5.19 1.65 -6.08
C ILE A 379 4.18 0.75 -5.35
N LEU A 380 3.63 -0.26 -6.03
CA LEU A 380 2.70 -1.23 -5.41
C LEU A 380 3.38 -2.07 -4.32
N LEU A 381 4.65 -2.43 -4.47
CA LEU A 381 5.45 -3.09 -3.43
C LEU A 381 5.75 -2.17 -2.24
N ALA A 382 5.97 -0.88 -2.47
CA ALA A 382 6.05 0.13 -1.41
C ALA A 382 4.69 0.29 -0.69
N ALA A 383 3.57 0.20 -1.41
CA ALA A 383 2.24 0.25 -0.82
C ALA A 383 1.91 -0.97 0.06
N GLU A 384 2.44 -2.16 -0.22
CA GLU A 384 2.35 -3.30 0.73
C GLU A 384 3.09 -3.05 2.06
N ARG A 385 3.81 -1.93 2.24
CA ARG A 385 4.39 -1.51 3.53
C ARG A 385 3.40 -0.76 4.43
N LEU A 386 2.21 -0.42 3.93
CA LEU A 386 1.08 -0.02 4.76
C LEU A 386 0.62 -1.17 5.71
N ARG A 387 0.98 -2.41 5.38
CA ARG A 387 0.81 -3.63 6.19
C ARG A 387 2.09 -4.06 6.94
N ASP A 388 3.07 -3.18 7.10
CA ASP A 388 4.28 -3.50 7.88
C ASP A 388 3.95 -3.84 9.35
N LYS A 389 4.83 -4.55 10.07
CA LYS A 389 4.64 -4.85 11.50
C LYS A 389 4.81 -3.61 12.38
N LYS A 390 5.64 -2.65 12.00
CA LYS A 390 5.99 -1.45 12.79
C LYS A 390 5.08 -0.26 12.47
N ALA A 391 4.55 0.41 13.51
CA ALA A 391 3.62 1.54 13.36
C ALA A 391 4.29 2.79 12.72
N SER A 392 5.53 3.06 13.11
CA SER A 392 6.46 4.01 12.49
C SER A 392 6.50 3.88 10.96
N VAL A 393 6.77 2.68 10.46
CA VAL A 393 6.85 2.36 9.03
C VAL A 393 5.49 2.61 8.37
N ARG A 394 4.41 2.00 8.88
CA ARG A 394 3.06 2.19 8.31
C ARG A 394 2.65 3.66 8.22
N LYS A 395 2.88 4.46 9.28
CA LYS A 395 2.56 5.90 9.29
C LYS A 395 3.36 6.65 8.23
N ASN A 396 4.68 6.43 8.15
CA ASN A 396 5.52 7.12 7.17
C ASN A 396 5.15 6.75 5.72
N VAL A 397 4.92 5.46 5.44
CA VAL A 397 4.45 4.97 4.13
C VAL A 397 3.14 5.66 3.73
N MET A 398 2.18 5.77 4.65
CA MET A 398 0.90 6.44 4.43
C MET A 398 1.09 7.91 4.02
N HIS A 399 1.88 8.67 4.76
CA HIS A 399 2.13 10.09 4.45
C HIS A 399 2.82 10.26 3.09
N LYS A 400 3.77 9.36 2.76
CA LYS A 400 4.54 9.48 1.51
C LYS A 400 3.75 9.05 0.27
N LEU A 401 2.87 8.06 0.40
CA LEU A 401 1.94 7.69 -0.68
C LEU A 401 0.88 8.76 -0.92
N LEU A 402 0.40 9.44 0.13
CA LEU A 402 -0.47 10.61 0.01
C LEU A 402 0.26 11.78 -0.68
N GLU A 403 1.54 12.03 -0.36
CA GLU A 403 2.36 13.04 -1.05
C GLU A 403 2.51 12.72 -2.56
N LEU A 404 2.78 11.46 -2.90
CA LEU A 404 2.91 11.00 -4.29
C LEU A 404 1.57 11.11 -5.04
N TYR A 405 0.47 10.67 -4.43
CA TYR A 405 -0.86 10.70 -5.05
C TYR A 405 -1.37 12.14 -5.26
N ARG A 406 -1.10 13.07 -4.33
CA ARG A 406 -1.41 14.49 -4.50
C ARG A 406 -0.63 15.13 -5.65
N ASP A 407 0.68 14.88 -5.74
CA ASP A 407 1.52 15.38 -6.83
C ASP A 407 1.09 14.82 -8.20
N TYR A 408 0.71 13.54 -8.25
CA TYR A 408 0.07 12.91 -9.40
C TYR A 408 -1.23 13.63 -9.82
N CYS A 409 -2.18 13.82 -8.89
CA CYS A 409 -3.44 14.53 -9.16
C CYS A 409 -3.20 15.98 -9.63
N GLU A 410 -2.25 16.69 -9.02
CA GLU A 410 -1.90 18.06 -9.41
C GLU A 410 -1.30 18.11 -10.83
N LYS A 411 -0.47 17.12 -11.20
CA LYS A 411 0.09 16.99 -12.56
C LYS A 411 -0.96 16.60 -13.59
N CYS A 412 -1.99 15.84 -13.20
CA CYS A 412 -3.16 15.58 -14.05
C CYS A 412 -4.00 16.83 -14.30
N SER A 413 -4.33 17.59 -13.24
CA SER A 413 -5.03 18.88 -13.36
C SER A 413 -4.29 19.86 -14.31
N LYS A 414 -2.96 19.91 -14.22
CA LYS A 414 -2.10 20.73 -15.10
C LYS A 414 -1.89 20.17 -16.51
N GLY A 415 -2.47 19.02 -16.86
CA GLY A 415 -2.27 18.34 -18.15
C GLY A 415 -0.86 17.78 -18.39
N THR A 416 0.02 17.83 -17.38
CA THR A 416 1.41 17.36 -17.45
C THR A 416 1.57 15.85 -17.23
N ALA A 417 0.51 15.17 -16.79
CA ALA A 417 0.39 13.72 -16.71
C ALA A 417 -1.04 13.31 -17.10
N THR A 418 -1.21 12.15 -17.73
CA THR A 418 -2.53 11.56 -17.97
C THR A 418 -3.04 10.82 -16.73
N VAL A 419 -4.35 10.59 -16.65
CA VAL A 419 -4.92 9.67 -15.64
C VAL A 419 -4.28 8.29 -15.83
N ASN A 420 -3.85 7.66 -14.73
CA ASN A 420 -2.98 6.48 -14.77
C ASN A 420 -3.46 5.44 -13.75
N THR A 421 -3.91 4.31 -14.29
CA THR A 421 -4.54 3.17 -13.62
C THR A 421 -3.72 2.54 -12.48
N HIS A 422 -2.43 2.85 -12.39
CA HIS A 422 -1.55 2.34 -11.33
C HIS A 422 -1.49 3.27 -10.11
N TYR A 423 -1.47 4.59 -10.31
CA TYR A 423 -1.50 5.57 -9.20
C TYR A 423 -2.88 5.59 -8.54
N GLU A 424 -3.93 5.38 -9.32
CA GLU A 424 -5.31 5.23 -8.84
C GLU A 424 -5.55 3.94 -8.02
N GLN A 425 -4.56 3.06 -7.89
CA GLN A 425 -4.62 1.97 -6.91
C GLN A 425 -4.13 2.38 -5.51
N ILE A 426 -3.50 3.55 -5.35
CA ILE A 426 -3.00 4.02 -4.03
C ILE A 426 -4.16 4.22 -3.03
N PRO A 427 -5.30 4.87 -3.36
CA PRO A 427 -6.45 4.97 -2.44
C PRO A 427 -7.00 3.61 -2.01
N ALA A 428 -7.03 2.65 -2.94
CA ALA A 428 -7.43 1.26 -2.68
C ALA A 428 -6.44 0.52 -1.74
N LYS A 429 -5.14 0.83 -1.79
CA LYS A 429 -4.13 0.30 -0.84
C LYS A 429 -4.23 0.95 0.54
N LEU A 430 -4.54 2.25 0.61
CA LEU A 430 -4.73 2.99 1.86
C LEU A 430 -5.92 2.45 2.66
N ILE A 431 -7.09 2.32 2.03
CA ILE A 431 -8.34 1.93 2.71
C ILE A 431 -8.33 0.48 3.23
N VAL A 432 -7.50 -0.40 2.68
CA VAL A 432 -7.26 -1.76 3.20
C VAL A 432 -6.79 -1.76 4.66
N CYS A 433 -6.05 -0.74 5.08
CA CYS A 433 -5.40 -0.72 6.39
C CYS A 433 -6.32 -0.37 7.57
N PHE A 434 -7.56 0.01 7.26
CA PHE A 434 -8.72 0.18 8.15
C PHE A 434 -8.91 -0.97 9.17
N HIS A 435 -8.53 -2.19 8.82
CA HIS A 435 -8.72 -3.39 9.65
C HIS A 435 -7.56 -3.68 10.62
N ASN A 436 -6.56 -2.79 10.74
CA ASN A 436 -5.45 -2.96 11.68
C ASN A 436 -5.72 -2.19 12.99
N ASP A 437 -5.49 -2.80 14.15
CA ASP A 437 -5.78 -2.26 15.50
C ASP A 437 -4.89 -1.07 15.95
N ILE A 438 -4.66 -0.09 15.09
CA ILE A 438 -3.77 1.06 15.35
C ILE A 438 -4.53 2.36 15.14
N GLU A 439 -4.37 3.26 16.11
CA GLU A 439 -4.99 4.57 16.16
C GLU A 439 -4.96 5.34 14.84
N SER A 440 -3.82 5.41 14.16
CA SER A 440 -3.67 6.13 12.88
C SER A 440 -4.48 5.56 11.71
N PHE A 441 -4.96 4.31 11.81
CA PHE A 441 -5.77 3.64 10.78
C PHE A 441 -7.21 3.37 11.23
N ARG A 442 -7.61 3.88 12.41
CA ARG A 442 -9.00 3.85 12.87
C ARG A 442 -9.93 4.56 11.85
N PRO A 443 -11.21 4.15 11.74
CA PRO A 443 -12.18 4.73 10.79
C PRO A 443 -12.22 6.26 10.77
N GLN A 444 -12.12 6.88 11.94
CA GLN A 444 -12.12 8.33 12.15
C GLN A 444 -10.97 9.04 11.42
N ASN A 445 -9.75 8.50 11.53
CA ASN A 445 -8.57 9.07 10.88
C ASN A 445 -8.55 8.77 9.38
N MET A 446 -9.09 7.62 8.97
CA MET A 446 -9.31 7.33 7.56
C MET A 446 -10.35 8.27 6.92
N GLU A 447 -11.36 8.74 7.65
CA GLU A 447 -12.30 9.75 7.16
C GLU A 447 -11.57 11.06 6.80
N LEU A 448 -10.78 11.60 7.75
CA LEU A 448 -10.01 12.83 7.55
C LEU A 448 -9.04 12.70 6.36
N ILE A 449 -8.37 11.56 6.22
CA ILE A 449 -7.49 11.29 5.07
C ILE A 449 -8.27 11.36 3.75
N PHE A 450 -9.43 10.72 3.65
CA PHE A 450 -10.24 10.73 2.41
C PHE A 450 -10.95 12.07 2.14
N ALA A 451 -11.21 12.89 3.17
CA ALA A 451 -11.88 14.18 3.05
C ALA A 451 -10.92 15.36 2.79
N GLU A 452 -9.79 15.40 3.49
CA GLU A 452 -8.91 16.57 3.57
C GLU A 452 -7.50 16.31 3.02
N GLU A 453 -6.91 15.13 3.28
CA GLU A 453 -5.51 14.86 2.88
C GLU A 453 -5.35 14.24 1.48
N LEU A 454 -6.36 13.55 0.94
CA LEU A 454 -6.18 12.73 -0.26
C LEU A 454 -5.86 13.53 -1.53
N PHE A 455 -6.46 14.72 -1.67
CA PHE A 455 -6.31 15.57 -2.85
C PHE A 455 -5.57 16.87 -2.53
N PRO A 456 -4.89 17.49 -3.51
CA PRO A 456 -4.48 18.87 -3.40
C PRO A 456 -5.70 19.78 -3.20
N SER A 457 -5.56 20.80 -2.36
CA SER A 457 -6.62 21.81 -2.13
C SER A 457 -6.99 22.58 -3.40
N SER A 458 -6.07 22.67 -4.37
CA SER A 458 -6.24 23.31 -5.67
C SER A 458 -7.18 22.60 -6.64
N LEU A 459 -7.44 21.29 -6.47
CA LEU A 459 -8.35 20.56 -7.38
C LEU A 459 -9.82 20.96 -7.14
N SER A 460 -10.55 21.23 -8.22
CA SER A 460 -11.99 21.48 -8.18
C SER A 460 -12.79 20.22 -7.83
N PRO A 461 -14.05 20.34 -7.36
CA PRO A 461 -14.92 19.19 -7.09
C PRO A 461 -15.09 18.24 -8.29
N LYS A 462 -15.07 18.78 -9.52
CA LYS A 462 -15.19 18.00 -10.76
C LYS A 462 -13.95 17.12 -11.00
N GLU A 463 -12.75 17.65 -10.79
CA GLU A 463 -11.50 16.88 -10.94
C GLU A 463 -11.36 15.81 -9.85
N ARG A 464 -11.68 16.16 -8.59
CA ARG A 464 -11.73 15.18 -7.49
C ARG A 464 -12.72 14.06 -7.80
N ALA A 465 -13.86 14.37 -8.39
CA ALA A 465 -14.85 13.38 -8.80
C ALA A 465 -14.34 12.44 -9.91
N THR A 466 -13.59 12.93 -10.90
CA THR A 466 -12.96 12.08 -11.92
C THR A 466 -12.02 11.06 -11.29
N HIS A 467 -11.12 11.49 -10.40
CA HIS A 467 -10.22 10.59 -9.66
C HIS A 467 -11.00 9.61 -8.78
N TRP A 468 -12.02 10.06 -8.02
CA TRP A 468 -12.90 9.19 -7.23
C TRP A 468 -13.56 8.09 -8.06
N ILE A 469 -14.02 8.39 -9.27
CA ILE A 469 -14.63 7.39 -10.17
C ILE A 469 -13.58 6.36 -10.60
N GLU A 470 -12.39 6.82 -11.01
CA GLU A 470 -11.33 5.95 -11.50
C GLU A 470 -10.79 5.02 -10.41
N PHE A 471 -10.42 5.53 -9.23
CA PHE A 471 -9.92 4.66 -8.16
C PHE A 471 -10.98 3.73 -7.57
N PHE A 472 -12.26 4.14 -7.57
CA PHE A 472 -13.36 3.29 -7.12
C PHE A 472 -13.59 2.10 -8.08
N SER A 473 -13.16 2.18 -9.35
CA SER A 473 -13.17 1.01 -10.24
C SER A 473 -12.31 -0.16 -9.71
N TYR A 474 -11.24 0.14 -8.96
CA TYR A 474 -10.37 -0.86 -8.32
C TYR A 474 -10.82 -1.27 -6.92
N PHE A 475 -12.00 -0.82 -6.45
CA PHE A 475 -12.50 -1.16 -5.12
C PHE A 475 -13.06 -2.59 -5.07
N LYS A 476 -12.26 -3.50 -4.50
CA LYS A 476 -12.70 -4.83 -4.09
C LYS A 476 -13.72 -4.73 -2.95
N PRO A 477 -14.51 -5.77 -2.64
CA PRO A 477 -15.47 -5.71 -1.53
C PRO A 477 -14.82 -5.40 -0.17
N GLU A 478 -13.51 -5.67 0.00
CA GLU A 478 -12.69 -5.23 1.16
C GLU A 478 -12.74 -3.72 1.36
N HIS A 479 -12.64 -2.97 0.25
CA HIS A 479 -12.51 -1.53 0.21
C HIS A 479 -13.90 -0.88 0.33
N ILE A 480 -14.91 -1.46 -0.34
CA ILE A 480 -16.31 -1.02 -0.25
C ILE A 480 -16.85 -1.21 1.19
N LYS A 481 -16.56 -2.35 1.84
CA LYS A 481 -16.95 -2.60 3.23
C LYS A 481 -16.34 -1.58 4.19
N ALA A 482 -15.04 -1.29 4.06
CA ALA A 482 -14.36 -0.26 4.85
C ALA A 482 -14.97 1.14 4.63
N LEU A 483 -15.18 1.54 3.37
CA LEU A 483 -15.79 2.83 3.01
C LEU A 483 -17.21 2.98 3.58
N ASN A 484 -18.04 1.93 3.48
CA ASN A 484 -19.38 1.89 4.04
C ASN A 484 -19.36 2.13 5.57
N ILE A 485 -18.38 1.58 6.30
CA ILE A 485 -18.28 1.78 7.75
C ILE A 485 -17.82 3.20 8.07
N ILE A 486 -16.86 3.77 7.34
CA ILE A 486 -16.44 5.18 7.49
C ILE A 486 -17.66 6.11 7.32
N PHE A 487 -18.36 5.99 6.20
CA PHE A 487 -19.56 6.80 5.93
C PHE A 487 -20.68 6.56 6.94
N SER A 488 -20.90 5.32 7.38
CA SER A 488 -21.90 5.01 8.42
C SER A 488 -21.56 5.65 9.78
N GLN A 489 -20.27 5.76 10.13
CA GLN A 489 -19.85 6.44 11.36
C GLN A 489 -20.02 7.96 11.25
N LYS A 490 -19.63 8.57 10.13
CA LYS A 490 -19.91 9.99 9.82
C LYS A 490 -21.41 10.28 9.90
N ARG A 491 -22.24 9.42 9.31
CA ARG A 491 -23.70 9.55 9.35
C ARG A 491 -24.29 9.41 10.74
N ARG A 492 -23.82 8.44 11.53
CA ARG A 492 -24.24 8.25 12.93
C ARG A 492 -23.88 9.46 13.80
N LEU A 493 -22.72 10.08 13.56
CA LEU A 493 -22.32 11.32 14.23
C LEU A 493 -23.24 12.50 13.85
N GLN A 494 -23.53 12.68 12.55
CA GLN A 494 -24.49 13.68 12.08
C GLN A 494 -25.87 13.50 12.73
N LEU A 495 -26.44 12.29 12.68
CA LEU A 495 -27.79 12.01 13.20
C LEU A 495 -27.90 12.24 14.72
N GLU A 496 -26.87 11.87 15.49
CA GLU A 496 -26.88 12.13 16.93
C GLU A 496 -26.63 13.61 17.27
N MET A 497 -25.89 14.34 16.41
CA MET A 497 -25.75 15.79 16.51
C MET A 497 -27.06 16.51 16.13
N GLN A 498 -27.76 16.09 15.08
CA GLN A 498 -29.13 16.56 14.76
C GLN A 498 -30.07 16.33 15.94
N ALA A 499 -30.04 15.14 16.56
CA ALA A 499 -30.82 14.83 17.74
C ALA A 499 -30.49 15.77 18.92
N TYR A 500 -29.21 15.96 19.23
CA TYR A 500 -28.75 16.91 20.26
C TYR A 500 -29.21 18.36 19.97
N LEU A 501 -29.03 18.84 18.75
CA LEU A 501 -29.44 20.20 18.34
C LEU A 501 -30.97 20.36 18.44
N SER A 502 -31.75 19.34 18.08
CA SER A 502 -33.21 19.35 18.23
C SER A 502 -33.66 19.35 19.71
N LEU A 503 -32.90 18.72 20.61
CA LEU A 503 -33.13 18.79 22.05
C LEU A 503 -32.78 20.17 22.61
N ARG A 504 -31.68 20.78 22.14
CA ARG A 504 -31.23 22.12 22.54
C ARG A 504 -32.13 23.25 22.00
N ALA A 505 -32.83 23.02 20.89
CA ALA A 505 -33.74 23.99 20.28
C ALA A 505 -35.09 24.11 21.00
N LYS A 506 -35.42 23.19 21.93
CA LYS A 506 -36.63 23.28 22.76
C LYS A 506 -36.47 24.39 23.80
N LYS A 507 -37.47 25.27 23.90
CA LYS A 507 -37.48 26.44 24.81
C LYS A 507 -38.03 26.13 26.22
N GLU A 508 -38.25 24.86 26.54
CA GLU A 508 -38.67 24.41 27.87
C GLU A 508 -37.47 24.42 28.83
N GLU A 509 -37.71 24.60 30.14
CA GLU A 509 -36.61 24.52 31.10
C GLU A 509 -35.95 23.12 31.11
N PRO A 510 -34.62 23.04 31.29
CA PRO A 510 -33.87 21.80 31.12
C PRO A 510 -34.07 20.84 32.28
N SER A 511 -35.19 20.13 32.28
CA SER A 511 -35.47 18.99 33.15
C SER A 511 -34.27 18.02 33.22
N ASP A 512 -34.04 17.45 34.40
CA ASP A 512 -33.07 16.37 34.65
C ASP A 512 -33.10 15.26 33.58
N GLU A 513 -34.27 14.95 33.04
CA GLU A 513 -34.43 13.92 32.02
C GLU A 513 -33.92 14.38 30.64
N ILE A 514 -34.05 15.68 30.33
CA ILE A 514 -33.47 16.31 29.13
C ILE A 514 -31.95 16.36 29.26
N GLN A 515 -31.42 16.76 30.42
CA GLN A 515 -29.97 16.76 30.67
C GLN A 515 -29.38 15.34 30.62
N LYS A 516 -30.05 14.33 31.17
CA LYS A 516 -29.66 12.91 31.03
C LYS A 516 -29.64 12.45 29.56
N LYS A 517 -30.58 12.92 28.72
CA LYS A 517 -30.62 12.65 27.27
C LYS A 517 -29.46 13.35 26.53
N ILE A 518 -29.21 14.64 26.82
CA ILE A 518 -28.09 15.41 26.25
C ILE A 518 -26.73 14.75 26.60
N CYS A 519 -26.50 14.41 27.87
CA CYS A 519 -25.29 13.69 28.29
C CYS A 519 -25.22 12.24 27.75
N ALA A 520 -26.32 11.64 27.29
CA ALA A 520 -26.27 10.39 26.54
C ALA A 520 -25.85 10.61 25.08
N SER A 521 -26.33 11.67 24.43
CA SER A 521 -25.90 12.06 23.08
C SER A 521 -24.40 12.39 23.01
N PHE A 522 -23.85 13.13 23.99
CA PHE A 522 -22.40 13.40 24.04
C PHE A 522 -21.56 12.12 24.09
N ARG A 523 -21.92 11.17 24.98
CA ARG A 523 -21.24 9.87 25.09
C ARG A 523 -21.29 9.07 23.79
N LYS A 524 -22.44 9.03 23.11
CA LYS A 524 -22.57 8.37 21.80
C LYS A 524 -21.70 9.04 20.73
N MET A 525 -21.79 10.37 20.59
CA MET A 525 -21.02 11.14 19.60
C MET A 525 -19.51 10.98 19.82
N ALA A 526 -19.06 10.99 21.08
CA ALA A 526 -17.67 10.80 21.46
C ALA A 526 -17.08 9.44 21.01
N THR A 527 -17.89 8.39 20.82
CA THR A 527 -17.41 7.11 20.24
C THR A 527 -17.00 7.22 18.76
N SER A 528 -17.32 8.34 18.08
CA SER A 528 -16.87 8.64 16.73
C SER A 528 -15.55 9.46 16.70
N PHE A 529 -14.78 9.49 17.79
CA PHE A 529 -13.48 10.18 17.89
C PHE A 529 -12.39 9.24 18.43
N ALA A 530 -11.11 9.59 18.20
CA ALA A 530 -9.98 8.76 18.64
C ALA A 530 -9.80 8.73 20.18
N ASP A 531 -10.02 9.86 20.84
CA ASP A 531 -10.12 10.00 22.29
C ASP A 531 -11.57 10.32 22.67
N THR A 532 -12.31 9.28 23.06
CA THR A 532 -13.70 9.39 23.51
C THR A 532 -13.84 10.25 24.78
N SER A 533 -12.86 10.22 25.69
CA SER A 533 -12.96 10.95 26.96
C SER A 533 -12.90 12.46 26.74
N LYS A 534 -11.90 12.90 25.99
CA LYS A 534 -11.72 14.31 25.61
C LYS A 534 -12.78 14.80 24.63
N ALA A 535 -13.27 13.95 23.74
CA ALA A 535 -14.39 14.31 22.86
C ALA A 535 -15.69 14.57 23.66
N GLU A 536 -15.99 13.75 24.67
CA GLU A 536 -17.16 14.00 25.55
C GLU A 536 -17.00 15.29 26.37
N GLU A 537 -15.79 15.59 26.84
CA GLU A 537 -15.46 16.87 27.50
C GLU A 537 -15.65 18.06 26.55
N CYS A 538 -15.11 18.00 25.33
CA CYS A 538 -15.31 19.02 24.29
C CYS A 538 -16.79 19.25 23.97
N PHE A 539 -17.63 18.20 23.95
CA PHE A 539 -19.08 18.38 23.75
C PHE A 539 -19.79 19.03 24.94
N LYS A 540 -19.37 18.77 26.19
CA LYS A 540 -19.87 19.47 27.38
C LYS A 540 -19.47 20.95 27.35
N ASN A 541 -18.22 21.24 27.00
CA ASN A 541 -17.71 22.61 26.88
C ASN A 541 -18.42 23.38 25.76
N LEU A 542 -18.66 22.73 24.60
CA LEU A 542 -19.49 23.26 23.52
C LEU A 542 -20.91 23.57 24.01
N HIS A 543 -21.56 22.66 24.76
CA HIS A 543 -22.94 22.87 25.23
C HIS A 543 -23.12 24.16 26.05
N GLN A 544 -22.13 24.48 26.88
CA GLN A 544 -22.09 25.67 27.74
C GLN A 544 -21.91 26.99 26.97
N MET A 545 -21.55 26.94 25.68
CA MET A 545 -21.35 28.16 24.87
C MET A 545 -22.70 28.87 24.62
N LYS A 546 -22.72 30.17 24.96
CA LYS A 546 -23.93 31.02 24.84
C LYS A 546 -24.13 31.61 23.44
N ASP A 547 -23.13 31.57 22.57
CA ASP A 547 -23.25 32.07 21.20
C ASP A 547 -24.11 31.12 20.36
N ASN A 548 -25.29 31.59 19.96
CA ASN A 548 -26.22 30.83 19.15
C ASN A 548 -25.85 30.78 17.65
N ASN A 549 -24.92 31.62 17.18
CA ASN A 549 -24.45 31.57 15.79
C ASN A 549 -23.71 30.26 15.53
N ILE A 550 -22.82 29.83 16.44
CA ILE A 550 -22.12 28.53 16.39
C ILE A 550 -23.10 27.37 16.17
N PHE A 551 -24.28 27.39 16.81
CA PHE A 551 -25.28 26.32 16.68
C PHE A 551 -26.12 26.46 15.40
N LYS A 552 -26.37 27.67 14.93
CA LYS A 552 -26.99 27.93 13.62
C LYS A 552 -26.08 27.47 12.47
N ASP A 553 -24.79 27.73 12.59
CA ASP A 553 -23.77 27.33 11.63
C ASP A 553 -23.54 25.82 11.66
N LEU A 554 -23.54 25.19 12.86
CA LEU A 554 -23.57 23.74 12.99
C LEU A 554 -24.82 23.12 12.33
N VAL A 555 -26.01 23.70 12.49
CA VAL A 555 -27.22 23.25 11.77
C VAL A 555 -27.02 23.34 10.26
N GLY A 556 -26.43 24.43 9.75
CA GLY A 556 -26.12 24.60 8.33
C GLY A 556 -25.08 23.61 7.79
N LEU A 557 -24.01 23.33 8.55
CA LEU A 557 -22.95 22.36 8.23
C LEU A 557 -23.44 20.89 8.29
N ILE A 558 -24.62 20.66 8.85
CA ILE A 558 -25.25 19.36 9.01
C ILE A 558 -26.41 19.17 8.00
N ASP A 559 -26.83 20.23 7.30
CA ASP A 559 -27.75 20.11 6.18
C ASP A 559 -27.06 19.45 4.98
N GLU A 560 -27.80 18.61 4.28
CA GLU A 560 -27.23 17.44 3.61
C GLU A 560 -27.10 17.65 2.08
N GLY A 561 -26.80 18.88 1.66
CA GLY A 561 -27.06 19.39 0.30
C GLY A 561 -25.85 19.76 -0.57
N THR A 562 -24.85 18.89 -0.74
CA THR A 562 -23.70 19.13 -1.66
C THR A 562 -23.31 17.87 -2.47
N THR A 563 -23.51 17.89 -3.79
CA THR A 563 -23.57 16.70 -4.66
C THR A 563 -22.31 16.38 -5.48
N PHE A 564 -21.98 15.08 -5.65
CA PHE A 564 -21.41 14.52 -6.89
C PHE A 564 -21.40 12.96 -6.95
N ALA A 565 -21.16 12.40 -8.15
CA ALA A 565 -20.57 11.08 -8.48
C ALA A 565 -21.41 9.76 -8.42
N THR A 566 -22.02 9.42 -9.57
CA THR A 566 -21.97 8.14 -10.32
C THR A 566 -22.43 6.78 -9.70
N SER A 567 -23.30 6.07 -10.44
CA SER A 567 -24.07 4.84 -10.11
C SER A 567 -23.62 3.94 -8.93
N CYS A 568 -22.42 3.35 -8.94
CA CYS A 568 -22.02 2.42 -7.87
C CYS A 568 -21.62 3.12 -6.56
N LEU A 569 -21.04 4.32 -6.66
CA LEU A 569 -20.80 5.20 -5.52
C LEU A 569 -22.13 5.84 -5.06
N ILE A 570 -22.97 6.27 -6.01
CA ILE A 570 -24.38 6.66 -5.77
C ILE A 570 -25.12 5.62 -4.94
N ARG A 571 -24.96 4.30 -5.18
CA ARG A 571 -25.60 3.24 -4.35
C ARG A 571 -25.17 3.29 -2.89
N VAL A 572 -23.90 3.58 -2.62
CA VAL A 572 -23.34 3.72 -1.27
C VAL A 572 -23.80 5.04 -0.63
N VAL A 573 -23.76 6.15 -1.38
CA VAL A 573 -24.20 7.47 -0.92
C VAL A 573 -25.70 7.48 -0.65
N ALA A 574 -26.55 6.89 -1.49
CA ALA A 574 -28.00 6.81 -1.29
C ALA A 574 -28.41 5.93 -0.09
N LEU A 575 -27.59 4.94 0.28
CA LEU A 575 -27.83 4.09 1.45
C LEU A 575 -27.55 4.83 2.78
N VAL A 576 -26.69 5.85 2.76
CA VAL A 576 -26.17 6.52 3.97
C VAL A 576 -26.66 7.98 4.08
N PHE A 577 -26.70 8.68 2.96
CA PHE A 577 -27.03 10.10 2.79
C PHE A 577 -28.13 10.29 1.71
N PRO A 578 -29.34 9.73 1.90
CA PRO A 578 -30.41 9.70 0.88
C PRO A 578 -30.93 11.09 0.44
N SER A 579 -30.73 12.09 1.28
CA SER A 579 -31.01 13.52 1.08
C SER A 579 -30.26 14.17 -0.09
N LEU A 580 -29.04 13.72 -0.38
CA LEU A 580 -28.20 14.22 -1.48
C LEU A 580 -28.80 14.02 -2.88
N PHE A 581 -29.92 13.28 -2.97
CA PHE A 581 -30.65 13.00 -4.21
C PHE A 581 -31.86 13.92 -4.43
N ARG A 582 -32.13 14.87 -3.52
CA ARG A 582 -33.09 15.96 -3.76
C ARG A 582 -32.61 16.79 -4.95
N GLY A 583 -33.42 16.91 -6.00
CA GLY A 583 -33.04 17.63 -7.22
C GLY A 583 -32.31 16.76 -8.26
N SER A 584 -32.15 15.45 -8.04
CA SER A 584 -31.53 14.53 -9.01
C SER A 584 -32.53 13.65 -9.77
N GLU A 585 -33.82 14.01 -9.75
CA GLU A 585 -34.94 13.18 -10.20
C GLU A 585 -34.87 12.86 -11.70
N GLU A 586 -34.64 13.88 -12.52
CA GLU A 586 -34.57 13.77 -13.98
C GLU A 586 -33.40 12.87 -14.42
N TYR A 587 -32.29 12.88 -13.69
CA TYR A 587 -31.15 11.99 -13.92
C TYR A 587 -31.46 10.54 -13.55
N LEU A 588 -32.16 10.29 -12.43
CA LEU A 588 -32.61 8.93 -12.06
C LEU A 588 -33.66 8.39 -13.03
N LEU A 589 -34.56 9.24 -13.53
CA LEU A 589 -35.52 8.93 -14.59
C LEU A 589 -34.82 8.56 -15.90
N LYS A 590 -33.81 9.34 -16.30
CA LYS A 590 -33.02 9.06 -17.51
C LYS A 590 -32.28 7.73 -17.41
N LEU A 591 -31.70 7.41 -16.26
CA LEU A 591 -31.06 6.11 -15.99
C LEU A 591 -32.05 4.93 -15.99
N LEU A 592 -33.31 5.13 -15.58
CA LEU A 592 -34.39 4.13 -15.74
C LEU A 592 -34.89 3.96 -17.18
N SER A 593 -34.50 4.88 -18.08
CA SER A 593 -34.88 4.88 -19.49
C SER A 593 -33.78 4.28 -20.38
N GLU A 594 -32.68 3.80 -19.79
CA GLU A 594 -31.61 3.11 -20.52
C GLU A 594 -31.95 1.62 -20.69
N GLU A 595 -31.56 1.02 -21.81
CA GLU A 595 -31.84 -0.39 -22.13
C GLU A 595 -31.09 -1.38 -21.21
N SER A 596 -30.10 -0.90 -20.44
CA SER A 596 -29.28 -1.75 -19.57
C SER A 596 -30.04 -2.22 -18.33
N VAL A 597 -30.43 -3.50 -18.32
CA VAL A 597 -31.04 -4.22 -17.18
C VAL A 597 -30.25 -4.00 -15.88
N LEU A 598 -28.91 -3.99 -15.94
CA LEU A 598 -28.05 -3.80 -14.75
C LEU A 598 -28.10 -2.37 -14.20
N ILE A 599 -28.30 -1.36 -15.06
CA ILE A 599 -28.47 0.05 -14.64
C ILE A 599 -29.89 0.24 -14.10
N ASN A 600 -30.89 -0.36 -14.75
CA ASN A 600 -32.28 -0.37 -14.28
C ASN A 600 -32.41 -1.04 -12.90
N GLU A 601 -31.87 -2.24 -12.68
CA GLU A 601 -31.92 -2.91 -11.37
C GLU A 601 -31.30 -2.05 -10.26
N LYS A 602 -30.09 -1.51 -10.50
CA LYS A 602 -29.40 -0.63 -9.54
C LYS A 602 -30.21 0.63 -9.26
N THR A 603 -30.77 1.26 -10.28
CA THR A 603 -31.52 2.53 -10.16
C THR A 603 -32.87 2.31 -9.46
N LEU A 604 -33.59 1.23 -9.80
CA LEU A 604 -34.79 0.80 -9.07
C LEU A 604 -34.47 0.47 -7.60
N ARG A 605 -33.33 -0.17 -7.32
CA ARG A 605 -32.87 -0.47 -5.95
C ARG A 605 -32.52 0.79 -5.16
N ILE A 606 -31.93 1.80 -5.80
CA ILE A 606 -31.67 3.12 -5.22
C ILE A 606 -33.01 3.80 -4.90
N LEU A 607 -33.92 3.88 -5.88
CA LEU A 607 -35.26 4.46 -5.69
C LEU A 607 -36.06 3.75 -4.60
N ALA A 608 -36.03 2.42 -4.53
CA ALA A 608 -36.66 1.63 -3.47
C ALA A 608 -36.09 1.87 -2.05
N HIS A 609 -34.89 2.46 -1.95
CA HIS A 609 -34.35 2.94 -0.68
C HIS A 609 -34.76 4.40 -0.42
N LEU A 610 -34.55 5.27 -1.40
CA LEU A 610 -34.86 6.71 -1.34
C LEU A 610 -36.35 7.00 -1.10
N ALA A 611 -37.23 6.17 -1.65
CA ALA A 611 -38.68 6.29 -1.58
C ALA A 611 -39.30 6.13 -0.19
N LYS A 612 -38.53 5.75 0.84
CA LYS A 612 -39.08 5.50 2.18
C LYS A 612 -39.57 6.80 2.82
N PRO A 613 -40.66 6.78 3.61
CA PRO A 613 -41.31 7.98 4.15
C PRO A 613 -40.46 8.79 5.16
N THR A 614 -39.23 8.37 5.42
CA THR A 614 -38.21 9.09 6.21
C THR A 614 -37.40 10.12 5.41
N HIS A 615 -37.69 10.36 4.13
CA HIS A 615 -36.82 11.14 3.23
C HIS A 615 -37.57 12.23 2.45
N HIS A 616 -37.00 13.44 2.41
CA HIS A 616 -37.67 14.67 1.93
C HIS A 616 -37.60 14.90 0.40
N LEU A 617 -37.96 13.87 -0.38
CA LEU A 617 -38.08 13.93 -1.83
C LEU A 617 -39.47 14.44 -2.24
N SER A 618 -39.57 15.72 -2.56
CA SER A 618 -40.82 16.46 -2.82
C SER A 618 -41.32 16.29 -4.26
N ILE A 619 -41.64 15.06 -4.66
CA ILE A 619 -41.87 14.69 -6.07
C ILE A 619 -43.27 14.10 -6.26
N SER A 620 -44.01 14.61 -7.24
CA SER A 620 -45.28 14.01 -7.69
C SER A 620 -45.03 12.76 -8.55
N PHE A 621 -44.53 11.68 -7.92
CA PHE A 621 -44.20 10.39 -8.57
C PHE A 621 -45.38 9.73 -9.34
N SER A 622 -46.62 10.13 -9.08
CA SER A 622 -47.83 9.39 -9.44
C SER A 622 -48.06 9.18 -10.95
N ASN A 623 -47.69 10.14 -11.80
CA ASN A 623 -48.21 10.19 -13.17
C ASN A 623 -47.26 9.62 -14.23
N VAL A 624 -45.94 9.74 -14.04
CA VAL A 624 -44.91 9.28 -15.01
C VAL A 624 -44.18 8.04 -14.53
N ILE A 625 -43.91 7.93 -13.21
CA ILE A 625 -43.09 6.84 -12.67
C ILE A 625 -43.92 5.60 -12.36
N TYR A 626 -45.17 5.73 -11.91
CA TYR A 626 -46.03 4.57 -11.63
C TYR A 626 -46.20 3.63 -12.85
N PRO A 627 -46.47 4.10 -14.09
CA PRO A 627 -46.56 3.22 -15.26
C PRO A 627 -45.25 2.46 -15.54
N LEU A 628 -44.09 3.11 -15.42
CA LEU A 628 -42.79 2.49 -15.65
C LEU A 628 -42.46 1.43 -14.57
N LEU A 629 -42.78 1.72 -13.30
CA LEU A 629 -42.68 0.73 -12.23
C LEU A 629 -43.65 -0.44 -12.43
N GLU A 630 -44.90 -0.18 -12.83
CA GLU A 630 -45.89 -1.21 -13.15
C GLU A 630 -45.44 -2.10 -14.31
N GLN A 631 -44.87 -1.53 -15.37
CA GLN A 631 -44.28 -2.29 -16.47
C GLN A 631 -43.14 -3.21 -15.96
N LYS A 632 -42.21 -2.67 -15.16
CA LYS A 632 -41.12 -3.46 -14.56
C LYS A 632 -41.62 -4.52 -13.55
N CYS A 633 -42.86 -4.44 -13.06
CA CYS A 633 -43.50 -5.50 -12.26
C CYS A 633 -43.97 -6.70 -13.10
N ILE A 634 -44.17 -6.54 -14.41
CA ILE A 634 -44.79 -7.52 -15.32
C ILE A 634 -43.77 -8.04 -16.35
N GLU A 635 -42.98 -7.13 -16.92
CA GLU A 635 -42.09 -7.37 -18.06
C GLU A 635 -40.60 -7.38 -17.68
N GLY A 636 -40.25 -6.86 -16.50
CA GLY A 636 -38.87 -6.79 -16.01
C GLY A 636 -38.30 -8.14 -15.54
N THR A 637 -37.05 -8.11 -15.09
CA THR A 637 -36.44 -9.22 -14.34
C THR A 637 -37.02 -9.34 -12.93
N ARG A 638 -36.78 -10.48 -12.26
CA ARG A 638 -37.18 -10.70 -10.86
C ARG A 638 -36.57 -9.67 -9.91
N ALA A 639 -35.30 -9.30 -10.13
CA ALA A 639 -34.63 -8.28 -9.35
C ALA A 639 -35.25 -6.89 -9.57
N GLU A 640 -35.51 -6.49 -10.82
CA GLU A 640 -36.22 -5.24 -11.13
C GLU A 640 -37.62 -5.22 -10.49
N SER A 641 -38.42 -6.29 -10.60
CA SER A 641 -39.78 -6.32 -10.05
C SER A 641 -39.82 -6.29 -8.52
N LYS A 642 -38.87 -6.95 -7.85
CA LYS A 642 -38.67 -6.82 -6.38
C LYS A 642 -38.53 -5.35 -5.98
N TYR A 643 -37.63 -4.62 -6.63
CA TYR A 643 -37.36 -3.23 -6.26
C TYR A 643 -38.45 -2.26 -6.73
N ALA A 644 -39.06 -2.49 -7.90
CA ALA A 644 -40.19 -1.69 -8.38
C ALA A 644 -41.38 -1.73 -7.41
N ILE A 645 -41.73 -2.92 -6.89
CA ILE A 645 -42.81 -3.06 -5.90
C ILE A 645 -42.41 -2.45 -4.56
N THR A 646 -41.16 -2.64 -4.13
CA THR A 646 -40.64 -2.00 -2.90
C THR A 646 -40.71 -0.47 -3.00
N ALA A 647 -40.45 0.10 -4.18
CA ALA A 647 -40.63 1.53 -4.45
C ALA A 647 -42.11 1.93 -4.44
N ILE A 648 -43.00 1.24 -5.18
CA ILE A 648 -44.45 1.51 -5.17
C ILE A 648 -45.01 1.51 -3.73
N ALA A 649 -44.62 0.52 -2.92
CA ALA A 649 -45.04 0.37 -1.52
C ALA A 649 -44.45 1.41 -0.55
N SER A 650 -43.39 2.11 -0.94
CA SER A 650 -42.74 3.15 -0.12
C SER A 650 -43.21 4.56 -0.53
N LEU A 651 -43.42 4.79 -1.84
CA LEU A 651 -43.78 6.08 -2.43
C LEU A 651 -45.20 6.58 -2.11
N HIS A 652 -46.08 5.71 -1.62
CA HIS A 652 -47.48 6.04 -1.35
C HIS A 652 -47.91 5.45 -0.01
N SER A 653 -48.88 6.09 0.64
CA SER A 653 -49.78 5.39 1.56
C SER A 653 -50.37 4.16 0.84
N PRO A 654 -50.53 3.00 1.50
CA PRO A 654 -51.05 1.78 0.86
C PRO A 654 -52.51 1.95 0.44
N ASP A 655 -52.71 2.54 -0.74
CA ASP A 655 -53.95 2.54 -1.49
C ASP A 655 -54.13 1.16 -2.10
N ASP A 656 -54.75 0.27 -1.33
CA ASP A 656 -54.95 -1.13 -1.68
C ASP A 656 -55.72 -1.31 -2.99
N GLN A 657 -56.44 -0.27 -3.49
CA GLN A 657 -57.06 -0.31 -4.81
C GLN A 657 -56.02 -0.39 -5.95
N LYS A 658 -54.83 0.23 -5.79
CA LYS A 658 -53.72 0.12 -6.75
C LYS A 658 -53.05 -1.25 -6.67
N PHE A 659 -52.77 -1.76 -5.47
CA PHE A 659 -52.21 -3.10 -5.30
C PHE A 659 -53.18 -4.20 -5.78
N ALA A 660 -54.48 -4.04 -5.60
CA ALA A 660 -55.48 -4.95 -6.17
C ALA A 660 -55.53 -4.91 -7.71
N LYS A 661 -55.39 -3.73 -8.33
CA LYS A 661 -55.28 -3.59 -9.81
C LYS A 661 -54.02 -4.26 -10.34
N LEU A 662 -52.86 -4.04 -9.70
CA LEU A 662 -51.60 -4.67 -10.06
C LEU A 662 -51.65 -6.20 -9.87
N CYS A 663 -52.19 -6.66 -8.74
CA CYS A 663 -52.34 -8.09 -8.44
C CYS A 663 -53.21 -8.80 -9.48
N LYS A 664 -54.29 -8.16 -9.99
CA LYS A 664 -55.09 -8.72 -11.08
C LYS A 664 -54.28 -8.92 -12.36
N LYS A 665 -53.49 -7.92 -12.78
CA LYS A 665 -52.60 -8.01 -13.95
C LYS A 665 -51.54 -9.12 -13.79
N VAL A 666 -50.97 -9.24 -12.60
CA VAL A 666 -49.98 -10.28 -12.28
C VAL A 666 -50.61 -11.69 -12.29
N VAL A 667 -51.82 -11.85 -11.74
CA VAL A 667 -52.53 -13.14 -11.74
C VAL A 667 -53.00 -13.53 -13.14
N SER A 668 -53.47 -12.60 -13.99
CA SER A 668 -53.79 -12.93 -15.38
C SER A 668 -52.54 -13.36 -16.15
N GLY A 669 -51.42 -12.64 -16.04
CA GLY A 669 -50.16 -13.00 -16.71
C GLY A 669 -49.58 -14.34 -16.28
N LEU A 670 -49.84 -14.79 -15.04
CA LEU A 670 -49.49 -16.13 -14.57
C LEU A 670 -50.33 -17.21 -15.28
N ASN A 671 -51.64 -16.98 -15.46
CA ASN A 671 -52.51 -17.87 -16.23
C ASN A 671 -52.11 -17.91 -17.72
N ASP A 672 -51.61 -16.79 -18.26
CA ASP A 672 -51.07 -16.69 -19.62
C ASP A 672 -49.68 -17.35 -19.79
N ASN A 673 -49.10 -17.91 -18.72
CA ASN A 673 -47.78 -18.57 -18.68
C ASN A 673 -46.58 -17.72 -19.17
N ARG A 674 -46.70 -16.37 -19.19
CA ARG A 674 -45.64 -15.45 -19.62
C ARG A 674 -44.88 -14.86 -18.42
N ASN A 675 -43.56 -14.76 -18.52
CA ASN A 675 -42.68 -14.17 -17.48
C ASN A 675 -42.91 -14.69 -16.05
N VAL A 676 -43.37 -15.95 -15.91
CA VAL A 676 -43.76 -16.59 -14.64
C VAL A 676 -42.76 -16.36 -13.48
N PRO A 677 -41.42 -16.44 -13.67
CA PRO A 677 -40.45 -16.16 -12.59
C PRO A 677 -40.54 -14.73 -12.02
N THR A 678 -40.75 -13.73 -12.87
CA THR A 678 -40.95 -12.32 -12.50
C THR A 678 -42.31 -12.13 -11.86
N LEU A 679 -43.37 -12.69 -12.44
CA LEU A 679 -44.73 -12.56 -11.91
C LEU A 679 -44.89 -13.21 -10.53
N LEU A 680 -44.25 -14.36 -10.27
CA LEU A 680 -44.18 -14.96 -8.93
C LEU A 680 -43.43 -14.08 -7.93
N GLN A 681 -42.30 -13.47 -8.34
CA GLN A 681 -41.56 -12.52 -7.51
C GLN A 681 -42.40 -11.27 -7.21
N SER A 682 -43.19 -10.81 -8.18
CA SER A 682 -44.11 -9.70 -8.04
C SER A 682 -45.24 -10.02 -7.08
N LEU A 683 -45.96 -11.12 -7.32
CA LEU A 683 -47.08 -11.58 -6.52
C LEU A 683 -46.69 -11.77 -5.05
N GLY A 684 -45.60 -12.50 -4.80
CA GLY A 684 -45.09 -12.68 -3.43
C GLY A 684 -44.73 -11.35 -2.75
N SER A 685 -44.21 -10.37 -3.50
CA SER A 685 -43.84 -9.07 -2.93
C SER A 685 -45.04 -8.14 -2.70
N ILE A 686 -46.08 -8.21 -3.55
CA ILE A 686 -47.37 -7.54 -3.31
C ILE A 686 -47.98 -8.05 -1.99
N LEU A 687 -48.01 -9.37 -1.80
CA LEU A 687 -48.54 -9.99 -0.56
C LEU A 687 -47.72 -9.69 0.69
N GLU A 688 -46.42 -9.39 0.56
CA GLU A 688 -45.57 -8.96 1.68
C GLU A 688 -45.83 -7.48 2.08
N HIS A 689 -46.38 -6.66 1.17
CA HIS A 689 -46.62 -5.22 1.38
C HIS A 689 -48.10 -4.83 1.61
N SER A 690 -49.08 -5.52 1.00
CA SER A 690 -50.53 -5.29 1.22
C SER A 690 -51.25 -6.57 1.69
N PRO A 691 -51.50 -6.71 3.01
CA PRO A 691 -52.19 -7.87 3.58
C PRO A 691 -53.66 -8.04 3.15
N SER A 692 -54.37 -6.95 2.87
CA SER A 692 -55.79 -6.92 2.48
C SER A 692 -56.02 -7.52 1.09
N VAL A 693 -55.05 -7.37 0.17
CA VAL A 693 -55.06 -8.07 -1.12
C VAL A 693 -55.00 -9.60 -0.95
N TYR A 694 -54.38 -10.11 0.13
CA TYR A 694 -54.44 -11.54 0.48
C TYR A 694 -55.84 -11.97 0.98
N GLU A 695 -56.58 -11.10 1.67
CA GLU A 695 -57.95 -11.41 2.10
C GLU A 695 -58.90 -11.54 0.90
N LEU A 696 -58.74 -10.67 -0.10
CA LEU A 696 -59.55 -10.65 -1.32
C LEU A 696 -59.21 -11.79 -2.30
N TYR A 697 -57.93 -12.12 -2.48
CA TYR A 697 -57.47 -13.02 -3.56
C TYR A 697 -56.68 -14.25 -3.08
N GLY A 698 -56.39 -14.38 -1.79
CA GLY A 698 -55.46 -15.37 -1.25
C GLY A 698 -55.80 -16.83 -1.55
N ARG A 699 -57.08 -17.20 -1.70
CA ARG A 699 -57.46 -18.56 -2.13
C ARG A 699 -57.09 -18.83 -3.59
N GLN A 700 -57.38 -17.88 -4.49
CA GLN A 700 -57.03 -18.01 -5.91
C GLN A 700 -55.51 -18.03 -6.08
N ILE A 701 -54.81 -17.12 -5.39
CA ILE A 701 -53.35 -17.01 -5.44
C ILE A 701 -52.66 -18.28 -4.91
N VAL A 702 -53.09 -18.83 -3.77
CA VAL A 702 -52.50 -20.07 -3.22
C VAL A 702 -52.73 -21.24 -4.18
N ASN A 703 -53.92 -21.36 -4.78
CA ASN A 703 -54.19 -22.38 -5.78
C ASN A 703 -53.25 -22.23 -6.99
N SER A 704 -53.23 -21.07 -7.67
CA SER A 704 -52.40 -20.87 -8.87
C SER A 704 -50.89 -21.09 -8.60
N ILE A 705 -50.38 -20.71 -7.43
CA ILE A 705 -48.98 -20.98 -7.06
C ILE A 705 -48.75 -22.48 -6.80
N GLN A 706 -49.72 -23.18 -6.22
CA GLN A 706 -49.65 -24.63 -6.04
C GLN A 706 -49.76 -25.36 -7.38
N ASP A 707 -50.64 -24.96 -8.28
CA ASP A 707 -50.79 -25.55 -9.62
C ASP A 707 -49.46 -25.48 -10.41
N ILE A 708 -48.76 -24.33 -10.37
CA ILE A 708 -47.43 -24.17 -10.99
C ILE A 708 -46.34 -25.01 -10.27
N LEU A 709 -46.39 -25.14 -8.94
CA LEU A 709 -45.44 -25.95 -8.16
C LEU A 709 -45.54 -27.46 -8.52
N MET A 710 -46.76 -27.92 -8.77
CA MET A 710 -47.13 -29.32 -9.03
C MET A 710 -47.03 -29.66 -10.53
N SER A 711 -47.06 -28.67 -11.43
CA SER A 711 -46.99 -28.86 -12.89
C SER A 711 -45.74 -29.63 -13.34
N THR A 712 -45.97 -30.47 -14.36
CA THR A 712 -44.96 -31.25 -15.09
C THR A 712 -44.58 -30.60 -16.43
N GLU A 713 -45.30 -29.59 -16.91
CA GLU A 713 -45.07 -28.95 -18.23
C GLU A 713 -43.67 -28.34 -18.36
N PHE A 714 -43.11 -27.88 -17.25
CA PHE A 714 -41.75 -27.32 -17.19
C PHE A 714 -40.64 -28.39 -17.19
N ILE A 715 -40.98 -29.69 -17.33
CA ILE A 715 -40.05 -30.82 -17.27
C ILE A 715 -39.85 -31.44 -18.67
N SER A 716 -39.47 -30.63 -19.68
CA SER A 716 -38.52 -31.01 -20.74
C SER A 716 -38.33 -29.94 -21.83
N THR A 717 -37.09 -29.44 -21.95
CA THR A 717 -36.45 -29.20 -23.26
C THR A 717 -35.01 -29.72 -23.20
N SER A 718 -34.86 -31.03 -23.34
CA SER A 718 -33.56 -31.71 -23.41
C SER A 718 -32.84 -31.36 -24.72
N GLY A 719 -32.12 -30.24 -24.74
CA GLY A 719 -31.52 -29.67 -25.96
C GLY A 719 -30.13 -29.03 -25.82
N GLN A 720 -29.55 -28.98 -24.62
CA GLN A 720 -28.16 -28.57 -24.42
C GLN A 720 -27.61 -29.09 -23.08
N SER A 721 -26.89 -30.21 -23.12
CA SER A 721 -25.99 -30.59 -22.04
C SER A 721 -24.76 -29.69 -22.10
N SER A 722 -24.67 -28.69 -21.23
CA SER A 722 -23.43 -27.92 -21.06
C SER A 722 -22.33 -28.87 -20.57
N LEU A 723 -21.27 -29.05 -21.36
CA LEU A 723 -20.07 -29.79 -20.95
C LEU A 723 -19.28 -28.97 -19.93
N ASP A 724 -19.77 -28.95 -18.69
CA ASP A 724 -18.99 -28.51 -17.53
C ASP A 724 -19.48 -29.22 -16.27
N GLY A 725 -18.57 -29.80 -15.49
CA GLY A 725 -18.87 -30.73 -14.39
C GLY A 725 -19.36 -30.06 -13.10
N ASN A 726 -20.06 -28.93 -13.19
CA ASN A 726 -20.51 -28.13 -12.05
C ASN A 726 -22.05 -28.14 -11.92
N SER A 727 -22.53 -28.27 -10.68
CA SER A 727 -23.92 -28.64 -10.35
C SER A 727 -24.93 -27.48 -10.46
N THR A 728 -25.32 -27.10 -11.68
CA THR A 728 -26.34 -26.07 -11.91
C THR A 728 -27.78 -26.58 -11.70
N CYS A 729 -28.56 -25.91 -10.86
CA CYS A 729 -29.99 -26.17 -10.65
C CYS A 729 -30.82 -25.93 -11.92
N CYS A 730 -31.76 -26.83 -12.25
CA CYS A 730 -32.53 -26.73 -13.50
C CYS A 730 -33.59 -25.61 -13.46
N CYS A 731 -34.05 -25.17 -14.63
CA CYS A 731 -35.05 -24.10 -14.75
C CYS A 731 -36.38 -24.44 -14.06
N SER A 732 -36.82 -25.71 -14.09
CA SER A 732 -38.02 -26.17 -13.40
C SER A 732 -37.86 -26.08 -11.87
N CYS A 733 -36.72 -26.52 -11.32
CA CYS A 733 -36.46 -26.39 -9.89
C CYS A 733 -36.30 -24.92 -9.46
N LYS A 734 -35.58 -24.08 -10.24
CA LYS A 734 -35.56 -22.61 -10.02
C LYS A 734 -36.99 -22.05 -9.90
N LEU A 735 -37.89 -22.42 -10.81
CA LEU A 735 -39.29 -21.99 -10.80
C LEU A 735 -40.05 -22.48 -9.56
N LYS A 736 -39.89 -23.75 -9.17
CA LYS A 736 -40.52 -24.34 -7.98
C LYS A 736 -40.01 -23.70 -6.68
N VAL A 737 -38.72 -23.35 -6.63
CA VAL A 737 -38.12 -22.53 -5.57
C VAL A 737 -38.70 -21.11 -5.54
N TYR A 738 -39.05 -20.51 -6.68
CA TYR A 738 -39.74 -19.22 -6.71
C TYR A 738 -41.21 -19.32 -6.26
N CYS A 739 -41.92 -20.40 -6.61
CA CYS A 739 -43.27 -20.69 -6.12
C CYS A 739 -43.28 -20.79 -4.58
N LEU A 740 -42.37 -21.58 -4.00
CA LEU A 740 -42.26 -21.75 -2.55
C LEU A 740 -41.99 -20.41 -1.83
N LYS A 741 -41.10 -19.56 -2.39
CA LYS A 741 -40.83 -18.21 -1.85
C LYS A 741 -42.05 -17.29 -1.95
N ALA A 742 -42.77 -17.29 -3.07
CA ALA A 742 -43.96 -16.46 -3.27
C ALA A 742 -45.09 -16.87 -2.32
N LEU A 743 -45.33 -18.19 -2.20
CA LEU A 743 -46.28 -18.78 -1.28
C LEU A 743 -45.98 -18.36 0.17
N VAL A 744 -44.74 -18.58 0.62
CA VAL A 744 -44.30 -18.31 2.00
C VAL A 744 -44.34 -16.83 2.35
N LYS A 745 -44.08 -15.92 1.40
CA LYS A 745 -44.32 -14.47 1.63
C LYS A 745 -45.79 -14.17 1.96
N GLY A 746 -46.74 -14.84 1.30
CA GLY A 746 -48.17 -14.73 1.57
C GLY A 746 -48.62 -15.19 2.96
N PHE A 747 -47.80 -15.98 3.67
CA PHE A 747 -48.07 -16.42 5.05
C PHE A 747 -47.43 -15.52 6.12
N LEU A 748 -46.74 -14.43 5.76
CA LEU A 748 -46.15 -13.48 6.71
C LEU A 748 -47.17 -12.57 7.43
N PRO A 749 -48.28 -12.13 6.80
CA PRO A 749 -49.28 -11.31 7.49
C PRO A 749 -50.05 -12.11 8.57
N ARG A 750 -50.40 -11.43 9.68
CA ARG A 750 -51.03 -12.06 10.87
C ARG A 750 -52.34 -12.80 10.59
N ILE A 751 -53.03 -12.46 9.49
CA ILE A 751 -54.33 -13.02 9.10
C ILE A 751 -54.22 -14.51 8.72
N ALA A 752 -53.07 -14.97 8.22
CA ALA A 752 -52.88 -16.35 7.74
C ALA A 752 -52.75 -17.42 8.85
N ARG A 753 -52.95 -17.04 10.13
CA ARG A 753 -52.68 -17.85 11.33
C ARG A 753 -53.33 -19.24 11.32
N ALA A 754 -54.55 -19.37 10.79
CA ALA A 754 -55.29 -20.64 10.75
C ALA A 754 -54.65 -21.71 9.85
N ARG A 755 -53.68 -21.35 8.99
CA ARG A 755 -53.07 -22.24 8.00
C ARG A 755 -51.55 -22.41 8.17
N ILE A 756 -50.92 -21.68 9.09
CA ILE A 756 -49.46 -21.68 9.27
C ILE A 756 -48.92 -23.08 9.60
N ASN A 757 -49.62 -23.86 10.42
CA ASN A 757 -49.19 -25.21 10.79
C ASN A 757 -49.13 -26.17 9.58
N GLY A 758 -50.03 -26.01 8.60
CA GLY A 758 -50.06 -26.85 7.41
C GLY A 758 -48.89 -26.60 6.46
N ILE A 759 -48.50 -25.33 6.25
CA ILE A 759 -47.32 -24.99 5.45
C ILE A 759 -46.01 -25.33 6.20
N LEU A 760 -45.98 -25.21 7.54
CA LEU A 760 -44.84 -25.69 8.34
C LEU A 760 -44.67 -27.22 8.28
N GLY A 761 -45.78 -27.98 8.19
CA GLY A 761 -45.77 -29.42 7.95
C GLY A 761 -45.16 -29.79 6.59
N LYS A 762 -45.65 -29.19 5.49
CA LYS A 762 -45.05 -29.41 4.15
C LYS A 762 -43.59 -28.97 4.08
N LEU A 763 -43.20 -27.89 4.78
CA LEU A 763 -41.79 -27.49 4.87
C LEU A 763 -40.94 -28.53 5.61
N LEU A 764 -41.44 -29.18 6.67
CA LEU A 764 -40.75 -30.27 7.37
C LEU A 764 -40.49 -31.49 6.45
N GLU A 765 -41.48 -31.85 5.64
CA GLU A 765 -41.34 -32.90 4.62
C GLU A 765 -40.28 -32.52 3.57
N TYR A 766 -40.34 -31.29 3.06
CA TYR A 766 -39.39 -30.78 2.07
C TYR A 766 -37.97 -30.63 2.61
N GLU A 767 -37.76 -30.30 3.89
CA GLU A 767 -36.42 -30.34 4.51
C GLU A 767 -35.86 -31.76 4.60
N LYS A 768 -36.71 -32.74 4.94
CA LYS A 768 -36.37 -34.18 4.95
C LYS A 768 -36.11 -34.77 3.55
N GLY A 769 -36.32 -34.00 2.48
CA GLY A 769 -36.19 -34.46 1.09
C GLY A 769 -37.37 -35.28 0.58
N LEU A 770 -38.50 -35.26 1.29
CA LEU A 770 -39.74 -35.95 0.90
C LEU A 770 -40.57 -35.01 0.02
N PHE A 771 -40.71 -35.36 -1.26
CA PHE A 771 -41.37 -34.55 -2.28
C PHE A 771 -42.55 -35.29 -2.95
N PRO A 772 -43.56 -35.75 -2.18
CA PRO A 772 -44.59 -36.69 -2.68
C PRO A 772 -45.38 -36.15 -3.88
N ASP A 773 -45.62 -34.83 -3.91
CA ASP A 773 -46.42 -34.17 -4.95
C ASP A 773 -45.58 -33.47 -6.03
N ILE A 774 -44.24 -33.48 -5.95
CA ILE A 774 -43.37 -32.58 -6.73
C ILE A 774 -42.36 -33.39 -7.56
N ALA A 775 -42.63 -33.51 -8.87
CA ALA A 775 -41.66 -34.04 -9.82
C ALA A 775 -40.41 -33.12 -9.92
N LEU A 776 -39.23 -33.74 -9.80
CA LEU A 776 -37.90 -33.12 -9.75
C LEU A 776 -36.89 -33.94 -10.59
N CYS A 777 -35.80 -33.32 -11.01
CA CYS A 777 -34.65 -34.02 -11.60
C CYS A 777 -33.68 -34.49 -10.50
N GLU A 778 -32.85 -35.50 -10.80
CA GLU A 778 -32.02 -36.25 -9.84
C GLU A 778 -31.09 -35.39 -8.96
N ASN A 779 -30.70 -34.19 -9.42
CA ASN A 779 -29.79 -33.28 -8.73
C ASN A 779 -30.48 -32.06 -8.07
N ASP A 780 -31.81 -31.93 -8.17
CA ASP A 780 -32.53 -30.72 -7.76
C ASP A 780 -33.13 -30.75 -6.35
N SER A 781 -33.21 -31.91 -5.71
CA SER A 781 -33.72 -32.11 -4.34
C SER A 781 -33.06 -31.18 -3.32
N LEU A 782 -31.72 -31.11 -3.35
CA LEU A 782 -30.90 -30.26 -2.45
C LEU A 782 -31.20 -28.76 -2.58
N TYR A 783 -31.64 -28.30 -3.76
CA TYR A 783 -32.02 -26.92 -3.99
C TYR A 783 -33.39 -26.59 -3.41
N LEU A 784 -34.33 -27.56 -3.44
CA LEU A 784 -35.65 -27.40 -2.83
C LEU A 784 -35.60 -27.59 -1.30
N GLN A 785 -34.75 -28.47 -0.78
CA GLN A 785 -34.40 -28.55 0.66
C GLN A 785 -33.87 -27.21 1.17
N LEU A 786 -32.83 -26.66 0.53
CA LEU A 786 -32.27 -25.34 0.86
C LEU A 786 -33.33 -24.21 0.79
N ALA A 787 -34.27 -24.30 -0.17
CA ALA A 787 -35.36 -23.34 -0.27
C ALA A 787 -36.37 -23.49 0.88
N ALA A 788 -36.68 -24.72 1.31
CA ALA A 788 -37.55 -24.99 2.45
C ALA A 788 -36.98 -24.39 3.75
N GLY A 789 -35.72 -24.66 4.10
CA GLY A 789 -35.13 -24.11 5.32
C GLY A 789 -34.93 -22.59 5.29
N LYS A 790 -34.64 -22.00 4.12
CA LYS A 790 -34.69 -20.55 3.94
C LYS A 790 -36.11 -19.98 4.13
N CYS A 791 -37.14 -20.74 3.78
CA CYS A 791 -38.53 -20.37 4.04
C CYS A 791 -38.90 -20.51 5.52
N VAL A 792 -38.45 -21.56 6.23
CA VAL A 792 -38.61 -21.68 7.69
C VAL A 792 -37.93 -20.52 8.41
N LEU A 793 -36.68 -20.18 8.05
CA LEU A 793 -35.99 -18.99 8.58
C LEU A 793 -36.75 -17.67 8.29
N LYS A 794 -37.43 -17.56 7.15
CA LYS A 794 -38.26 -16.40 6.81
C LYS A 794 -39.56 -16.36 7.62
N LEU A 795 -40.24 -17.51 7.84
CA LEU A 795 -41.41 -17.61 8.70
C LEU A 795 -41.09 -17.38 10.18
N ALA A 796 -39.91 -17.80 10.64
CA ALA A 796 -39.41 -17.54 12.00
C ALA A 796 -39.38 -16.04 12.36
N THR A 797 -39.32 -15.14 11.36
CA THR A 797 -39.39 -13.68 11.59
C THR A 797 -40.73 -13.19 12.15
N ARG A 798 -41.79 -14.03 12.11
CA ARG A 798 -43.14 -13.72 12.60
C ARG A 798 -43.78 -14.84 13.42
N TRP A 799 -43.43 -16.09 13.14
CA TRP A 799 -44.11 -17.29 13.63
C TRP A 799 -43.19 -18.27 14.38
N ASP A 800 -42.08 -17.79 14.96
CA ASP A 800 -41.10 -18.61 15.71
C ASP A 800 -41.75 -19.58 16.74
N SER A 801 -42.80 -19.12 17.42
CA SER A 801 -43.55 -19.89 18.42
C SER A 801 -44.39 -21.05 17.86
N HIS A 802 -44.57 -21.12 16.54
CA HIS A 802 -45.25 -22.23 15.85
C HIS A 802 -44.26 -23.25 15.27
N ILE A 803 -42.95 -22.97 15.27
CA ILE A 803 -41.93 -23.88 14.76
C ILE A 803 -41.65 -24.97 15.79
N SER A 804 -41.94 -26.22 15.43
CA SER A 804 -41.76 -27.37 16.31
C SER A 804 -40.28 -27.61 16.65
N PRO A 805 -39.97 -28.30 17.76
CA PRO A 805 -38.59 -28.68 18.10
C PRO A 805 -37.89 -29.47 17.00
N GLU A 806 -38.64 -30.32 16.28
CA GLU A 806 -38.14 -31.13 15.17
C GLU A 806 -37.82 -30.28 13.93
N LEU A 807 -38.77 -29.42 13.50
CA LEU A 807 -38.55 -28.51 12.38
C LEU A 807 -37.38 -27.56 12.66
N PHE A 808 -37.29 -27.03 13.89
CA PHE A 808 -36.14 -26.24 14.31
C PHE A 808 -34.81 -27.00 14.14
N ARG A 809 -34.74 -28.29 14.54
CA ARG A 809 -33.54 -29.12 14.38
C ARG A 809 -33.16 -29.30 12.91
N ASN A 810 -34.10 -29.71 12.07
CA ASN A 810 -33.85 -29.95 10.64
C ASN A 810 -33.38 -28.67 9.92
N THR A 811 -34.05 -27.54 10.15
CA THR A 811 -33.62 -26.25 9.60
C THR A 811 -32.18 -25.91 9.99
N ILE A 812 -31.78 -26.04 11.27
CA ILE A 812 -30.40 -25.68 11.65
C ILE A 812 -29.35 -26.74 11.27
N LEU A 813 -29.74 -27.99 11.03
CA LEU A 813 -28.85 -29.04 10.53
C LEU A 813 -28.47 -28.85 9.05
N MET A 814 -29.11 -27.93 8.30
CA MET A 814 -28.60 -27.45 7.01
C MET A 814 -27.21 -26.80 7.10
N ALA A 815 -26.77 -26.40 8.29
CA ALA A 815 -25.38 -26.00 8.55
C ALA A 815 -24.37 -27.17 8.49
N ARG A 816 -24.84 -28.42 8.40
CA ARG A 816 -24.06 -29.66 8.28
C ARG A 816 -24.41 -30.47 7.01
N ASP A 817 -25.22 -29.94 6.10
CA ASP A 817 -25.64 -30.60 4.86
C ASP A 817 -24.44 -31.09 4.02
N PRO A 818 -24.48 -32.26 3.36
CA PRO A 818 -23.36 -32.75 2.53
C PRO A 818 -22.89 -31.75 1.45
N SER A 819 -23.81 -30.98 0.86
CA SER A 819 -23.53 -30.01 -0.19
C SER A 819 -22.97 -28.70 0.35
N TYR A 820 -21.78 -28.33 -0.11
CA TYR A 820 -21.16 -27.02 0.13
C TYR A 820 -22.12 -25.86 -0.21
N ILE A 821 -22.88 -25.99 -1.30
CA ILE A 821 -23.80 -24.95 -1.78
C ILE A 821 -24.93 -24.73 -0.77
N VAL A 822 -25.49 -25.80 -0.21
CA VAL A 822 -26.54 -25.73 0.82
C VAL A 822 -25.99 -25.04 2.07
N ARG A 823 -24.88 -25.55 2.65
CA ARG A 823 -24.28 -24.99 3.87
C ARG A 823 -23.95 -23.50 3.71
N LYS A 824 -23.16 -23.15 2.69
CA LYS A 824 -22.72 -21.76 2.41
C LYS A 824 -23.92 -20.82 2.22
N SER A 825 -24.89 -21.23 1.41
CA SER A 825 -26.04 -20.39 1.06
C SER A 825 -27.08 -20.30 2.19
N PHE A 826 -27.11 -21.27 3.10
CA PHE A 826 -27.89 -21.23 4.34
C PHE A 826 -27.27 -20.28 5.37
N ILE A 827 -25.97 -20.43 5.71
CA ILE A 827 -25.33 -19.59 6.74
C ILE A 827 -25.35 -18.09 6.40
N CYS A 828 -25.20 -17.72 5.13
CA CYS A 828 -25.26 -16.32 4.72
C CYS A 828 -26.67 -15.73 4.95
N LYS A 829 -27.73 -16.49 4.63
CA LYS A 829 -29.12 -16.05 4.86
C LYS A 829 -29.42 -15.94 6.37
N LEU A 830 -28.93 -16.91 7.14
CA LEU A 830 -29.04 -16.97 8.59
C LEU A 830 -28.37 -15.77 9.28
N TYR A 831 -27.11 -15.47 8.94
CA TYR A 831 -26.36 -14.34 9.50
C TYR A 831 -27.07 -13.01 9.22
N GLY A 832 -27.56 -12.78 8.00
CA GLY A 832 -28.30 -11.57 7.67
C GLY A 832 -29.55 -11.35 8.52
N LEU A 833 -30.28 -12.43 8.85
CA LEU A 833 -31.45 -12.38 9.74
C LEU A 833 -31.07 -12.19 11.21
N LEU A 834 -30.02 -12.87 11.70
CA LEU A 834 -29.53 -12.72 13.08
C LEU A 834 -28.97 -11.33 13.35
N LYS A 835 -28.18 -10.77 12.42
CA LYS A 835 -27.59 -9.42 12.51
C LYS A 835 -28.67 -8.33 12.53
N ARG A 836 -29.66 -8.43 11.64
CA ARG A 836 -30.85 -7.57 11.64
C ARG A 836 -31.81 -7.83 12.83
N ARG A 837 -31.49 -8.81 13.70
CA ARG A 837 -32.31 -9.32 14.81
C ARG A 837 -33.75 -9.67 14.40
N ALA A 838 -33.90 -10.13 13.16
CA ALA A 838 -35.18 -10.51 12.58
C ALA A 838 -35.66 -11.90 13.05
N ILE A 839 -34.77 -12.72 13.62
CA ILE A 839 -35.07 -14.03 14.22
C ILE A 839 -34.36 -14.17 15.59
N PRO A 840 -34.85 -15.03 16.51
CA PRO A 840 -34.25 -15.15 17.84
C PRO A 840 -32.85 -15.79 17.85
N VAL A 841 -32.09 -15.53 18.90
CA VAL A 841 -30.68 -15.97 19.03
C VAL A 841 -30.51 -17.51 19.04
N ARG A 842 -31.57 -18.29 19.26
CA ARG A 842 -31.54 -19.77 19.18
C ARG A 842 -31.05 -20.30 17.84
N TYR A 843 -31.22 -19.56 16.74
CA TYR A 843 -30.69 -19.96 15.43
C TYR A 843 -29.17 -19.79 15.28
N ALA A 844 -28.48 -19.10 16.21
CA ALA A 844 -27.01 -19.02 16.22
C ALA A 844 -26.33 -20.39 16.43
N CYS A 845 -27.07 -21.42 16.89
CA CYS A 845 -26.63 -22.81 16.91
C CYS A 845 -26.11 -23.28 15.54
N ALA A 846 -26.75 -22.90 14.44
CA ALA A 846 -26.26 -23.23 13.09
C ALA A 846 -24.92 -22.57 12.74
N LEU A 847 -24.64 -21.35 13.25
CA LEU A 847 -23.32 -20.73 13.07
C LEU A 847 -22.25 -21.46 13.88
N ALA A 848 -22.57 -21.99 15.07
CA ALA A 848 -21.66 -22.86 15.82
C ALA A 848 -21.43 -24.21 15.11
N LEU A 849 -22.48 -24.82 14.53
CA LEU A 849 -22.39 -26.06 13.75
C LEU A 849 -21.54 -25.89 12.48
N ALA A 850 -21.64 -24.75 11.79
CA ALA A 850 -20.83 -24.43 10.61
C ALA A 850 -19.45 -23.83 10.95
N SER A 851 -19.19 -23.42 12.19
CA SER A 851 -17.84 -23.04 12.66
C SER A 851 -16.89 -24.24 12.77
N THR A 852 -17.37 -25.45 12.47
CA THR A 852 -16.64 -26.71 12.51
C THR A 852 -16.69 -27.43 11.15
N ASP A 853 -16.96 -26.69 10.06
CA ASP A 853 -17.12 -27.22 8.70
C ASP A 853 -15.83 -27.84 8.13
N CYS A 854 -15.96 -28.82 7.24
CA CYS A 854 -14.81 -29.35 6.50
C CYS A 854 -14.17 -28.29 5.58
N SER A 855 -14.94 -27.37 5.01
CA SER A 855 -14.44 -26.26 4.17
C SER A 855 -13.93 -25.09 5.00
N GLY A 856 -12.71 -24.64 4.71
CA GLY A 856 -12.03 -23.60 5.49
C GLY A 856 -12.69 -22.22 5.42
N ASP A 857 -13.37 -21.88 4.32
CA ASP A 857 -14.10 -20.62 4.14
C ASP A 857 -15.38 -20.58 4.97
N VAL A 858 -16.21 -21.64 4.90
CA VAL A 858 -17.46 -21.78 5.67
C VAL A 858 -17.14 -21.76 7.17
N ARG A 859 -16.08 -22.48 7.58
CA ARG A 859 -15.58 -22.53 8.95
C ARG A 859 -15.19 -21.14 9.47
N ALA A 860 -14.36 -20.42 8.71
CA ALA A 860 -13.85 -19.10 9.10
C ALA A 860 -14.94 -18.01 9.10
N GLU A 861 -15.81 -17.99 8.09
CA GLU A 861 -16.94 -17.06 8.03
C GLU A 861 -17.94 -17.32 9.17
N SER A 862 -18.32 -18.58 9.43
CA SER A 862 -19.26 -18.92 10.50
C SER A 862 -18.77 -18.52 11.88
N ALA A 863 -17.47 -18.71 12.16
CA ALA A 863 -16.86 -18.28 13.42
C ALA A 863 -16.88 -16.75 13.58
N ASN A 864 -16.60 -16.01 12.50
CA ASN A 864 -16.70 -14.54 12.49
C ASN A 864 -18.15 -14.07 12.68
N TYR A 865 -19.10 -14.64 11.92
CA TYR A 865 -20.54 -14.33 12.03
C TYR A 865 -21.08 -14.63 13.43
N LEU A 866 -20.68 -15.75 14.05
CA LEU A 866 -21.03 -16.09 15.44
C LEU A 866 -20.47 -15.05 16.42
N SER A 867 -19.20 -14.67 16.28
CA SER A 867 -18.55 -13.67 17.14
C SER A 867 -19.22 -12.29 17.01
N GLU A 868 -19.52 -11.83 15.80
CA GLU A 868 -20.24 -10.57 15.55
C GLU A 868 -21.64 -10.58 16.16
N VAL A 869 -22.46 -11.62 15.87
CA VAL A 869 -23.83 -11.74 16.38
C VAL A 869 -23.85 -11.76 17.91
N LEU A 870 -23.00 -12.56 18.57
CA LEU A 870 -22.96 -12.62 20.03
C LEU A 870 -22.50 -11.29 20.65
N LYS A 871 -21.53 -10.59 20.05
CA LYS A 871 -21.10 -9.24 20.47
C LYS A 871 -22.19 -8.19 20.31
N GLU A 872 -23.03 -8.27 19.27
CA GLU A 872 -24.16 -7.36 19.09
C GLU A 872 -25.34 -7.65 20.00
N GLN A 873 -25.66 -8.93 20.23
CA GLN A 873 -26.75 -9.32 21.13
C GLN A 873 -26.41 -9.03 22.60
N ARG A 874 -25.18 -9.31 23.06
CA ARG A 874 -24.75 -8.97 24.44
C ARG A 874 -24.81 -7.47 24.71
N ARG A 875 -24.37 -6.63 23.75
CA ARG A 875 -24.47 -5.16 23.86
C ARG A 875 -25.92 -4.67 23.99
N PHE A 876 -26.88 -5.34 23.34
CA PHE A 876 -28.29 -5.00 23.45
C PHE A 876 -28.94 -5.50 24.75
N PHE A 877 -28.63 -6.73 25.18
CA PHE A 877 -29.05 -7.29 26.47
C PHE A 877 -28.64 -6.36 27.65
N VAL A 878 -27.42 -5.84 27.62
CA VAL A 878 -26.91 -4.86 28.61
C VAL A 878 -27.60 -3.49 28.51
N GLN A 879 -28.18 -3.15 27.35
CA GLN A 879 -28.98 -1.93 27.19
C GLN A 879 -30.43 -2.11 27.68
N GLN A 880 -31.08 -3.24 27.39
CA GLN A 880 -32.47 -3.50 27.82
C GLN A 880 -32.60 -3.72 29.33
N ASN A 881 -31.72 -4.51 29.95
CA ASN A 881 -31.80 -4.81 31.39
C ASN A 881 -31.44 -3.61 32.30
N ARG A 882 -31.14 -2.43 31.73
CA ARG A 882 -31.13 -1.15 32.45
C ARG A 882 -32.53 -0.53 32.61
N ALA A 883 -33.57 -1.11 32.01
CA ALA A 883 -34.93 -0.57 31.94
C ALA A 883 -36.06 -1.57 32.33
N SER A 884 -35.77 -2.87 32.46
CA SER A 884 -36.76 -3.91 32.78
C SER A 884 -36.19 -5.01 33.67
N LYS A 885 -37.06 -5.75 34.38
CA LYS A 885 -36.68 -6.90 35.22
C LYS A 885 -35.97 -8.00 34.40
N ASP A 886 -35.00 -8.67 35.00
CA ASP A 886 -34.12 -9.65 34.35
C ASP A 886 -34.87 -10.82 33.68
N SER A 887 -34.86 -10.86 32.35
CA SER A 887 -35.20 -12.04 31.58
C SER A 887 -33.94 -12.84 31.25
N ILE A 888 -33.78 -14.02 31.86
CA ILE A 888 -32.64 -14.91 31.59
C ILE A 888 -32.73 -15.50 30.16
N VAL A 889 -33.93 -15.61 29.60
CA VAL A 889 -34.21 -16.19 28.26
C VAL A 889 -33.62 -15.33 27.14
N ASP A 890 -33.56 -14.01 27.33
CA ASP A 890 -32.99 -13.07 26.35
C ASP A 890 -31.45 -12.98 26.40
N ASN A 891 -30.80 -13.71 27.32
CA ASN A 891 -29.34 -13.76 27.38
C ASN A 891 -28.78 -14.59 26.22
N PRO A 892 -27.75 -14.12 25.47
CA PRO A 892 -27.13 -14.90 24.39
C PRO A 892 -26.67 -16.32 24.79
N ALA A 893 -26.31 -16.52 26.07
CA ALA A 893 -25.97 -17.83 26.62
C ALA A 893 -27.12 -18.86 26.52
N TYR A 894 -28.37 -18.41 26.53
CA TYR A 894 -29.55 -19.28 26.48
C TYR A 894 -29.68 -20.05 25.15
N ALA A 895 -28.97 -19.63 24.09
CA ALA A 895 -28.85 -20.40 22.85
C ALA A 895 -28.28 -21.82 23.08
N VAL A 896 -27.44 -22.01 24.10
CA VAL A 896 -26.81 -23.31 24.43
C VAL A 896 -27.84 -24.38 24.82
N VAL A 897 -29.00 -23.98 25.37
CA VAL A 897 -30.13 -24.88 25.66
C VAL A 897 -30.58 -25.64 24.40
N PHE A 898 -30.69 -24.91 23.29
CA PHE A 898 -31.08 -25.45 21.99
C PHE A 898 -29.94 -26.20 21.31
N LEU A 899 -28.68 -25.78 21.51
CA LEU A 899 -27.51 -26.47 20.95
C LEU A 899 -27.31 -27.88 21.54
N ILE A 900 -27.45 -28.03 22.87
CA ILE A 900 -27.37 -29.35 23.52
C ILE A 900 -28.48 -30.28 22.98
N HIS A 901 -29.71 -29.79 22.91
CA HIS A 901 -30.83 -30.59 22.43
C HIS A 901 -30.65 -31.01 20.96
N THR A 902 -30.11 -30.16 20.09
CA THR A 902 -29.84 -30.55 18.70
C THR A 902 -28.72 -31.58 18.61
N LEU A 903 -27.64 -31.42 19.38
CA LEU A 903 -26.54 -32.40 19.41
C LEU A 903 -26.97 -33.75 20.00
N ALA A 904 -27.90 -33.79 20.96
CA ALA A 904 -28.41 -35.05 21.52
C ALA A 904 -29.27 -35.86 20.53
N TYR A 905 -29.90 -35.19 19.55
CA TYR A 905 -30.66 -35.80 18.44
C TYR A 905 -29.83 -35.99 17.14
N ASP A 906 -28.57 -35.58 17.11
CA ASP A 906 -27.73 -35.77 15.92
C ASP A 906 -27.37 -37.26 15.77
N GLY A 907 -27.74 -37.87 14.64
CA GLY A 907 -27.48 -39.30 14.38
C GLY A 907 -26.00 -39.67 14.32
N GLY A 908 -25.09 -38.68 14.31
CA GLY A 908 -23.65 -38.88 14.51
C GLY A 908 -23.20 -38.97 15.97
N PHE A 909 -24.12 -38.96 16.96
CA PHE A 909 -23.78 -39.12 18.37
C PHE A 909 -23.21 -40.54 18.62
N PRO A 910 -21.95 -40.70 19.08
CA PRO A 910 -21.34 -42.03 19.19
C PRO A 910 -21.99 -42.92 20.26
N SER A 911 -22.31 -44.17 19.89
CA SER A 911 -22.94 -45.18 20.75
C SER A 911 -21.99 -45.74 21.82
N ASN A 912 -20.73 -46.00 21.46
CA ASN A 912 -19.70 -46.54 22.37
C ASN A 912 -18.73 -45.42 22.82
N TYR A 913 -18.89 -44.91 24.04
CA TYR A 913 -18.08 -43.82 24.61
C TYR A 913 -16.57 -44.10 24.79
N ILE A 914 -16.09 -45.31 24.46
CA ILE A 914 -14.77 -45.81 24.86
C ILE A 914 -13.81 -46.05 23.67
N GLU A 915 -14.30 -46.30 22.45
CA GLU A 915 -13.48 -46.90 21.38
C GLU A 915 -13.03 -45.98 20.23
N ASP A 916 -13.49 -44.73 20.14
CA ASP A 916 -12.95 -43.77 19.16
C ASP A 916 -12.24 -42.60 19.85
N GLN A 917 -10.91 -42.55 19.72
CA GLN A 917 -10.08 -41.51 20.34
C GLN A 917 -10.09 -40.17 19.57
N THR A 918 -10.77 -40.11 18.43
CA THR A 918 -10.68 -39.02 17.44
C THR A 918 -12.03 -38.38 17.11
N SER A 919 -13.10 -39.15 16.86
CA SER A 919 -14.38 -38.58 16.40
C SER A 919 -15.19 -37.89 17.51
N PHE A 920 -15.23 -38.43 18.73
CA PHE A 920 -16.04 -37.85 19.83
C PHE A 920 -15.62 -36.40 20.19
N PRO A 921 -14.32 -36.03 20.22
CA PRO A 921 -13.90 -34.64 20.34
C PRO A 921 -14.40 -33.73 19.22
N GLU A 922 -14.36 -34.19 17.96
CA GLU A 922 -14.85 -33.44 16.79
C GLU A 922 -16.37 -33.33 16.77
N PHE A 923 -17.11 -34.31 17.29
CA PHE A 923 -18.55 -34.23 17.49
C PHE A 923 -18.94 -33.11 18.48
N CYS A 924 -18.20 -33.01 19.60
CA CYS A 924 -18.39 -31.99 20.63
C CYS A 924 -17.93 -30.57 20.22
N SER A 925 -17.32 -30.41 19.05
CA SER A 925 -16.71 -29.17 18.59
C SER A 925 -17.65 -27.94 18.54
N PRO A 926 -18.94 -28.01 18.16
CA PRO A 926 -19.80 -26.83 18.08
C PRO A 926 -20.10 -26.24 19.45
N LEU A 927 -20.27 -27.10 20.45
CA LEU A 927 -20.46 -26.71 21.85
C LEU A 927 -19.20 -26.01 22.37
N CYS A 928 -18.01 -26.55 22.08
CA CYS A 928 -16.73 -25.92 22.44
C CYS A 928 -16.59 -24.50 21.82
N VAL A 929 -16.93 -24.33 20.54
CA VAL A 929 -16.88 -23.03 19.85
C VAL A 929 -17.90 -22.03 20.43
N MET A 930 -19.16 -22.44 20.60
CA MET A 930 -20.21 -21.60 21.18
C MET A 930 -19.85 -21.10 22.59
N LEU A 931 -19.35 -21.99 23.45
CA LEU A 931 -18.99 -21.64 24.83
C LEU A 931 -17.80 -20.69 24.89
N ARG A 932 -16.78 -20.88 24.05
CA ARG A 932 -15.66 -19.93 23.95
C ARG A 932 -16.11 -18.56 23.50
N ALA A 933 -16.90 -18.47 22.43
CA ALA A 933 -17.37 -17.18 21.92
C ALA A 933 -18.20 -16.41 22.97
N LEU A 934 -19.00 -17.11 23.77
CA LEU A 934 -19.75 -16.52 24.90
C LEU A 934 -18.83 -16.06 26.05
N VAL A 935 -17.81 -16.84 26.41
CA VAL A 935 -16.87 -16.50 27.50
C VAL A 935 -15.93 -15.35 27.10
N GLU A 936 -15.42 -15.34 25.87
CA GLU A 936 -14.59 -14.25 25.32
C GLU A 936 -15.36 -12.92 25.29
N VAL A 937 -16.64 -12.93 24.90
CA VAL A 937 -17.49 -11.73 24.92
C VAL A 937 -17.61 -11.11 26.32
N ASP A 938 -17.49 -11.91 27.38
CA ASP A 938 -17.52 -11.44 28.78
C ASP A 938 -16.14 -11.10 29.39
N SER A 939 -15.03 -11.32 28.67
CA SER A 939 -13.70 -10.87 29.11
C SER A 939 -13.41 -9.44 28.63
N PHE A 940 -13.71 -9.13 27.36
CA PHE A 940 -13.45 -7.81 26.75
C PHE A 940 -14.24 -6.65 27.37
N ASN A 941 -15.41 -6.91 27.97
CA ASN A 941 -16.33 -5.85 28.44
C ASN A 941 -16.21 -5.52 29.94
N ARG A 942 -15.28 -6.13 30.69
CA ARG A 942 -15.16 -5.95 32.16
C ARG A 942 -14.66 -4.57 32.62
N THR A 943 -14.20 -3.73 31.70
CA THR A 943 -13.52 -2.46 32.01
C THR A 943 -14.45 -1.24 32.11
N GLU A 944 -15.68 -1.30 31.59
CA GLU A 944 -16.52 -0.10 31.45
C GLU A 944 -17.80 -0.09 32.30
N HIS A 945 -18.38 -1.24 32.65
CA HIS A 945 -19.71 -1.33 33.27
C HIS A 945 -19.75 -2.31 34.46
N GLY A 946 -20.62 -2.00 35.44
CA GLY A 946 -20.74 -2.71 36.72
C GLY A 946 -21.34 -4.13 36.66
N PRO A 947 -21.74 -4.71 37.81
CA PRO A 947 -21.98 -6.15 37.95
C PRO A 947 -23.24 -6.68 37.24
N THR A 948 -23.15 -6.84 35.93
CA THR A 948 -24.14 -7.58 35.12
C THR A 948 -23.92 -9.09 35.26
N ILE A 949 -25.01 -9.87 35.18
CA ILE A 949 -24.97 -11.34 35.27
C ILE A 949 -23.96 -11.92 34.27
N SER A 950 -22.95 -12.63 34.79
CA SER A 950 -21.91 -13.27 33.98
C SER A 950 -22.49 -14.45 33.19
N SER A 951 -22.16 -14.54 31.91
CA SER A 951 -22.57 -15.64 31.04
C SER A 951 -22.07 -16.99 31.55
N VAL A 952 -20.90 -17.02 32.22
CA VAL A 952 -20.39 -18.22 32.93
C VAL A 952 -21.38 -18.70 34.00
N SER A 953 -21.98 -17.80 34.78
CA SER A 953 -22.94 -18.15 35.82
C SER A 953 -24.28 -18.66 35.24
N VAL A 954 -24.74 -18.06 34.14
CA VAL A 954 -25.95 -18.49 33.41
C VAL A 954 -25.74 -19.88 32.79
N LEU A 955 -24.63 -20.09 32.07
CA LEU A 955 -24.30 -21.36 31.44
C LEU A 955 -24.11 -22.49 32.48
N SER A 956 -23.43 -22.20 33.59
CA SER A 956 -23.28 -23.16 34.70
C SER A 956 -24.63 -23.56 35.29
N GLY A 957 -25.60 -22.64 35.35
CA GLY A 957 -26.98 -22.93 35.73
C GLY A 957 -27.74 -23.72 34.66
N ILE A 958 -27.60 -23.38 33.38
CA ILE A 958 -28.22 -24.09 32.25
C ILE A 958 -27.84 -25.58 32.28
N PHE A 959 -26.55 -25.89 32.45
CA PHE A 959 -26.09 -27.27 32.52
C PHE A 959 -26.67 -28.04 33.72
N ARG A 960 -26.70 -27.39 34.90
CA ARG A 960 -27.30 -27.98 36.11
C ARG A 960 -28.82 -28.16 36.00
N ALA A 961 -29.51 -27.33 35.21
CA ALA A 961 -30.93 -27.50 34.91
C ALA A 961 -31.17 -28.66 33.94
N ILE A 962 -30.37 -28.78 32.87
CA ILE A 962 -30.47 -29.88 31.90
C ILE A 962 -30.15 -31.24 32.55
N GLN A 963 -29.24 -31.30 33.53
CA GLN A 963 -28.97 -32.49 34.34
C GLN A 963 -30.13 -32.91 35.26
N LYS A 964 -31.18 -32.09 35.40
CA LYS A 964 -32.41 -32.39 36.16
C LYS A 964 -33.64 -32.54 35.25
N ALA A 965 -33.43 -32.54 33.94
CA ALA A 965 -34.48 -32.63 32.95
C ALA A 965 -34.39 -33.96 32.18
N GLU A 966 -35.54 -34.40 31.70
CA GLU A 966 -35.73 -35.50 30.76
C GLU A 966 -36.13 -34.92 29.39
N ASP A 967 -35.88 -35.67 28.33
CA ASP A 967 -36.49 -35.38 27.03
C ASP A 967 -38.02 -35.58 27.12
N PRO A 968 -38.86 -34.72 26.51
CA PRO A 968 -40.31 -34.84 26.58
C PRO A 968 -40.92 -35.97 25.72
N SER A 969 -40.16 -36.54 24.79
CA SER A 969 -40.62 -37.45 23.74
C SER A 969 -39.88 -38.80 23.69
N ASP A 970 -38.58 -38.82 23.94
CA ASP A 970 -37.70 -40.00 23.75
C ASP A 970 -36.73 -40.20 24.93
N SER A 971 -36.93 -41.28 25.69
CA SER A 971 -36.09 -41.65 26.82
C SER A 971 -34.62 -41.91 26.47
N GLU A 972 -34.30 -42.36 25.25
CA GLU A 972 -32.91 -42.64 24.83
C GLU A 972 -32.08 -41.37 24.59
N ILE A 973 -32.74 -40.22 24.43
CA ILE A 973 -32.08 -38.92 24.30
C ILE A 973 -31.64 -38.37 25.67
N THR A 974 -32.33 -38.74 26.75
CA THR A 974 -32.06 -38.21 28.10
C THR A 974 -30.60 -38.40 28.57
N PRO A 975 -29.98 -39.60 28.45
CA PRO A 975 -28.56 -39.77 28.76
C PRO A 975 -27.63 -38.89 27.90
N LYS A 976 -27.96 -38.71 26.61
CA LYS A 976 -27.17 -37.89 25.66
C LYS A 976 -27.18 -36.41 26.08
N LEU A 977 -28.34 -35.88 26.51
CA LEU A 977 -28.49 -34.53 27.07
C LEU A 977 -27.63 -34.33 28.33
N HIS A 978 -27.68 -35.30 29.26
CA HIS A 978 -26.92 -35.24 30.53
C HIS A 978 -25.41 -35.25 30.30
N ILE A 979 -24.93 -36.07 29.36
CA ILE A 979 -23.52 -36.20 29.01
C ILE A 979 -22.97 -34.95 28.32
N LEU A 980 -23.70 -34.40 27.33
CA LEU A 980 -23.35 -33.12 26.69
C LEU A 980 -23.32 -31.97 27.71
N SER A 981 -24.24 -31.97 28.66
CA SER A 981 -24.27 -31.01 29.77
C SER A 981 -23.07 -31.15 30.72
N LYS A 982 -22.71 -32.39 31.11
CA LYS A 982 -21.53 -32.69 31.96
C LYS A 982 -20.23 -32.27 31.27
N ILE A 983 -20.11 -32.48 29.95
CA ILE A 983 -18.99 -31.99 29.12
C ILE A 983 -18.96 -30.47 29.07
N GLY A 984 -20.08 -29.80 28.81
CA GLY A 984 -20.17 -28.34 28.76
C GLY A 984 -19.75 -27.67 30.08
N LEU A 985 -20.16 -28.23 31.21
CA LEU A 985 -19.80 -27.73 32.55
C LEU A 985 -18.28 -27.82 32.81
N LEU A 986 -17.63 -28.88 32.35
CA LEU A 986 -16.17 -29.03 32.45
C LEU A 986 -15.42 -28.11 31.48
N ILE A 987 -15.93 -27.90 30.26
CA ILE A 987 -15.36 -26.94 29.30
C ILE A 987 -15.34 -25.53 29.89
N ILE A 988 -16.42 -25.08 30.53
CA ILE A 988 -16.46 -23.77 31.19
C ILE A 988 -15.44 -23.68 32.33
N LYS A 989 -15.31 -24.73 33.15
CA LYS A 989 -14.37 -24.78 34.28
C LYS A 989 -12.91 -24.63 33.85
N ASP A 990 -12.53 -25.14 32.68
CA ASP A 990 -11.18 -24.98 32.11
C ASP A 990 -10.97 -23.63 31.38
N LEU A 991 -12.05 -22.95 30.96
CA LEU A 991 -12.03 -21.63 30.31
C LEU A 991 -12.02 -20.46 31.32
N ASP A 992 -12.77 -20.54 32.42
CA ASP A 992 -12.85 -19.48 33.42
C ASP A 992 -11.68 -19.52 34.41
N LYS A 993 -10.54 -18.99 33.97
CA LYS A 993 -9.30 -18.90 34.77
C LYS A 993 -9.25 -17.71 35.73
N HIS A 994 -10.31 -16.88 35.81
CA HIS A 994 -10.24 -15.57 36.46
C HIS A 994 -11.41 -15.18 37.37
N CYS A 995 -12.50 -15.95 37.45
CA CYS A 995 -13.51 -15.76 38.49
C CYS A 995 -13.43 -16.84 39.59
N LYS A 996 -13.60 -16.41 40.85
CA LYS A 996 -14.22 -17.27 41.87
C LYS A 996 -15.70 -17.39 41.50
N MET A 997 -16.28 -18.58 41.56
CA MET A 997 -17.71 -18.74 41.25
C MET A 997 -18.56 -17.92 42.24
N SER A 998 -19.23 -16.88 41.73
CA SER A 998 -20.34 -16.22 42.42
C SER A 998 -21.60 -17.09 42.32
N ASP A 999 -22.60 -16.80 43.17
CA ASP A 999 -23.87 -17.51 43.16
C ASP A 999 -24.49 -17.61 41.75
N SER A 1000 -24.80 -18.84 41.33
CA SER A 1000 -25.58 -19.08 40.12
C SER A 1000 -27.02 -18.60 40.32
N PRO A 1001 -27.67 -18.00 39.31
CA PRO A 1001 -29.08 -17.63 39.41
C PRO A 1001 -29.92 -18.86 39.81
N ARG A 1002 -30.64 -18.77 40.93
CA ARG A 1002 -31.20 -19.94 41.64
C ARG A 1002 -32.23 -20.75 40.84
N HIS A 1003 -32.85 -20.14 39.83
CA HIS A 1003 -33.81 -20.79 38.94
C HIS A 1003 -33.52 -20.41 37.49
N ILE A 1004 -33.36 -21.42 36.64
CA ILE A 1004 -33.37 -21.28 35.18
C ILE A 1004 -34.50 -22.15 34.67
N LEU A 1005 -35.44 -21.52 33.97
CA LEU A 1005 -36.53 -22.21 33.29
C LEU A 1005 -35.98 -22.80 31.99
N LEU A 1006 -36.35 -24.05 31.69
CA LEU A 1006 -36.10 -24.67 30.40
C LEU A 1006 -37.41 -24.69 29.57
N PRO A 1007 -37.36 -24.65 28.23
CA PRO A 1007 -38.57 -24.69 27.42
C PRO A 1007 -39.26 -26.06 27.53
N SER A 1008 -40.54 -26.09 27.94
CA SER A 1008 -41.29 -27.34 28.16
C SER A 1008 -41.51 -28.19 26.90
N SER A 1009 -41.39 -27.59 25.72
CA SER A 1009 -41.41 -28.27 24.42
C SER A 1009 -40.08 -28.95 24.05
N TYR A 1010 -39.01 -28.74 24.83
CA TYR A 1010 -37.68 -29.32 24.64
C TYR A 1010 -37.21 -30.11 25.88
N TYR A 1011 -37.79 -29.86 27.05
CA TYR A 1011 -37.34 -30.44 28.32
C TYR A 1011 -38.52 -30.64 29.28
N LYS A 1012 -38.59 -31.82 29.89
CA LYS A 1012 -39.53 -32.19 30.96
C LYS A 1012 -38.78 -32.23 32.29
N LEU A 1013 -39.43 -31.88 33.40
CA LEU A 1013 -38.84 -32.07 34.75
C LEU A 1013 -38.83 -33.56 35.09
N SER A 1014 -37.70 -34.08 35.60
CA SER A 1014 -37.64 -35.48 36.01
C SER A 1014 -38.59 -35.78 37.17
N GLY A 1015 -39.42 -36.80 37.00
CA GLY A 1015 -40.56 -37.07 37.88
C GLY A 1015 -40.24 -37.87 39.15
N SER A 1016 -38.97 -38.18 39.42
CA SER A 1016 -38.58 -39.05 40.54
C SER A 1016 -37.27 -38.64 41.18
N GLU A 1017 -37.23 -38.59 42.51
CA GLU A 1017 -35.99 -38.58 43.31
C GLU A 1017 -35.30 -39.96 43.28
N ARG A 1018 -34.95 -40.43 42.08
CA ARG A 1018 -33.99 -41.52 41.94
C ARG A 1018 -32.66 -41.00 42.46
N LYS A 1019 -32.07 -41.73 43.41
CA LYS A 1019 -30.62 -41.63 43.63
C LYS A 1019 -29.95 -41.91 42.29
N VAL A 1020 -28.93 -41.13 41.95
CA VAL A 1020 -28.11 -41.41 40.75
C VAL A 1020 -27.42 -42.75 41.01
N ASP A 1021 -27.70 -43.76 40.20
CA ASP A 1021 -26.95 -45.02 40.27
C ASP A 1021 -25.48 -44.75 39.93
N GLU A 1022 -24.58 -45.05 40.86
CA GLU A 1022 -23.17 -44.66 40.80
C GLU A 1022 -22.40 -45.30 39.62
N CYS A 1023 -23.02 -46.26 38.92
CA CYS A 1023 -22.47 -47.05 37.82
C CYS A 1023 -22.14 -46.28 36.52
N GLN A 1024 -22.49 -44.99 36.37
CA GLN A 1024 -22.08 -44.17 35.21
C GLN A 1024 -21.27 -42.90 35.55
N GLU A 1025 -20.99 -42.61 36.82
CA GLU A 1025 -20.48 -41.29 37.21
C GLU A 1025 -19.03 -40.99 36.75
N ASN A 1026 -18.18 -42.00 36.62
CA ASN A 1026 -16.72 -41.86 36.64
C ASN A 1026 -15.97 -41.79 35.29
N PHE A 1027 -16.64 -41.88 34.13
CA PHE A 1027 -15.94 -42.07 32.84
C PHE A 1027 -15.56 -40.77 32.08
N ILE A 1028 -16.18 -39.62 32.36
CA ILE A 1028 -15.85 -38.34 31.69
C ILE A 1028 -14.65 -37.68 32.38
N SER A 1029 -13.45 -37.92 31.87
CA SER A 1029 -12.21 -37.38 32.44
C SER A 1029 -11.79 -36.02 31.87
N ASP A 1030 -11.11 -35.21 32.68
CA ASP A 1030 -10.38 -33.98 32.28
C ASP A 1030 -9.54 -34.15 31.01
N LYS A 1031 -8.98 -35.35 30.79
CA LYS A 1031 -8.16 -35.70 29.63
C LYS A 1031 -8.94 -35.63 28.31
N LEU A 1032 -10.24 -35.91 28.33
CA LEU A 1032 -11.13 -35.75 27.17
C LEU A 1032 -11.44 -34.27 26.91
N VAL A 1033 -11.74 -33.51 27.96
CA VAL A 1033 -12.02 -32.06 27.87
C VAL A 1033 -10.80 -31.29 27.34
N LYS A 1034 -9.61 -31.62 27.82
CA LYS A 1034 -8.34 -31.05 27.34
C LYS A 1034 -8.00 -31.47 25.90
N ARG A 1035 -8.49 -32.62 25.41
CA ARG A 1035 -8.45 -32.99 23.98
C ARG A 1035 -9.43 -32.14 23.15
N ILE A 1036 -10.69 -32.00 23.58
CA ILE A 1036 -11.71 -31.16 22.91
C ILE A 1036 -11.23 -29.70 22.79
N LEU A 1037 -10.63 -29.16 23.85
CA LEU A 1037 -10.06 -27.81 23.84
C LEU A 1037 -8.86 -27.71 22.88
N LYS A 1038 -7.93 -28.66 22.91
CA LYS A 1038 -6.73 -28.65 22.06
C LYS A 1038 -7.05 -28.84 20.57
N ALA A 1039 -8.02 -29.68 20.22
CA ALA A 1039 -8.41 -29.94 18.82
C ALA A 1039 -8.89 -28.68 18.08
N HIS A 1040 -9.38 -27.68 18.82
CA HIS A 1040 -9.92 -26.44 18.26
C HIS A 1040 -9.30 -25.19 18.89
N GLU A 1041 -8.03 -25.26 19.31
CA GLU A 1041 -7.27 -24.06 19.67
C GLU A 1041 -7.16 -23.11 18.46
N PRO A 1042 -7.20 -21.76 18.59
CA PRO A 1042 -7.37 -20.86 17.44
C PRO A 1042 -6.23 -20.95 16.39
N TYR A 1043 -6.50 -21.68 15.29
CA TYR A 1043 -5.55 -21.98 14.23
C TYR A 1043 -5.06 -20.73 13.48
N LYS A 1044 -3.78 -20.38 13.66
CA LYS A 1044 -3.06 -19.43 12.81
C LYS A 1044 -2.32 -20.17 11.69
N HIS A 1045 -3.02 -20.35 10.57
CA HIS A 1045 -2.57 -20.97 9.31
C HIS A 1045 -2.21 -22.47 9.38
N GLN A 1046 -2.99 -23.29 8.68
CA GLN A 1046 -2.53 -24.58 8.15
C GLN A 1046 -3.28 -24.89 6.84
N ASP A 1047 -2.62 -25.55 5.90
CA ASP A 1047 -3.15 -25.85 4.56
C ASP A 1047 -4.11 -27.05 4.55
N ASN A 1048 -4.87 -27.19 3.46
CA ASN A 1048 -5.97 -28.15 3.31
C ASN A 1048 -5.54 -29.62 3.49
N VAL A 1049 -5.91 -30.22 4.63
CA VAL A 1049 -5.95 -31.68 4.83
C VAL A 1049 -7.34 -32.20 4.42
N LYS A 1050 -7.40 -33.28 3.64
CA LYS A 1050 -8.66 -33.96 3.31
C LYS A 1050 -9.26 -34.61 4.57
N CYS A 1051 -10.42 -34.13 5.02
CA CYS A 1051 -11.27 -34.87 5.96
C CYS A 1051 -12.13 -35.86 5.17
N SER A 1052 -12.10 -37.15 5.53
CA SER A 1052 -12.74 -38.25 4.76
C SER A 1052 -14.20 -38.55 5.14
N PHE A 1053 -14.68 -38.02 6.25
CA PHE A 1053 -15.82 -38.57 7.01
C PHE A 1053 -17.25 -38.23 6.53
N VAL A 1054 -17.42 -37.80 5.29
CA VAL A 1054 -18.76 -37.54 4.70
C VAL A 1054 -19.21 -38.68 3.75
N SER A 1055 -18.28 -39.49 3.23
CA SER A 1055 -18.58 -40.47 2.17
C SER A 1055 -19.23 -41.78 2.64
N GLU A 1056 -19.37 -42.01 3.95
CA GLU A 1056 -19.60 -43.35 4.53
C GLU A 1056 -20.95 -43.47 5.28
N ARG A 1057 -21.88 -42.52 5.04
CA ARG A 1057 -23.20 -42.47 5.71
C ARG A 1057 -24.40 -42.97 4.87
N VAL A 1058 -24.17 -43.85 3.89
CA VAL A 1058 -25.24 -44.46 3.07
C VAL A 1058 -24.97 -45.96 2.87
N SER A 1059 -24.96 -46.74 3.95
CA SER A 1059 -24.77 -48.22 3.91
C SER A 1059 -25.30 -48.96 5.16
N SER A 1060 -26.40 -48.51 5.79
CA SER A 1060 -27.06 -49.29 6.86
C SER A 1060 -28.51 -48.87 7.14
N GLU A 1061 -29.45 -49.30 6.29
CA GLU A 1061 -30.83 -49.56 6.73
C GLU A 1061 -31.50 -50.58 5.79
N SER A 1062 -32.42 -51.39 6.32
CA SER A 1062 -32.82 -52.67 5.71
C SER A 1062 -34.05 -52.57 4.81
N ALA A 1063 -33.96 -53.10 3.59
CA ALA A 1063 -35.12 -53.33 2.73
C ALA A 1063 -35.78 -54.69 3.03
N PRO A 1064 -37.13 -54.79 3.05
CA PRO A 1064 -37.85 -56.06 3.09
C PRO A 1064 -37.90 -56.73 1.71
N GLU A 1065 -38.18 -58.03 1.71
CA GLU A 1065 -37.97 -58.93 0.56
C GLU A 1065 -39.01 -58.80 -0.55
N ARG A 1066 -38.56 -58.90 -1.81
CA ARG A 1066 -39.30 -59.54 -2.91
C ARG A 1066 -38.34 -60.27 -3.85
N GLU A 1067 -38.54 -61.57 -4.01
CA GLU A 1067 -37.76 -62.42 -4.91
C GLU A 1067 -38.30 -62.34 -6.36
N ALA A 1068 -37.40 -62.40 -7.36
CA ALA A 1068 -37.49 -63.33 -8.51
C ALA A 1068 -36.36 -63.10 -9.54
N CYS A 1069 -35.71 -64.21 -9.94
CA CYS A 1069 -35.07 -64.53 -11.23
C CYS A 1069 -34.95 -63.42 -12.30
N SER A 1070 -33.75 -63.02 -12.77
CA SER A 1070 -32.84 -63.75 -13.69
C SER A 1070 -33.45 -64.03 -15.08
N ALA A 1071 -32.74 -63.94 -16.22
CA ALA A 1071 -31.31 -64.17 -16.44
C ALA A 1071 -30.76 -63.53 -17.76
N LEU A 1072 -29.58 -64.00 -18.22
CA LEU A 1072 -28.81 -63.65 -19.44
C LEU A 1072 -28.06 -62.29 -19.37
N SER A 1073 -26.73 -62.16 -19.35
CA SER A 1073 -25.58 -62.88 -19.97
C SER A 1073 -25.34 -62.51 -21.45
N LYS A 1074 -24.11 -62.44 -22.00
CA LYS A 1074 -22.75 -62.84 -21.52
C LYS A 1074 -21.68 -62.31 -22.50
N LEU A 1075 -20.50 -61.88 -22.02
CA LEU A 1075 -19.16 -61.91 -22.66
C LEU A 1075 -18.20 -61.10 -21.75
N VAL A 1076 -17.31 -61.65 -20.91
CA VAL A 1076 -16.24 -62.68 -21.07
C VAL A 1076 -15.05 -62.12 -21.89
N GLY A 1077 -13.80 -62.14 -21.40
CA GLY A 1077 -13.26 -62.68 -20.12
C GLY A 1077 -11.88 -62.12 -19.75
N ARG A 1078 -11.37 -62.36 -18.53
CA ARG A 1078 -10.43 -63.45 -18.15
C ARG A 1078 -8.94 -63.11 -18.44
N ASN A 1079 -7.94 -63.46 -17.62
CA ASN A 1079 -7.85 -64.40 -16.47
C ASN A 1079 -6.73 -63.99 -15.47
N ALA A 1080 -6.91 -64.33 -14.18
CA ALA A 1080 -5.96 -64.93 -13.18
C ALA A 1080 -4.50 -64.37 -13.00
N SER A 1081 -3.70 -64.68 -11.96
CA SER A 1081 -3.73 -65.67 -10.84
C SER A 1081 -2.69 -65.25 -9.74
N VAL A 1082 -2.48 -65.82 -8.52
CA VAL A 1082 -3.22 -66.61 -7.50
C VAL A 1082 -2.25 -66.90 -6.30
N CYS A 1083 -2.73 -67.04 -5.05
CA CYS A 1083 -2.02 -67.62 -3.86
C CYS A 1083 -0.79 -66.85 -3.26
N ASP A 1084 -0.34 -67.04 -2.00
CA ASP A 1084 -1.00 -67.55 -0.76
C ASP A 1084 -0.29 -67.01 0.53
N LYS A 1085 -0.71 -67.47 1.73
CA LYS A 1085 -0.22 -67.11 3.07
C LYS A 1085 0.75 -68.15 3.67
N GLY A 1086 1.65 -67.72 4.57
CA GLY A 1086 1.97 -68.51 5.78
C GLY A 1086 3.37 -68.41 6.44
N LYS A 1087 3.37 -68.11 7.75
CA LYS A 1087 4.31 -68.54 8.84
C LYS A 1087 5.82 -68.20 8.70
N GLY A 1088 6.61 -67.93 9.76
CA GLY A 1088 6.33 -67.64 11.18
C GLY A 1088 7.46 -68.10 12.15
N ASN A 1089 7.74 -67.35 13.24
CA ASN A 1089 8.67 -67.67 14.36
C ASN A 1089 10.19 -67.71 14.02
N LYS A 1090 11.21 -67.60 14.91
CA LYS A 1090 11.47 -67.39 16.38
C LYS A 1090 12.98 -66.96 16.50
N SER A 1091 13.71 -66.60 17.59
CA SER A 1091 13.52 -66.25 19.03
C SER A 1091 14.88 -65.79 19.66
N LEU A 1092 14.95 -65.63 21.01
CA LEU A 1092 16.14 -65.63 21.92
C LEU A 1092 16.85 -64.29 22.30
N ALA A 1093 17.55 -64.31 23.45
CA ALA A 1093 18.11 -63.19 24.24
C ALA A 1093 19.65 -63.36 24.46
N SER A 1094 20.43 -62.53 25.18
CA SER A 1094 20.24 -61.34 26.07
C SER A 1094 21.51 -60.45 26.01
N GLY A 1095 21.73 -59.33 26.73
CA GLY A 1095 21.07 -58.66 27.87
C GLY A 1095 21.45 -57.16 27.91
N LYS A 1096 21.68 -56.46 29.04
CA LYS A 1096 21.67 -56.80 30.47
C LYS A 1096 21.40 -55.53 31.34
N SER A 1097 21.85 -55.50 32.60
CA SER A 1097 21.67 -54.52 33.69
C SER A 1097 22.72 -53.37 33.72
N VAL A 1098 22.64 -52.25 34.49
CA VAL A 1098 22.17 -51.99 35.88
C VAL A 1098 21.59 -50.55 36.05
N SER A 1099 20.90 -50.27 37.18
CA SER A 1099 20.23 -49.01 37.55
C SER A 1099 20.86 -48.24 38.73
N LYS A 1100 20.59 -46.92 38.89
CA LYS A 1100 20.08 -46.26 40.14
C LYS A 1100 19.92 -44.72 40.04
N LYS A 1101 19.40 -44.09 41.11
CA LYS A 1101 19.10 -42.65 41.32
C LYS A 1101 20.08 -41.99 42.32
N LYS A 1102 20.10 -40.63 42.33
CA LYS A 1102 20.58 -39.72 43.41
C LYS A 1102 22.12 -39.77 43.65
N ASP A 1103 22.85 -38.71 44.01
CA ASP A 1103 22.64 -37.51 44.86
C ASP A 1103 23.10 -36.20 44.14
N GLN A 1104 22.87 -34.93 44.53
CA GLN A 1104 22.74 -34.17 45.80
C GLN A 1104 24.07 -33.64 46.43
N ASN A 1105 24.45 -32.40 46.05
CA ASN A 1105 25.36 -31.44 46.75
C ASN A 1105 26.86 -31.84 46.89
N THR A 1106 27.85 -30.97 47.18
CA THR A 1106 27.88 -29.50 47.50
C THR A 1106 29.22 -28.87 47.07
N ASN A 1107 29.30 -27.52 47.02
CA ASN A 1107 30.37 -26.61 47.53
C ASN A 1107 30.19 -25.20 46.90
N SER A 1108 30.00 -24.05 47.59
CA SER A 1108 30.72 -23.36 48.69
C SER A 1108 31.99 -22.63 48.20
N SER A 1109 32.30 -21.35 48.47
CA SER A 1109 31.70 -20.27 49.32
C SER A 1109 32.27 -18.87 48.86
N LEU A 1110 31.50 -17.78 48.78
CA LEU A 1110 31.31 -16.62 49.73
C LEU A 1110 32.29 -15.42 49.60
N GLU A 1111 31.94 -14.32 50.31
CA GLU A 1111 32.57 -12.98 50.45
C GLU A 1111 32.31 -12.00 49.27
N LYS A 1112 31.85 -10.73 49.41
CA LYS A 1112 31.94 -9.61 50.41
C LYS A 1112 33.29 -8.82 50.35
N GLU A 1113 33.37 -7.49 50.49
CA GLU A 1113 32.40 -6.43 50.89
C GLU A 1113 32.81 -4.98 50.44
N ASN A 1114 31.95 -3.98 50.74
CA ASN A 1114 32.22 -2.54 51.00
C ASN A 1114 32.54 -1.47 49.90
N VAL A 1115 31.51 -0.62 49.65
CA VAL A 1115 31.45 0.87 49.78
C VAL A 1115 32.65 1.77 49.37
N SER A 1116 32.41 2.69 48.41
CA SER A 1116 32.71 4.17 48.48
C SER A 1116 32.57 4.84 47.09
N SER A 1117 32.83 6.15 46.95
CA SER A 1117 31.81 7.21 47.04
C SER A 1117 32.32 8.55 46.46
N CYS A 1118 31.41 9.37 45.89
CA CYS A 1118 31.61 10.77 45.45
C CYS A 1118 32.54 11.04 44.25
N GLY A 1119 32.24 12.11 43.51
CA GLY A 1119 32.94 12.49 42.27
C GLY A 1119 32.17 13.53 41.44
N SER A 1120 31.69 14.60 42.09
CA SER A 1120 30.69 15.52 41.51
C SER A 1120 31.31 16.67 40.70
N ALA A 1121 30.83 16.84 39.46
CA ALA A 1121 30.90 18.11 38.74
C ALA A 1121 29.70 18.21 37.79
N GLY A 1122 28.74 19.10 38.11
CA GLY A 1122 27.54 19.30 37.30
C GLY A 1122 27.28 20.78 37.06
N THR A 1123 26.70 21.10 35.90
CA THR A 1123 26.21 22.44 35.59
C THR A 1123 24.69 22.41 35.49
N LYS A 1124 24.02 23.35 36.17
CA LYS A 1124 22.56 23.56 36.15
C LYS A 1124 22.19 24.25 34.80
N LEU A 1125 20.94 24.35 34.32
CA LEU A 1125 19.71 24.79 34.99
C LEU A 1125 18.42 24.40 34.19
N SER A 1126 17.27 24.55 34.86
CA SER A 1126 15.96 24.95 34.33
C SER A 1126 15.30 24.21 33.15
N SER A 1127 14.24 23.45 33.46
CA SER A 1127 12.91 23.63 32.84
C SER A 1127 12.29 24.96 33.35
N PRO A 1128 11.22 25.56 32.77
CA PRO A 1128 9.94 24.92 32.42
C PRO A 1128 9.25 25.53 31.16
N GLY A 1129 7.92 25.36 31.04
CA GLY A 1129 7.06 26.35 30.38
C GLY A 1129 6.22 25.84 29.21
N SER A 1130 4.91 25.77 29.42
CA SER A 1130 3.89 25.79 28.35
C SER A 1130 3.15 27.14 28.38
N LEU A 1131 2.20 27.35 27.43
CA LEU A 1131 1.55 28.63 27.04
C LEU A 1131 2.32 29.39 25.94
N GLY A 1132 1.67 30.06 24.98
CA GLY A 1132 0.22 30.24 24.79
C GLY A 1132 -0.15 30.63 23.34
N LEU A 1133 -1.43 30.92 23.10
CA LEU A 1133 -1.97 31.33 21.79
C LEU A 1133 -1.88 32.85 21.60
N SER A 1134 -1.65 33.30 20.36
CA SER A 1134 -1.99 34.65 19.89
C SER A 1134 -2.47 34.62 18.44
N LYS A 1135 -3.49 35.42 18.13
CA LYS A 1135 -3.96 35.75 16.76
C LYS A 1135 -3.36 37.13 16.35
N GLU A 1136 -3.94 37.74 15.31
CA GLU A 1136 -3.72 39.12 14.81
C GLU A 1136 -2.47 39.31 13.94
N ALA A 1137 -2.43 40.23 12.96
CA ALA A 1137 -3.50 40.91 12.19
C ALA A 1137 -2.90 41.54 10.90
N ASP A 1138 -3.72 42.18 10.07
CA ASP A 1138 -3.33 42.88 8.83
C ASP A 1138 -2.53 44.20 9.05
N SER A 1139 -2.11 44.81 7.92
CA SER A 1139 -1.31 46.05 7.73
C SER A 1139 0.22 45.86 7.64
N GLY A 1140 0.98 46.70 6.90
CA GLY A 1140 0.58 47.79 6.00
C GLY A 1140 1.80 48.60 5.48
N ASP A 1141 1.69 49.15 4.27
CA ASP A 1141 2.50 50.22 3.66
C ASP A 1141 4.06 50.16 3.60
N CYS A 1142 4.57 49.75 2.42
CA CYS A 1142 5.24 50.59 1.41
C CYS A 1142 6.44 51.54 1.70
N VAL A 1143 7.17 51.86 0.61
CA VAL A 1143 8.14 52.97 0.39
C VAL A 1143 9.60 52.78 0.90
N SER A 1144 10.69 53.19 0.21
CA SER A 1144 11.06 53.14 -1.24
C SER A 1144 12.57 53.47 -1.48
N LEU A 1145 13.13 52.97 -2.59
CA LEU A 1145 14.19 53.58 -3.46
C LEU A 1145 15.68 53.72 -3.02
N LEU A 1146 16.51 53.96 -4.06
CA LEU A 1146 17.97 54.23 -4.15
C LEU A 1146 18.89 52.98 -4.10
N ASP A 1147 19.31 52.36 -5.21
CA ASP A 1147 20.05 52.80 -6.42
C ASP A 1147 21.55 53.13 -6.22
N LYS A 1148 22.42 52.34 -6.87
CA LYS A 1148 23.55 52.80 -7.71
C LYS A 1148 24.26 51.65 -8.45
N GLN A 1149 24.23 51.73 -9.79
CA GLN A 1149 25.38 51.68 -10.74
C GLN A 1149 26.45 50.55 -10.62
N LYS A 1150 26.93 49.91 -11.70
CA LYS A 1150 27.27 50.44 -13.05
C LYS A 1150 27.29 49.35 -14.15
N ARG A 1151 27.04 49.75 -15.41
CA ARG A 1151 27.53 49.10 -16.66
C ARG A 1151 28.56 50.04 -17.33
N PRO A 1152 29.41 49.60 -18.29
CA PRO A 1152 29.06 49.60 -19.73
C PRO A 1152 29.54 48.32 -20.47
N MET A 1153 29.12 47.92 -21.69
CA MET A 1153 28.33 48.47 -22.81
C MET A 1153 29.11 49.09 -24.00
N ASN A 1154 29.07 48.39 -25.15
CA ASN A 1154 29.30 48.76 -26.56
C ASN A 1154 28.96 47.48 -27.38
N ARG A 1155 28.46 47.42 -28.62
CA ARG A 1155 27.92 48.35 -29.65
C ARG A 1155 27.19 47.44 -30.69
N CYS A 1156 26.22 47.81 -31.53
CA CYS A 1156 25.44 49.03 -31.77
C CYS A 1156 24.05 48.56 -32.33
N SER A 1157 23.20 49.18 -33.18
CA SER A 1157 23.08 50.50 -33.85
C SER A 1157 21.68 50.62 -34.50
N THR A 1158 21.00 51.77 -34.36
CA THR A 1158 19.89 52.28 -35.22
C THR A 1158 18.57 51.47 -35.30
N ARG A 1159 17.37 52.05 -35.48
CA ARG A 1159 16.93 53.45 -35.79
C ARG A 1159 15.50 53.71 -35.21
N ASN A 1160 14.96 54.91 -35.46
CA ASN A 1160 13.60 55.40 -35.06
C ASN A 1160 12.45 54.62 -35.79
N THR A 1161 11.13 54.80 -35.56
CA THR A 1161 10.32 56.02 -35.25
C THR A 1161 8.93 55.67 -34.65
N ARG A 1162 8.08 56.68 -34.38
CA ARG A 1162 6.69 56.59 -33.84
C ARG A 1162 5.60 56.69 -34.94
N ALA A 1163 4.49 55.96 -34.75
CA ALA A 1163 3.06 56.33 -34.94
C ALA A 1163 2.44 56.66 -36.34
N SER A 1164 1.09 56.78 -36.29
CA SER A 1164 0.04 57.30 -37.23
C SER A 1164 -0.51 56.45 -38.40
N GLU A 1165 -1.86 56.30 -38.37
CA GLU A 1165 -2.86 56.19 -39.49
C GLU A 1165 -2.80 54.98 -40.47
N ALA A 1166 -3.90 54.25 -40.76
CA ALA A 1166 -5.22 54.56 -41.38
C ALA A 1166 -5.13 54.75 -42.91
N ASP A 1167 -6.04 54.34 -43.79
CA ASP A 1167 -7.48 53.94 -43.74
C ASP A 1167 -7.77 53.05 -45.01
N PRO A 1168 -9.01 52.78 -45.54
CA PRO A 1168 -10.34 52.50 -44.98
C PRO A 1168 -10.78 51.01 -45.28
N ASN A 1169 -11.98 50.45 -45.01
CA ASN A 1169 -13.33 51.01 -45.17
C ASN A 1169 -14.48 50.25 -44.43
N SER A 1170 -15.43 51.06 -43.98
CA SER A 1170 -16.80 50.86 -43.40
C SER A 1170 -17.72 49.80 -44.05
N CYS A 1171 -18.84 49.27 -43.48
CA CYS A 1171 -19.40 49.07 -42.11
C CYS A 1171 -20.74 48.28 -42.19
N ARG A 1172 -21.11 47.48 -41.17
CA ARG A 1172 -22.39 47.59 -40.39
C ARG A 1172 -22.48 46.53 -39.26
N LYS A 1173 -23.56 46.56 -38.46
CA LYS A 1173 -23.59 46.11 -37.04
C LYS A 1173 -24.43 44.84 -36.75
N THR A 1174 -23.99 44.09 -35.73
CA THR A 1174 -24.74 43.31 -34.70
C THR A 1174 -25.78 42.25 -35.12
N VAL A 1175 -25.59 41.01 -34.61
CA VAL A 1175 -26.45 40.31 -33.62
C VAL A 1175 -25.75 38.99 -33.19
N ASP A 1176 -26.21 38.35 -32.11
CA ASP A 1176 -25.67 37.13 -31.49
C ASP A 1176 -25.42 35.93 -32.43
N ILE A 1177 -24.49 35.05 -32.04
CA ILE A 1177 -24.41 33.68 -32.53
C ILE A 1177 -24.39 32.69 -31.36
N SER A 1178 -25.47 31.93 -31.25
CA SER A 1178 -25.58 30.71 -30.44
C SER A 1178 -25.44 29.47 -31.31
N ASN A 1179 -25.01 28.34 -30.71
CA ASN A 1179 -25.23 26.97 -31.17
C ASN A 1179 -24.66 26.53 -32.54
N PHE A 1180 -23.84 25.48 -32.53
CA PHE A 1180 -23.74 24.56 -33.67
C PHE A 1180 -24.58 23.30 -33.39
N ARG A 1181 -25.59 23.06 -34.23
CA ARG A 1181 -26.17 21.73 -34.47
C ARG A 1181 -25.67 21.22 -35.81
N LEU A 1182 -25.42 19.93 -35.92
CA LEU A 1182 -25.36 19.24 -37.21
C LEU A 1182 -26.71 18.55 -37.48
N ARG A 1183 -27.03 18.38 -38.77
CA ARG A 1183 -28.29 17.80 -39.25
C ARG A 1183 -28.02 16.80 -40.39
N GLU A 1184 -29.04 16.05 -40.75
CA GLU A 1184 -28.97 14.80 -41.51
C GLU A 1184 -28.94 14.97 -43.04
N CYS A 1185 -29.09 13.81 -43.72
CA CYS A 1185 -29.48 13.58 -45.12
C CYS A 1185 -28.35 13.52 -46.17
N SER A 1186 -28.41 12.70 -47.23
CA SER A 1186 -29.09 11.41 -47.56
C SER A 1186 -28.74 11.03 -49.04
N PHE A 1187 -29.39 10.02 -49.64
CA PHE A 1187 -29.30 9.50 -51.04
C PHE A 1187 -28.29 8.35 -51.26
N LYS A 1188 -28.58 7.29 -52.06
CA LYS A 1188 -29.85 6.62 -52.47
C LYS A 1188 -29.55 5.15 -52.84
N ARG A 1189 -30.56 4.35 -53.19
CA ARG A 1189 -30.42 2.92 -53.60
C ARG A 1189 -30.15 2.77 -55.09
N ASP A 1190 -29.68 1.60 -55.53
CA ASP A 1190 -30.42 0.71 -56.46
C ASP A 1190 -29.81 -0.72 -56.50
N HIS A 1191 -30.21 -1.55 -57.47
CA HIS A 1191 -30.59 -2.97 -57.29
C HIS A 1191 -29.56 -4.10 -57.62
N ASP A 1192 -29.82 -5.26 -56.97
CA ASP A 1192 -29.81 -6.65 -57.50
C ASP A 1192 -28.59 -7.63 -57.43
N LYS A 1193 -28.95 -8.88 -57.05
CA LYS A 1193 -28.35 -10.22 -57.29
C LYS A 1193 -27.05 -10.64 -56.58
N GLY A 1194 -27.03 -11.88 -56.07
CA GLY A 1194 -25.81 -12.63 -55.74
C GLY A 1194 -25.92 -13.58 -54.52
N SER A 1195 -26.07 -14.88 -54.78
CA SER A 1195 -26.23 -15.99 -53.83
C SER A 1195 -25.04 -16.37 -52.93
N SER A 1196 -25.27 -17.37 -52.05
CA SER A 1196 -24.33 -18.35 -51.46
C SER A 1196 -23.36 -17.95 -50.33
N GLU A 1197 -23.68 -18.47 -49.14
CA GLU A 1197 -22.81 -19.30 -48.26
C GLU A 1197 -21.32 -18.94 -48.09
N SER A 1198 -20.93 -18.50 -46.89
CA SER A 1198 -20.38 -19.39 -45.84
C SER A 1198 -19.61 -18.61 -44.77
N GLN A 1199 -20.00 -18.76 -43.49
CA GLN A 1199 -19.27 -18.16 -42.37
C GLN A 1199 -18.22 -19.13 -41.84
N LYS A 1200 -16.98 -18.66 -41.68
CA LYS A 1200 -15.97 -19.27 -40.80
C LYS A 1200 -15.35 -18.22 -39.89
N HIS A 1201 -15.11 -18.65 -38.65
CA HIS A 1201 -14.69 -17.83 -37.52
C HIS A 1201 -13.40 -17.05 -37.73
N GLU A 1202 -13.37 -15.83 -37.20
CA GLU A 1202 -12.31 -15.41 -36.29
C GLU A 1202 -12.94 -14.91 -34.97
N ALA A 1203 -12.27 -15.15 -33.84
CA ALA A 1203 -12.87 -15.05 -32.52
C ALA A 1203 -12.27 -13.92 -31.68
N LEU A 1204 -13.04 -12.84 -31.46
CA LEU A 1204 -12.71 -11.83 -30.46
C LEU A 1204 -13.16 -12.32 -29.08
N LEU A 1205 -12.19 -12.55 -28.18
CA LEU A 1205 -12.42 -13.00 -26.81
C LEU A 1205 -13.02 -11.89 -25.95
N SER A 1206 -14.36 -11.78 -25.93
CA SER A 1206 -15.08 -10.99 -24.94
C SER A 1206 -14.95 -11.61 -23.55
N GLY A 1207 -14.36 -10.89 -22.60
CA GLY A 1207 -14.19 -11.32 -21.21
C GLY A 1207 -15.51 -11.41 -20.43
N SER A 1208 -16.31 -12.45 -20.69
CA SER A 1208 -17.57 -12.70 -19.99
C SER A 1208 -17.30 -13.08 -18.53
N LEU A 1209 -17.53 -12.13 -17.62
CA LEU A 1209 -17.44 -12.35 -16.18
C LEU A 1209 -18.76 -12.96 -15.71
N VAL A 1210 -18.86 -14.30 -15.81
CA VAL A 1210 -20.08 -15.07 -15.52
C VAL A 1210 -20.55 -14.85 -14.08
N LEU A 1211 -21.55 -14.00 -13.93
CA LEU A 1211 -22.24 -13.75 -12.67
C LEU A 1211 -23.21 -14.90 -12.37
N CYS A 1212 -22.89 -15.71 -11.35
CA CYS A 1212 -23.82 -16.71 -10.86
C CYS A 1212 -25.08 -16.05 -10.26
N GLU A 1213 -26.25 -16.31 -10.84
CA GLU A 1213 -27.55 -15.82 -10.37
C GLU A 1213 -27.90 -16.36 -8.97
N LEU A 1214 -27.55 -15.63 -7.91
CA LEU A 1214 -27.97 -15.90 -6.54
C LEU A 1214 -28.68 -14.68 -5.94
N GLU A 1215 -29.85 -14.36 -6.50
CA GLU A 1215 -30.70 -13.19 -6.23
C GLU A 1215 -31.17 -12.99 -4.77
N ASP A 1216 -30.78 -13.87 -3.85
CA ASP A 1216 -31.10 -13.81 -2.41
C ASP A 1216 -29.98 -13.23 -1.53
N ILE A 1217 -28.77 -13.03 -2.08
CA ILE A 1217 -27.60 -12.51 -1.35
C ILE A 1217 -27.73 -11.01 -1.07
N GLY A 1218 -28.37 -10.25 -1.95
CA GLY A 1218 -28.45 -8.78 -1.92
C GLY A 1218 -29.19 -8.14 -0.74
N ASP A 1219 -29.60 -8.90 0.27
CA ASP A 1219 -30.10 -8.40 1.57
C ASP A 1219 -29.13 -8.68 2.75
N CYS A 1220 -27.96 -9.25 2.48
CA CYS A 1220 -26.81 -9.24 3.38
C CYS A 1220 -25.81 -8.17 2.92
N ASP A 1221 -24.89 -7.74 3.80
CA ASP A 1221 -23.79 -6.87 3.37
C ASP A 1221 -22.89 -7.65 2.39
N ASP A 1222 -22.71 -7.14 1.17
CA ASP A 1222 -22.00 -7.81 0.05
C ASP A 1222 -20.55 -8.20 0.43
N ASN A 1223 -20.34 -9.43 0.92
CA ASN A 1223 -19.02 -10.01 1.22
C ASN A 1223 -18.67 -11.12 0.19
N PHE A 1224 -17.51 -10.96 -0.44
CA PHE A 1224 -16.61 -11.95 -1.06
C PHE A 1224 -17.09 -13.16 -1.87
N VAL A 1225 -16.51 -13.23 -3.07
CA VAL A 1225 -15.79 -14.42 -3.55
C VAL A 1225 -14.29 -14.09 -3.60
N LYS A 1226 -13.42 -15.05 -3.25
CA LYS A 1226 -11.98 -15.06 -3.58
C LYS A 1226 -11.58 -16.48 -4.01
N PRO A 1227 -10.99 -16.70 -5.20
CA PRO A 1227 -10.39 -17.98 -5.55
C PRO A 1227 -9.08 -18.22 -4.77
N PRO A 1228 -8.65 -19.48 -4.58
CA PRO A 1228 -7.46 -19.81 -3.80
C PRO A 1228 -6.16 -19.43 -4.51
N LEU A 1229 -5.23 -18.78 -3.78
CA LEU A 1229 -3.87 -18.52 -4.24
C LEU A 1229 -3.01 -19.80 -4.11
N SER A 1230 -2.54 -20.31 -5.24
CA SER A 1230 -1.69 -21.51 -5.31
C SER A 1230 -0.23 -21.22 -4.95
N ASN A 1231 0.08 -21.24 -3.65
CA ASN A 1231 1.44 -21.10 -3.11
C ASN A 1231 2.35 -22.30 -3.45
N LYS A 1232 2.73 -22.46 -4.73
CA LYS A 1232 3.82 -23.36 -5.14
C LYS A 1232 5.19 -22.77 -4.78
N ARG A 1233 5.57 -22.87 -3.50
CA ARG A 1233 6.98 -22.77 -3.09
C ARG A 1233 7.68 -24.09 -3.45
N ALA A 1234 8.54 -24.04 -4.47
CA ALA A 1234 9.47 -25.12 -4.76
C ALA A 1234 10.81 -24.84 -4.06
N ASP A 1235 11.10 -25.56 -2.98
CA ASP A 1235 12.44 -25.58 -2.38
C ASP A 1235 13.39 -26.43 -3.23
N LEU A 1236 14.44 -25.83 -3.78
CA LEU A 1236 15.54 -26.55 -4.43
C LEU A 1236 16.90 -26.02 -3.95
N LYS A 1237 17.55 -26.80 -3.09
CA LYS A 1237 18.89 -26.50 -2.55
C LYS A 1237 19.98 -26.72 -3.59
N LYS A 1238 21.00 -25.87 -3.56
CA LYS A 1238 22.19 -25.94 -4.43
C LYS A 1238 22.94 -27.29 -4.30
N ARG A 1239 23.18 -27.94 -5.45
CA ARG A 1239 24.41 -28.68 -5.78
C ARG A 1239 24.84 -28.24 -7.18
N GLY A 1240 26.10 -28.46 -7.58
CA GLY A 1240 26.59 -28.00 -8.89
C GLY A 1240 28.02 -28.42 -9.21
N LYS A 1241 28.60 -27.76 -10.22
CA LYS A 1241 29.87 -27.99 -10.95
C LYS A 1241 29.82 -29.02 -12.08
N ARG A 1242 30.18 -28.51 -13.28
CA ARG A 1242 31.02 -29.10 -14.35
C ARG A 1242 30.59 -30.40 -15.05
N ALA A 1243 30.32 -30.25 -16.35
CA ALA A 1243 30.92 -31.06 -17.42
C ALA A 1243 31.04 -30.19 -18.70
N LEU A 1244 31.85 -30.60 -19.68
CA LEU A 1244 31.99 -29.95 -20.99
C LEU A 1244 31.77 -30.98 -22.12
N GLN A 1245 31.49 -30.42 -23.32
CA GLN A 1245 31.92 -30.91 -24.64
C GLN A 1245 31.23 -32.10 -25.34
N LEU A 1246 31.14 -31.93 -26.67
CA LEU A 1246 30.90 -32.88 -27.78
C LEU A 1246 29.49 -33.52 -27.82
N LEU A 1247 28.66 -33.41 -28.87
CA LEU A 1247 28.79 -33.55 -30.34
C LEU A 1247 28.62 -34.98 -30.89
N ASN A 1248 27.92 -35.05 -32.02
CA ASN A 1248 27.69 -36.19 -32.93
C ASN A 1248 26.67 -37.26 -32.45
N SER A 1249 25.83 -37.85 -33.31
CA SER A 1249 25.50 -37.52 -34.73
C SER A 1249 24.32 -38.37 -35.24
N GLN A 1250 23.84 -38.08 -36.47
CA GLN A 1250 22.99 -38.92 -37.34
C GLN A 1250 21.52 -39.09 -36.89
N ASN A 1251 20.49 -39.38 -37.69
CA ASN A 1251 20.09 -39.31 -39.13
C ASN A 1251 18.68 -39.98 -39.17
N SER A 1252 17.78 -39.87 -40.16
CA SER A 1252 17.68 -39.09 -41.42
C SER A 1252 16.22 -39.12 -41.94
N SER A 1253 15.87 -38.15 -42.80
CA SER A 1253 14.96 -38.24 -43.98
C SER A 1253 13.48 -38.69 -43.75
N ASP A 1254 12.50 -38.52 -44.66
CA ASP A 1254 12.33 -38.13 -46.08
C ASP A 1254 10.98 -37.33 -46.21
N VAL A 1255 10.40 -36.75 -47.28
CA VAL A 1255 10.64 -36.19 -48.66
C VAL A 1255 9.24 -35.63 -49.10
N THR A 1256 8.95 -34.64 -49.97
CA THR A 1256 9.61 -33.74 -50.97
C THR A 1256 9.11 -32.28 -50.73
N GLY A 1257 9.38 -31.23 -51.53
CA GLY A 1257 10.32 -31.01 -52.64
C GLY A 1257 9.87 -29.95 -53.68
N VAL A 1258 10.83 -29.46 -54.49
CA VAL A 1258 10.68 -28.71 -55.78
C VAL A 1258 10.32 -27.20 -55.65
N ASP A 1259 10.99 -26.22 -56.29
CA ASP A 1259 12.03 -26.22 -57.36
C ASP A 1259 13.17 -25.15 -57.22
N THR A 1260 14.16 -25.26 -58.12
CA THR A 1260 15.28 -24.40 -58.60
C THR A 1260 15.25 -22.87 -58.34
N ARG A 1261 16.38 -22.17 -58.05
CA ARG A 1261 17.63 -21.86 -58.83
C ARG A 1261 17.39 -20.95 -60.07
N ASP A 1262 18.28 -20.03 -60.49
CA ASP A 1262 19.71 -19.83 -60.17
C ASP A 1262 20.23 -18.38 -60.47
N ASN A 1263 21.56 -18.17 -60.35
CA ASN A 1263 22.42 -17.23 -61.13
C ASN A 1263 22.75 -15.76 -60.69
N VAL A 1264 23.98 -15.62 -60.16
CA VAL A 1264 25.16 -14.94 -60.78
C VAL A 1264 25.33 -13.38 -60.81
N ARG A 1265 26.37 -12.95 -60.05
CA ARG A 1265 27.39 -11.89 -60.28
C ARG A 1265 27.04 -10.38 -60.38
N CYS A 1266 27.50 -9.67 -59.32
CA CYS A 1266 28.61 -8.70 -59.35
C CYS A 1266 28.46 -7.34 -60.09
N THR A 1267 28.42 -6.23 -59.33
CA THR A 1267 29.60 -5.31 -59.23
C THR A 1267 29.49 -4.21 -58.16
N ARG A 1268 30.68 -3.74 -57.75
CA ARG A 1268 31.05 -2.50 -57.02
C ARG A 1268 30.31 -1.25 -57.58
N ALA A 1269 30.17 -0.09 -56.89
CA ALA A 1269 31.11 0.54 -55.96
C ALA A 1269 30.57 1.77 -55.17
N ARG A 1270 31.20 2.04 -54.01
CA ARG A 1270 31.60 3.38 -53.45
C ARG A 1270 30.56 4.44 -53.02
N LYS A 1271 30.72 4.85 -51.74
CA LYS A 1271 30.60 6.22 -51.16
C LYS A 1271 29.17 6.81 -51.06
N VAL A 1272 28.83 7.66 -50.08
CA VAL A 1272 29.52 8.11 -48.84
C VAL A 1272 28.47 8.46 -47.75
N ARG A 1273 28.92 8.68 -46.50
CA ARG A 1273 28.15 9.24 -45.36
C ARG A 1273 27.00 10.19 -45.76
N VAL A 1274 25.83 9.98 -45.15
CA VAL A 1274 25.48 10.71 -43.90
C VAL A 1274 25.29 9.66 -42.81
#